data_AF-A0A3E2VWV7-F1
#
_entry.id   AF-A0A3E2VWV7-F1
#
_cell.length_a   1.000
_cell.length_b   1.000
_cell.length_c   1.000
_cell.angle_alpha   90.00
_cell.angle_beta   90.00
_cell.angle_gamma   90.00
#
_symmetry.space_group_name_H-M   'P 1'
#
loop_
_entity.id
_entity.type
_entity.pdbx_description
1 polymer ?
#
loop_
_entity_poly.entity_id
_entity_poly.type
_entity_poly.pdbx_seq_one_letter_code
_entity_poly.pdbx_strand_id
1 'polypeptide(L)'
;MVSVTDEELEHYHSKAEERPALLPLDAATEYNALKEQHPDALVGFEQNGQFEFYADDAQKVSELLGGKLLEKETELGTVPVTGFPTDQWAYRAKQLWQCGENVYLAGLNEDGTHHQTKYLRREDYLPLGTTVHMEGRAFRVDNVNFDKGSVTLQDVALSEMRIPVFREEPLALVRELYEEQDMMESPLPDYKVGDNAIVDLPTRTIEGKIGYVGETDVRIDTSAQGQSWDNEVINKRQFEDGLRQNEQVTTQPDDTVKTVAIYPAEENRMPYDIVIQTIGSKSPALDAVEPERSTLELAGNFHITDDDLGVGGPKQKFARNIEAIRTLFKLEEEHRGATAEEQQVLSQYVGWGGLADAFDPGKDNWAKEYAELKGLLSEDEYAAARSSVLNAHYTSPTVIRGIYDAVERMGFRSGNILEPSMGVGNFFGMLPDTMQDSRLYGVELDSITGRIAKMLYPQADITVAGFETTDRRDFYDLAVGNVPFGQYKVNDKAYNKLGFSIHNYFFAKAIDQVRPGGVVAFVTSRYTMDSKDSTARKHMAERADLLGAIRLPNNAFRANAGTDVVSDIIFLQKRDRPIDHEPDWVQLGKTEDGFAINQYFVDHPEMVLGVLSTESTQYGREELTVAPLEGTSLADQLAEAVQHIEGQYTEVEVETPDIADAENEKHILPADPEVKNFSYTVVDDEVFYRENSVMTQVELSDTAKGRVTGMVELRQIVNELIQQQLEDYPDEDIKETQERLNAAYDAFTAKYGLLNDRKNGRLFEQDSSYYLLCSLENLDEQGQLKSKAAMFTKRTIRPERTVTSVDTPSEALAVSIGEHGKVDLPYMAELLGTPGEYGRITTELSGVIFKDPAADPTDPEAGWQMADEYLSGDVRAKLRMAQFAAETNPEFAVNVEALTKAQPRELEASEIDVRLGATWLDPDIIQKFMTETFQIPYYLRHAVKVRYSPYTAEWRVEGKTATGRGDIISSETYGTSRANAYKILEETLNLKDVRIYDTIEDAEGKPKRVLNKRETMLAQQKQQVIKDAFANWVWQDPQRRIALVKQYNELFNSTRPREYDGSHIHFVGMNPEITLREHQRNAIAHVLYGGNTLLAHEVGAGKTYEMAASAMEAKRLGLCQKSLFVVPNHLTEQWASEFLNLYPNAKLLVARRKDFETANRKKFCARIATGDYDAVIIGHSQFERIPLSFERQERIIQEQIYETLAAINELKVHAGENFSIKQMEKTRKTLETKLEKLRSDERKDDVITFEQLGVDRLFVDESHFYKNRAKRCA
;
A
#
# COMPACT_ATOMS: atom_id res chain seq x y z
N MET A 1 -20.78 22.11 16.29
CA MET A 1 -21.21 23.52 16.33
C MET A 1 -22.46 23.63 17.18
N VAL A 2 -22.63 24.77 17.86
CA VAL A 2 -23.38 24.92 19.12
C VAL A 2 -22.69 24.12 20.24
N SER A 3 -22.18 24.72 21.32
CA SER A 3 -22.08 26.16 21.66
C SER A 3 -20.83 26.42 22.51
N VAL A 4 -20.14 27.54 22.26
CA VAL A 4 -19.05 28.04 23.13
C VAL A 4 -19.66 28.72 24.36
N THR A 5 -19.04 28.58 25.52
CA THR A 5 -19.45 29.23 26.79
C THR A 5 -18.82 30.61 26.98
N ASP A 6 -19.53 31.53 27.62
CA ASP A 6 -19.32 32.98 27.50
C ASP A 6 -18.02 33.57 28.09
N GLU A 7 -17.22 32.81 28.84
CA GLU A 7 -16.09 33.36 29.64
C GLU A 7 -14.83 33.73 28.82
N GLU A 8 -14.59 33.14 27.65
CA GLU A 8 -13.41 33.47 26.82
C GLU A 8 -13.59 34.74 25.96
N LEU A 9 -14.81 35.29 25.89
CA LEU A 9 -15.13 36.47 25.07
C LEU A 9 -14.81 37.82 25.73
N GLU A 10 -14.59 37.87 27.06
CA GLU A 10 -14.43 39.14 27.77
C GLU A 10 -13.00 39.71 27.76
N HIS A 11 -11.95 38.88 27.66
CA HIS A 11 -10.59 39.37 27.95
C HIS A 11 -9.98 40.25 26.84
N TYR A 12 -10.34 40.04 25.57
CA TYR A 12 -9.79 40.79 24.44
C TYR A 12 -10.38 42.20 24.24
N HIS A 13 -11.45 42.57 24.94
CA HIS A 13 -12.10 43.88 24.76
C HIS A 13 -11.53 45.02 25.63
N SER A 14 -10.45 44.79 26.38
CA SER A 14 -9.92 45.73 27.38
C SER A 14 -8.99 46.85 26.85
N LYS A 15 -9.11 47.27 25.56
CA LYS A 15 -8.36 48.44 25.05
C LYS A 15 -8.91 49.18 23.82
N ALA A 16 -10.23 49.42 23.75
CA ALA A 16 -10.80 50.35 22.76
C ALA A 16 -12.12 51.02 23.23
N GLU A 17 -12.11 51.69 24.39
CA GLU A 17 -13.21 52.60 24.79
C GLU A 17 -13.13 53.97 24.07
N GLU A 18 -13.13 53.95 22.73
CA GLU A 18 -13.48 55.11 21.93
C GLU A 18 -14.62 54.73 20.97
N ARG A 19 -15.73 55.46 21.03
CA ARG A 19 -16.79 55.36 20.02
C ARG A 19 -16.21 55.90 18.70
N PRO A 20 -16.20 55.12 17.60
CA PRO A 20 -15.82 55.65 16.30
C PRO A 20 -16.65 56.88 15.97
N ALA A 21 -16.02 57.91 15.40
CA ALA A 21 -16.70 59.13 15.04
C ALA A 21 -17.83 58.87 14.02
N LEU A 22 -18.86 59.71 14.06
CA LEU A 22 -19.90 59.74 13.03
C LEU A 22 -19.27 59.85 11.64
N LEU A 23 -19.83 59.14 10.66
CA LEU A 23 -19.52 59.40 9.25
C LEU A 23 -19.78 60.88 8.95
N PRO A 24 -18.79 61.64 8.44
CA PRO A 24 -19.06 62.97 7.92
C PRO A 24 -19.94 62.87 6.67
N LEU A 25 -20.74 63.92 6.43
CA LEU A 25 -21.86 63.89 5.48
C LEU A 25 -21.41 63.72 4.02
N ASP A 26 -20.17 64.12 3.72
CA ASP A 26 -19.49 63.91 2.44
C ASP A 26 -19.20 62.42 2.19
N ALA A 27 -18.54 61.72 3.11
CA ALA A 27 -18.25 60.28 3.02
C ALA A 27 -19.53 59.44 2.91
N ALA A 28 -20.59 59.80 3.67
CA ALA A 28 -21.89 59.15 3.57
C ALA A 28 -22.55 59.38 2.18
N THR A 29 -22.32 60.54 1.56
CA THR A 29 -22.81 60.83 0.20
C THR A 29 -22.03 60.04 -0.85
N GLU A 30 -20.71 59.93 -0.69
CA GLU A 30 -19.81 59.18 -1.59
C GLU A 30 -20.10 57.67 -1.57
N TYR A 31 -20.30 57.07 -0.39
CA TYR A 31 -20.72 55.66 -0.25
C TYR A 31 -22.04 55.38 -0.98
N ASN A 32 -23.06 56.22 -0.75
CA ASN A 32 -24.37 56.04 -1.39
C ASN A 32 -24.29 56.22 -2.92
N ALA A 33 -23.46 57.15 -3.41
CA ALA A 33 -23.23 57.33 -4.85
C ALA A 33 -22.48 56.14 -5.49
N LEU A 34 -21.54 55.50 -4.77
CA LEU A 34 -20.92 54.25 -5.22
C LEU A 34 -21.91 53.09 -5.23
N LYS A 35 -22.78 52.98 -4.21
CA LYS A 35 -23.81 51.95 -4.15
C LYS A 35 -24.92 52.11 -5.20
N GLU A 36 -25.26 53.35 -5.57
CA GLU A 36 -26.18 53.62 -6.70
C GLU A 36 -25.56 53.27 -8.06
N GLN A 37 -24.23 53.37 -8.20
CA GLN A 37 -23.49 52.96 -9.40
C GLN A 37 -23.25 51.44 -9.49
N HIS A 38 -23.09 50.77 -8.34
CA HIS A 38 -22.84 49.33 -8.22
C HIS A 38 -23.88 48.64 -7.32
N PRO A 39 -25.18 48.65 -7.69
CA PRO A 39 -26.25 48.17 -6.83
C PRO A 39 -26.23 46.65 -6.59
N ASP A 40 -25.58 45.90 -7.49
CA ASP A 40 -25.42 44.44 -7.44
C ASP A 40 -24.08 44.00 -6.82
N ALA A 41 -23.29 44.91 -6.24
CA ALA A 41 -22.04 44.61 -5.56
C ALA A 41 -22.07 44.95 -4.07
N LEU A 42 -21.35 44.16 -3.28
CA LEU A 42 -21.01 44.48 -1.90
C LEU A 42 -19.98 45.62 -1.91
N VAL A 43 -20.38 46.80 -1.43
CA VAL A 43 -19.52 47.99 -1.40
C VAL A 43 -18.84 48.09 -0.04
N GLY A 44 -17.53 47.86 -0.01
CA GLY A 44 -16.68 48.08 1.16
C GLY A 44 -15.92 49.40 1.02
N PHE A 45 -15.90 50.19 2.08
CA PHE A 45 -15.45 51.58 2.05
C PHE A 45 -14.40 51.81 3.15
N GLU A 46 -13.21 52.28 2.79
CA GLU A 46 -12.09 52.41 3.72
C GLU A 46 -12.28 53.58 4.69
N GLN A 47 -12.57 53.28 5.96
CA GLN A 47 -12.58 54.26 7.04
C GLN A 47 -11.81 53.70 8.24
N ASN A 48 -11.02 54.55 8.91
CA ASN A 48 -10.34 54.22 10.17
C ASN A 48 -9.42 52.96 10.10
N GLY A 49 -8.89 52.60 8.92
CA GLY A 49 -8.10 51.38 8.71
C GLY A 49 -8.92 50.09 8.62
N GLN A 50 -10.23 50.19 8.37
CA GLN A 50 -11.14 49.08 8.08
C GLN A 50 -11.85 49.33 6.74
N PHE A 51 -12.14 48.29 5.96
CA PHE A 51 -13.20 48.36 4.94
C PHE A 51 -14.54 48.11 5.65
N GLU A 52 -15.31 49.17 5.86
CA GLU A 52 -16.65 49.10 6.45
C GLU A 52 -17.72 48.91 5.35
N PHE A 53 -18.70 48.05 5.63
CA PHE A 53 -19.89 47.78 4.82
C PHE A 53 -21.13 48.16 5.63
N TYR A 54 -22.18 48.66 4.97
CA TYR A 54 -23.34 49.27 5.63
C TYR A 54 -24.68 48.66 5.17
N ALA A 55 -25.67 48.66 6.06
CA ALA A 55 -27.04 48.19 5.80
C ALA A 55 -27.09 46.73 5.30
N ASP A 56 -27.76 46.47 4.18
CA ASP A 56 -27.94 45.11 3.63
C ASP A 56 -26.61 44.44 3.26
N ASP A 57 -25.62 45.21 2.81
CA ASP A 57 -24.27 44.71 2.53
C ASP A 57 -23.56 44.30 3.82
N ALA A 58 -23.78 45.02 4.93
CA ALA A 58 -23.24 44.64 6.22
C ALA A 58 -23.79 43.29 6.69
N GLN A 59 -25.10 43.08 6.57
CA GLN A 59 -25.74 41.81 6.91
C GLN A 59 -25.18 40.67 6.04
N LYS A 60 -25.10 40.88 4.72
CA LYS A 60 -24.62 39.86 3.80
C LYS A 60 -23.14 39.52 3.98
N VAL A 61 -22.28 40.50 4.27
CA VAL A 61 -20.87 40.26 4.62
C VAL A 61 -20.73 39.56 5.98
N SER A 62 -21.58 39.88 6.96
CA SER A 62 -21.62 39.19 8.26
C SER A 62 -22.02 37.72 8.10
N GLU A 63 -23.05 37.42 7.31
CA GLU A 63 -23.48 36.04 7.01
C GLU A 63 -22.41 35.23 6.28
N LEU A 64 -21.70 35.84 5.32
CA LEU A 64 -20.70 35.15 4.48
C LEU A 64 -19.33 34.98 5.16
N LEU A 65 -18.92 35.90 6.05
CA LEU A 65 -17.60 35.88 6.71
C LEU A 65 -17.62 35.59 8.21
N GLY A 66 -18.79 35.49 8.85
CA GLY A 66 -18.95 35.20 10.27
C GLY A 66 -18.63 36.35 11.23
N GLY A 67 -18.62 37.59 10.75
CA GLY A 67 -18.33 38.78 11.57
C GLY A 67 -19.52 39.26 12.42
N LYS A 68 -19.24 39.93 13.55
CA LYS A 68 -20.28 40.64 14.33
C LYS A 68 -20.86 41.81 13.53
N LEU A 69 -22.17 42.00 13.62
CA LEU A 69 -22.86 43.22 13.22
C LEU A 69 -22.83 44.22 14.38
N LEU A 70 -22.49 45.47 14.09
CA LEU A 70 -22.50 46.60 15.02
C LEU A 70 -23.53 47.63 14.54
N GLU A 71 -24.08 48.43 15.45
CA GLU A 71 -24.97 49.54 15.09
C GLU A 71 -24.19 50.87 15.06
N LYS A 72 -24.25 51.60 13.94
CA LYS A 72 -23.64 52.94 13.76
C LYS A 72 -24.75 53.95 13.51
N GLU A 73 -24.73 55.05 14.26
CA GLU A 73 -25.72 56.13 14.14
C GLU A 73 -25.35 57.03 12.94
N THR A 74 -26.33 57.42 12.12
CA THR A 74 -26.14 58.30 10.95
C THR A 74 -27.29 59.31 10.83
N GLU A 75 -27.15 60.35 10.00
CA GLU A 75 -28.25 61.33 9.79
C GLU A 75 -29.52 60.72 9.15
N LEU A 76 -29.46 59.49 8.64
CA LEU A 76 -30.60 58.73 8.11
C LEU A 76 -31.16 57.70 9.11
N GLY A 77 -30.54 57.56 10.28
CA GLY A 77 -30.93 56.61 11.33
C GLY A 77 -29.79 55.66 11.73
N THR A 78 -30.09 54.73 12.65
CA THR A 78 -29.17 53.65 13.03
C THR A 78 -29.10 52.60 11.92
N VAL A 79 -27.90 52.30 11.43
CA VAL A 79 -27.68 51.27 10.41
C VAL A 79 -26.75 50.16 10.94
N PRO A 80 -26.95 48.90 10.53
CA PRO A 80 -26.00 47.85 10.80
C PRO A 80 -24.73 48.04 9.98
N VAL A 81 -23.58 47.72 10.57
CA VAL A 81 -22.24 47.85 10.01
C VAL A 81 -21.43 46.60 10.35
N THR A 82 -20.60 46.15 9.42
CA THR A 82 -19.52 45.18 9.67
C THR A 82 -18.33 45.51 8.78
N GLY A 83 -17.17 44.91 9.01
CA GLY A 83 -15.98 45.22 8.23
C GLY A 83 -14.78 44.35 8.55
N PHE A 84 -13.67 44.63 7.91
CA PHE A 84 -12.39 43.96 8.16
C PHE A 84 -11.19 44.92 7.99
N PRO A 85 -10.05 44.64 8.65
CA PRO A 85 -8.84 45.45 8.51
C PRO A 85 -8.36 45.62 7.07
N THR A 86 -7.83 46.80 6.74
CA THR A 86 -7.48 47.11 5.34
C THR A 86 -6.29 46.32 4.82
N ASP A 87 -5.36 45.88 5.68
CA ASP A 87 -4.31 44.92 5.32
C ASP A 87 -4.86 43.55 4.87
N GLN A 88 -6.05 43.15 5.34
CA GLN A 88 -6.71 41.90 4.94
C GLN A 88 -7.50 41.99 3.63
N TRP A 89 -7.54 43.16 2.94
CA TRP A 89 -8.47 43.40 1.82
C TRP A 89 -8.39 42.34 0.72
N ALA A 90 -7.17 41.93 0.34
CA ALA A 90 -6.96 40.98 -0.75
C ALA A 90 -7.46 39.57 -0.42
N TYR A 91 -7.39 39.18 0.86
CA TYR A 91 -7.91 37.90 1.35
C TYR A 91 -9.44 37.95 1.46
N ARG A 92 -9.99 38.97 2.13
CA ARG A 92 -11.44 39.07 2.42
C ARG A 92 -12.27 39.35 1.17
N ALA A 93 -11.77 40.16 0.23
CA ALA A 93 -12.41 40.33 -1.08
C ALA A 93 -12.41 39.03 -1.89
N LYS A 94 -11.34 38.21 -1.82
CA LYS A 94 -11.33 36.88 -2.47
C LYS A 94 -12.34 35.93 -1.82
N GLN A 95 -12.49 35.93 -0.49
CA GLN A 95 -13.52 35.13 0.19
C GLN A 95 -14.94 35.50 -0.28
N LEU A 96 -15.30 36.79 -0.26
CA LEU A 96 -16.63 37.25 -0.71
C LEU A 96 -16.88 36.93 -2.20
N TRP A 97 -15.86 37.07 -3.05
CA TRP A 97 -15.96 36.74 -4.48
C TRP A 97 -16.08 35.23 -4.72
N GLN A 98 -15.42 34.39 -3.91
CA GLN A 98 -15.59 32.93 -3.93
C GLN A 98 -17.01 32.48 -3.55
N CYS A 99 -17.73 33.27 -2.74
CA CYS A 99 -19.16 33.07 -2.46
C CYS A 99 -20.08 33.44 -3.64
N GLY A 100 -19.54 33.94 -4.76
CA GLY A 100 -20.30 34.32 -5.95
C GLY A 100 -20.90 35.72 -5.89
N GLU A 101 -20.35 36.62 -5.08
CA GLU A 101 -20.77 38.02 -4.99
C GLU A 101 -19.92 38.92 -5.89
N ASN A 102 -20.49 40.02 -6.40
CA ASN A 102 -19.67 41.13 -6.88
C ASN A 102 -19.15 41.91 -5.67
N VAL A 103 -17.88 42.32 -5.66
CA VAL A 103 -17.23 43.00 -4.53
C VAL A 103 -16.52 44.25 -5.03
N TYR A 104 -16.92 45.41 -4.53
CA TYR A 104 -16.30 46.71 -4.84
C TYR A 104 -15.66 47.27 -3.57
N LEU A 105 -14.34 47.49 -3.57
CA LEU A 105 -13.61 48.12 -2.48
C LEU A 105 -13.10 49.50 -2.89
N ALA A 106 -13.54 50.53 -2.15
CA ALA A 106 -13.14 51.92 -2.28
C ALA A 106 -12.14 52.28 -1.16
N GLY A 107 -10.86 52.42 -1.49
CA GLY A 107 -9.78 52.75 -0.57
C GLY A 107 -9.54 54.25 -0.45
N LEU A 108 -8.91 54.68 0.64
CA LEU A 108 -8.74 56.09 0.99
C LEU A 108 -7.37 56.65 0.54
N ASN A 109 -7.37 57.80 -0.14
CA ASN A 109 -6.16 58.51 -0.52
C ASN A 109 -5.65 59.44 0.60
N GLU A 110 -4.36 59.81 0.55
CA GLU A 110 -3.74 60.80 1.46
C GLU A 110 -4.42 62.19 1.42
N ASP A 111 -5.17 62.51 0.37
CA ASP A 111 -5.93 63.77 0.23
C ASP A 111 -7.37 63.71 0.75
N GLY A 112 -7.82 62.54 1.25
CA GLY A 112 -9.16 62.31 1.77
C GLY A 112 -10.21 61.88 0.74
N THR A 113 -9.84 61.67 -0.53
CA THR A 113 -10.75 61.13 -1.56
C THR A 113 -10.69 59.60 -1.63
N HIS A 114 -11.77 58.94 -2.10
CA HIS A 114 -11.75 57.49 -2.29
C HIS A 114 -11.38 57.09 -3.73
N HIS A 115 -10.67 55.98 -3.89
CA HIS A 115 -10.31 55.38 -5.17
C HIS A 115 -10.73 53.90 -5.23
N GLN A 116 -10.94 53.36 -6.43
CA GLN A 116 -11.23 51.94 -6.60
C GLN A 116 -9.99 51.09 -6.33
N THR A 117 -9.86 50.53 -5.12
CA THR A 117 -8.80 49.57 -4.77
C THR A 117 -9.01 48.25 -5.48
N LYS A 118 -10.26 47.78 -5.54
CA LYS A 118 -10.62 46.58 -6.31
C LYS A 118 -12.08 46.58 -6.72
N TYR A 119 -12.37 46.05 -7.91
CA TYR A 119 -13.69 45.55 -8.26
C TYR A 119 -13.51 44.10 -8.74
N LEU A 120 -14.31 43.19 -8.20
CA LEU A 120 -14.39 41.78 -8.57
C LEU A 120 -15.82 41.50 -8.99
N ARG A 121 -16.04 41.04 -10.23
CA ARG A 121 -17.38 40.69 -10.72
C ARG A 121 -17.56 39.18 -10.71
N ARG A 122 -18.76 38.70 -10.35
CA ARG A 122 -19.13 37.28 -10.31
C ARG A 122 -18.83 36.56 -11.63
N GLU A 123 -19.01 37.26 -12.76
CA GLU A 123 -18.71 36.77 -14.12
C GLU A 123 -17.21 36.53 -14.39
N ASP A 124 -16.31 37.28 -13.74
CA ASP A 124 -14.86 37.12 -13.91
C ASP A 124 -14.30 35.90 -13.13
N TYR A 125 -15.10 35.27 -12.25
CA TYR A 125 -14.65 34.16 -11.41
C TYR A 125 -14.44 32.86 -12.20
N LEU A 126 -15.23 32.61 -13.24
CA LEU A 126 -15.03 31.49 -14.17
C LEU A 126 -15.74 31.81 -15.50
N PRO A 127 -15.03 32.36 -16.51
CA PRO A 127 -15.69 32.86 -17.72
C PRO A 127 -16.41 31.78 -18.53
N LEU A 128 -17.60 32.12 -19.05
CA LEU A 128 -18.34 31.24 -19.96
C LEU A 128 -17.64 31.16 -21.33
N GLY A 129 -17.62 29.97 -21.94
CA GLY A 129 -16.91 29.70 -23.19
C GLY A 129 -15.44 29.30 -23.02
N THR A 130 -14.85 29.49 -21.84
CA THR A 130 -13.53 28.96 -21.46
C THR A 130 -13.45 27.45 -21.70
N THR A 131 -12.31 26.97 -22.18
CA THR A 131 -12.05 25.53 -22.30
C THR A 131 -11.13 25.07 -21.17
N VAL A 132 -11.50 24.00 -20.48
CA VAL A 132 -10.69 23.33 -19.45
C VAL A 132 -10.37 21.90 -19.88
N HIS A 133 -9.22 21.38 -19.48
CA HIS A 133 -8.81 20.01 -19.78
C HIS A 133 -9.04 19.10 -18.57
N MET A 134 -9.83 18.04 -18.76
CA MET A 134 -10.22 17.11 -17.70
C MET A 134 -10.28 15.68 -18.27
N GLU A 135 -9.76 14.69 -17.55
CA GLU A 135 -9.77 13.27 -17.98
C GLU A 135 -9.20 13.01 -19.39
N GLY A 136 -8.25 13.86 -19.84
CA GLY A 136 -7.67 13.78 -21.18
C GLY A 136 -8.57 14.30 -22.32
N ARG A 137 -9.62 15.09 -22.00
CA ARG A 137 -10.50 15.75 -22.97
C ARG A 137 -10.61 17.24 -22.71
N ALA A 138 -10.90 18.00 -23.78
CA ALA A 138 -11.27 19.40 -23.70
C ALA A 138 -12.78 19.54 -23.42
N PHE A 139 -13.13 20.28 -22.37
CA PHE A 139 -14.50 20.62 -21.99
C PHE A 139 -14.69 22.13 -21.96
N ARG A 140 -15.78 22.64 -22.52
CA ARG A 140 -16.10 24.07 -22.53
C ARG A 140 -17.07 24.42 -21.39
N VAL A 141 -16.76 25.46 -20.61
CA VAL A 141 -17.66 26.02 -19.60
C VAL A 141 -18.90 26.59 -20.30
N ASP A 142 -20.05 25.97 -20.07
CA ASP A 142 -21.33 26.31 -20.70
C ASP A 142 -22.18 27.21 -19.78
N ASN A 143 -22.19 26.91 -18.47
CA ASN A 143 -22.91 27.69 -17.46
C ASN A 143 -22.29 27.51 -16.06
N VAL A 144 -22.43 28.49 -15.17
CA VAL A 144 -21.94 28.44 -13.78
C VAL A 144 -23.09 28.71 -12.80
N ASN A 145 -23.34 27.77 -11.91
CA ASN A 145 -24.39 27.82 -10.89
C ASN A 145 -23.76 27.93 -9.49
N PHE A 146 -23.31 29.14 -9.15
CA PHE A 146 -22.73 29.48 -7.84
C PHE A 146 -23.64 29.08 -6.67
N ASP A 147 -24.96 29.32 -6.80
CA ASP A 147 -25.99 29.00 -5.80
C ASP A 147 -26.07 27.50 -5.44
N LYS A 148 -25.52 26.63 -6.30
CA LYS A 148 -25.36 25.18 -6.05
C LYS A 148 -23.90 24.73 -5.95
N GLY A 149 -22.95 25.64 -6.14
CA GLY A 149 -21.53 25.32 -6.27
C GLY A 149 -21.20 24.42 -7.47
N SER A 150 -21.94 24.49 -8.58
CA SER A 150 -21.75 23.63 -9.76
C SER A 150 -21.50 24.38 -11.08
N VAL A 151 -20.91 23.70 -12.05
CA VAL A 151 -20.57 24.19 -13.39
C VAL A 151 -21.00 23.17 -14.44
N THR A 152 -21.71 23.63 -15.46
CA THR A 152 -22.02 22.82 -16.65
C THR A 152 -20.86 22.90 -17.63
N LEU A 153 -20.33 21.74 -18.01
CA LEU A 153 -19.25 21.53 -18.98
C LEU A 153 -19.79 20.82 -20.23
N GLN A 154 -19.41 21.26 -21.42
CA GLN A 154 -19.72 20.63 -22.71
C GLN A 154 -18.47 19.94 -23.28
N ASP A 155 -18.53 18.64 -23.61
CA ASP A 155 -17.42 17.94 -24.29
C ASP A 155 -17.21 18.53 -25.68
N VAL A 156 -16.02 19.12 -25.93
CA VAL A 156 -15.72 19.87 -27.15
C VAL A 156 -15.70 18.95 -28.37
N ALA A 157 -15.07 17.78 -28.26
CA ALA A 157 -14.94 16.84 -29.37
C ALA A 157 -16.29 16.24 -29.77
N LEU A 158 -17.16 15.95 -28.80
CA LEU A 158 -18.53 15.47 -29.09
C LEU A 158 -19.43 16.59 -29.63
N SER A 159 -19.28 17.83 -29.13
CA SER A 159 -19.98 19.01 -29.66
C SER A 159 -19.63 19.29 -31.13
N GLU A 160 -18.36 19.15 -31.52
CA GLU A 160 -17.90 19.27 -32.91
C GLU A 160 -18.46 18.15 -33.81
N MET A 161 -18.67 16.95 -33.28
CA MET A 161 -19.41 15.86 -33.94
C MET A 161 -20.94 16.09 -33.96
N ARG A 162 -21.43 17.26 -33.53
CA ARG A 162 -22.85 17.64 -33.39
C ARG A 162 -23.64 16.83 -32.36
N ILE A 163 -22.96 16.25 -31.37
CA ILE A 163 -23.57 15.54 -30.24
C ILE A 163 -23.20 16.29 -28.95
N PRO A 164 -23.94 17.36 -28.59
CA PRO A 164 -23.62 18.17 -27.42
C PRO A 164 -23.88 17.38 -26.13
N VAL A 165 -22.82 16.77 -25.58
CA VAL A 165 -22.83 16.07 -24.29
C VAL A 165 -22.41 17.05 -23.21
N PHE A 166 -23.28 17.22 -22.22
CA PHE A 166 -23.05 18.05 -21.05
C PHE A 166 -22.81 17.21 -19.80
N ARG A 167 -21.94 17.71 -18.92
CA ARG A 167 -21.56 17.14 -17.62
C ARG A 167 -21.63 18.25 -16.57
N GLU A 168 -22.05 17.95 -15.36
CA GLU A 168 -22.11 18.93 -14.25
C GLU A 168 -21.04 18.56 -13.22
N GLU A 169 -20.15 19.50 -12.91
CA GLU A 169 -19.01 19.34 -11.99
C GLU A 169 -19.01 20.40 -10.88
N PRO A 170 -18.31 20.20 -9.75
CA PRO A 170 -18.16 21.23 -8.72
C PRO A 170 -17.41 22.47 -9.23
N LEU A 171 -17.89 23.67 -8.88
CA LEU A 171 -17.28 24.94 -9.23
C LEU A 171 -15.83 25.06 -8.71
N ALA A 172 -15.53 24.50 -7.55
CA ALA A 172 -14.16 24.45 -7.02
C ALA A 172 -13.21 23.67 -7.94
N LEU A 173 -13.64 22.48 -8.42
CA LEU A 173 -12.84 21.64 -9.31
C LEU A 173 -12.60 22.31 -10.67
N VAL A 174 -13.64 22.89 -11.27
CA VAL A 174 -13.49 23.57 -12.58
C VAL A 174 -12.67 24.87 -12.46
N ARG A 175 -12.73 25.57 -11.31
CA ARG A 175 -11.85 26.70 -11.03
C ARG A 175 -10.39 26.27 -10.84
N GLU A 176 -10.12 25.19 -10.12
CA GLU A 176 -8.77 24.63 -9.95
C GLU A 176 -8.15 24.29 -11.31
N LEU A 177 -8.87 23.52 -12.14
CA LEU A 177 -8.44 23.20 -13.50
C LEU A 177 -8.22 24.45 -14.37
N TYR A 178 -9.03 25.50 -14.21
CA TYR A 178 -8.84 26.77 -14.93
C TYR A 178 -7.60 27.54 -14.44
N GLU A 179 -7.40 27.65 -13.13
CA GLU A 179 -6.21 28.30 -12.53
C GLU A 179 -4.90 27.58 -12.88
N GLU A 180 -4.89 26.24 -12.98
CA GLU A 180 -3.72 25.49 -13.43
C GLU A 180 -3.34 25.78 -14.89
N GLN A 181 -4.31 26.08 -15.76
CA GLN A 181 -4.06 26.40 -17.18
C GLN A 181 -3.62 27.87 -17.38
N ASP A 182 -4.14 28.81 -16.60
CA ASP A 182 -3.74 30.24 -16.62
C ASP A 182 -2.28 30.46 -16.12
N MET A 183 -1.63 29.43 -15.55
CA MET A 183 -0.25 29.49 -15.05
C MET A 183 0.84 29.06 -16.06
N MET A 184 0.51 28.76 -17.33
CA MET A 184 1.45 28.19 -18.30
C MET A 184 1.93 29.14 -19.43
N GLU A 185 2.28 30.41 -19.15
CA GLU A 185 2.78 31.32 -20.21
C GLU A 185 3.81 32.39 -19.76
N SER A 186 5.13 32.09 -19.80
CA SER A 186 6.26 33.04 -20.01
C SER A 186 7.66 32.36 -20.01
N PRO A 187 8.75 32.96 -20.56
CA PRO A 187 9.88 32.19 -21.12
C PRO A 187 11.27 32.30 -20.41
N LEU A 188 12.25 31.59 -21.00
CA LEU A 188 13.67 31.41 -20.61
C LEU A 188 14.60 32.62 -20.92
N PRO A 189 15.84 32.67 -20.37
CA PRO A 189 16.74 33.83 -20.47
C PRO A 189 17.39 34.05 -21.85
N ASP A 190 17.83 35.29 -22.09
CA ASP A 190 18.14 35.88 -23.40
C ASP A 190 19.65 36.07 -23.65
N TYR A 191 20.10 35.89 -24.89
CA TYR A 191 21.49 36.06 -25.35
C TYR A 191 21.55 36.47 -26.83
N LYS A 192 22.58 37.23 -27.23
CA LYS A 192 22.56 37.96 -28.51
C LYS A 192 23.88 37.97 -29.27
N VAL A 193 23.78 38.30 -30.56
CA VAL A 193 24.91 38.62 -31.44
C VAL A 193 25.75 39.74 -30.83
N GLY A 194 27.05 39.48 -30.64
CA GLY A 194 28.01 40.37 -30.00
C GLY A 194 28.35 40.02 -28.55
N ASP A 195 27.69 39.04 -27.93
CA ASP A 195 28.13 38.50 -26.62
C ASP A 195 29.32 37.52 -26.84
N ASN A 196 30.19 37.36 -25.83
CA ASN A 196 31.26 36.35 -25.85
C ASN A 196 30.71 35.03 -25.30
N ALA A 197 31.06 33.90 -25.90
CA ALA A 197 30.60 32.57 -25.50
C ALA A 197 31.77 31.57 -25.41
N ILE A 198 31.67 30.70 -24.41
CA ILE A 198 32.45 29.47 -24.22
C ILE A 198 31.40 28.37 -24.12
N VAL A 199 31.44 27.38 -25.00
CA VAL A 199 30.49 26.26 -24.99
C VAL A 199 31.27 24.96 -25.03
N ASP A 200 31.17 24.18 -23.95
CA ASP A 200 31.71 22.84 -23.88
C ASP A 200 30.72 21.84 -24.46
N LEU A 201 31.06 21.30 -25.64
CA LEU A 201 30.37 20.15 -26.22
C LEU A 201 31.18 18.89 -25.92
N PRO A 202 30.55 17.69 -25.80
CA PRO A 202 31.24 16.44 -25.44
C PRO A 202 32.39 15.97 -26.36
N THR A 203 32.70 16.72 -27.43
CA THR A 203 33.80 16.47 -28.36
C THR A 203 34.79 17.64 -28.52
N ARG A 204 34.47 18.84 -28.00
CA ARG A 204 35.31 20.06 -28.07
C ARG A 204 34.65 21.27 -27.39
N THR A 205 35.47 22.10 -26.75
CA THR A 205 35.12 23.48 -26.37
C THR A 205 35.12 24.39 -27.61
N ILE A 206 34.16 25.32 -27.69
CA ILE A 206 34.13 26.38 -28.71
C ILE A 206 34.12 27.73 -28.00
N GLU A 207 35.25 28.46 -28.10
CA GLU A 207 35.39 29.83 -27.60
C GLU A 207 35.31 30.84 -28.73
N GLY A 208 34.59 31.95 -28.50
CA GLY A 208 34.62 33.09 -29.40
C GLY A 208 33.52 34.10 -29.13
N LYS A 209 33.12 34.82 -30.18
CA LYS A 209 32.11 35.87 -30.11
C LYS A 209 30.91 35.52 -30.97
N ILE A 210 29.69 35.61 -30.43
CA ILE A 210 28.48 35.22 -31.17
C ILE A 210 28.30 36.16 -32.37
N GLY A 211 28.57 35.66 -33.58
CA GLY A 211 28.46 36.39 -34.85
C GLY A 211 27.05 36.34 -35.46
N TYR A 212 26.25 35.34 -35.07
CA TYR A 212 24.85 35.19 -35.50
C TYR A 212 24.05 34.33 -34.49
N VAL A 213 22.76 34.65 -34.32
CA VAL A 213 21.78 33.81 -33.61
C VAL A 213 20.58 33.65 -34.55
N GLY A 214 20.30 32.42 -34.95
CA GLY A 214 19.12 32.03 -35.71
C GLY A 214 18.03 31.42 -34.83
N GLU A 215 17.01 30.85 -35.47
CA GLU A 215 15.96 30.09 -34.78
C GLU A 215 16.47 28.70 -34.35
N THR A 216 17.35 28.09 -35.16
CA THR A 216 17.84 26.72 -34.98
C THR A 216 19.31 26.60 -34.55
N ASP A 217 20.09 27.66 -34.72
CA ASP A 217 21.54 27.61 -34.74
C ASP A 217 22.19 28.92 -34.28
N VAL A 218 23.38 28.84 -33.72
CA VAL A 218 24.18 29.94 -33.20
C VAL A 218 25.56 29.87 -33.81
N ARG A 219 26.05 30.98 -34.36
CA ARG A 219 27.40 31.09 -34.93
C ARG A 219 28.33 31.80 -33.96
N ILE A 220 29.47 31.19 -33.68
CA ILE A 220 30.55 31.74 -32.87
C ILE A 220 31.73 32.03 -33.80
N ASP A 221 32.18 33.28 -33.83
CA ASP A 221 33.35 33.73 -34.59
C ASP A 221 34.59 33.57 -33.69
N THR A 222 35.49 32.64 -34.04
CA THR A 222 36.47 32.05 -33.12
C THR A 222 37.90 32.62 -33.26
N SER A 223 38.19 33.44 -34.28
CA SER A 223 39.56 33.91 -34.53
C SER A 223 40.02 34.99 -33.52
N ALA A 224 41.05 34.68 -32.71
CA ALA A 224 41.64 35.63 -31.76
C ALA A 224 42.63 36.64 -32.40
N GLN A 225 42.93 36.54 -33.71
CA GLN A 225 43.89 37.40 -34.41
C GLN A 225 43.37 38.04 -35.71
N GLY A 226 42.05 38.29 -35.80
CA GLY A 226 41.50 39.29 -36.70
C GLY A 226 41.64 39.02 -38.21
N GLN A 227 41.53 37.76 -38.64
CA GLN A 227 41.36 37.41 -40.05
C GLN A 227 39.95 36.85 -40.29
N SER A 228 39.26 37.41 -41.28
CA SER A 228 37.79 37.49 -41.31
C SER A 228 37.04 36.24 -41.78
N TRP A 229 37.57 35.04 -41.59
CA TRP A 229 37.06 33.82 -42.26
C TRP A 229 36.81 32.61 -41.37
N ASP A 230 37.38 32.53 -40.15
CA ASP A 230 37.14 31.40 -39.24
C ASP A 230 35.96 31.66 -38.30
N ASN A 231 34.95 30.79 -38.38
CA ASN A 231 33.74 30.79 -37.55
C ASN A 231 33.13 29.38 -37.52
N GLU A 232 32.37 29.08 -36.45
CA GLU A 232 31.68 27.81 -36.27
C GLU A 232 30.18 28.02 -36.02
N VAL A 233 29.35 27.12 -36.57
CA VAL A 233 27.89 27.11 -36.35
C VAL A 233 27.54 25.86 -35.56
N ILE A 234 26.82 26.01 -34.45
CA ILE A 234 26.29 24.89 -33.64
C ILE A 234 24.78 25.03 -33.41
N ASN A 235 24.10 23.94 -33.09
CA ASN A 235 22.66 23.98 -32.85
C ASN A 235 22.33 24.80 -31.59
N LYS A 236 21.26 25.61 -31.66
CA LYS A 236 20.85 26.52 -30.59
C LYS A 236 20.61 25.82 -29.25
N ARG A 237 20.08 24.59 -29.28
CA ARG A 237 19.85 23.80 -28.06
C ARG A 237 21.16 23.28 -27.46
N GLN A 238 22.08 22.82 -28.30
CA GLN A 238 23.42 22.39 -27.86
C GLN A 238 24.24 23.57 -27.29
N PHE A 239 24.06 24.77 -27.83
CA PHE A 239 24.63 26.01 -27.27
C PHE A 239 24.08 26.30 -25.86
N GLU A 240 22.78 26.09 -25.62
CA GLU A 240 22.12 26.32 -24.32
C GLU A 240 22.37 25.20 -23.29
N ASP A 241 22.53 23.96 -23.75
CA ASP A 241 22.75 22.78 -22.90
C ASP A 241 24.23 22.66 -22.45
N GLY A 242 25.19 23.01 -23.32
CA GLY A 242 26.64 23.03 -23.03
C GLY A 242 27.11 24.11 -22.03
N LEU A 243 26.18 24.79 -21.36
CA LEU A 243 26.42 25.85 -20.37
C LEU A 243 26.04 25.42 -18.93
N ARG A 244 25.86 24.11 -18.63
CA ARG A 244 25.06 23.68 -17.47
C ARG A 244 25.50 22.51 -16.55
N GLN A 245 26.58 21.72 -16.75
CA GLN A 245 26.81 20.51 -15.91
C GLN A 245 28.25 20.09 -15.55
N ASN A 246 28.37 19.46 -14.36
CA ASN A 246 29.37 18.54 -13.75
C ASN A 246 28.79 18.08 -12.36
N GLU A 247 29.28 17.16 -11.51
CA GLU A 247 30.38 16.15 -11.44
C GLU A 247 29.96 14.98 -10.46
N GLN A 248 30.80 14.00 -10.06
CA GLN A 248 30.35 12.67 -9.55
C GLN A 248 31.28 11.83 -8.60
N VAL A 249 30.65 10.91 -7.79
CA VAL A 249 31.13 9.55 -7.29
C VAL A 249 32.25 9.54 -6.17
N THR A 250 32.63 8.55 -5.29
CA THR A 250 32.68 7.04 -5.09
C THR A 250 32.67 6.66 -3.53
N THR A 251 32.83 5.48 -2.84
CA THR A 251 32.93 3.97 -3.02
C THR A 251 32.39 3.16 -1.75
N GLN A 252 33.00 2.02 -1.31
CA GLN A 252 32.68 1.01 -0.22
C GLN A 252 34.00 0.27 0.22
N PRO A 253 34.13 -0.83 1.06
CA PRO A 253 33.33 -1.59 2.08
C PRO A 253 34.13 -1.80 3.44
N ASP A 254 34.29 -2.87 4.29
CA ASP A 254 33.72 -4.22 4.72
C ASP A 254 34.33 -4.66 6.12
N ASP A 255 33.80 -5.65 6.91
CA ASP A 255 34.50 -6.28 8.12
C ASP A 255 33.91 -7.60 8.76
N THR A 256 34.61 -8.21 9.76
CA THR A 256 34.27 -9.40 10.59
C THR A 256 34.54 -9.25 12.12
N VAL A 257 34.00 -10.11 13.00
CA VAL A 257 33.86 -9.83 14.48
C VAL A 257 34.66 -10.77 15.43
N LYS A 258 34.88 -10.34 16.70
CA LYS A 258 35.97 -10.78 17.62
C LYS A 258 35.53 -10.98 19.10
N THR A 259 36.43 -11.55 19.90
CA THR A 259 36.45 -11.53 21.40
C THR A 259 36.55 -10.11 21.95
N VAL A 260 35.86 -9.79 23.07
CA VAL A 260 35.73 -8.41 23.60
C VAL A 260 36.36 -8.20 24.99
N ALA A 261 36.01 -8.98 26.02
CA ALA A 261 36.48 -8.72 27.40
C ALA A 261 36.52 -9.97 28.31
N ILE A 262 37.25 -9.89 29.44
CA ILE A 262 37.21 -10.86 30.56
C ILE A 262 37.22 -10.11 31.90
N TYR A 263 36.30 -10.44 32.81
CA TYR A 263 36.18 -9.87 34.16
C TYR A 263 36.35 -10.94 35.26
N PRO A 264 37.42 -10.90 36.07
CA PRO A 264 37.67 -11.89 37.11
C PRO A 264 36.72 -11.83 38.31
N ALA A 265 36.45 -13.00 38.89
CA ALA A 265 35.45 -13.17 39.95
C ALA A 265 35.92 -12.70 41.33
N GLU A 266 37.15 -13.04 41.72
CA GLU A 266 37.66 -12.82 43.09
C GLU A 266 37.69 -11.33 43.47
N GLU A 267 37.99 -10.44 42.51
CA GLU A 267 38.01 -8.99 42.74
C GLU A 267 36.59 -8.40 42.85
N ASN A 268 35.63 -8.95 42.09
CA ASN A 268 34.24 -8.50 42.06
C ASN A 268 33.33 -9.22 43.08
N ARG A 269 33.88 -10.14 43.88
CA ARG A 269 33.14 -11.04 44.79
C ARG A 269 32.06 -11.90 44.10
N MET A 270 32.29 -12.22 42.84
CA MET A 270 31.46 -13.16 42.06
C MET A 270 32.05 -14.58 42.13
N PRO A 271 31.29 -15.64 41.80
CA PRO A 271 31.76 -17.02 41.94
C PRO A 271 32.63 -17.56 40.79
N TYR A 272 32.65 -16.91 39.61
CA TYR A 272 33.48 -17.26 38.45
C TYR A 272 33.62 -16.09 37.46
N ASP A 273 34.66 -16.14 36.63
CA ASP A 273 35.04 -15.08 35.67
C ASP A 273 34.06 -14.99 34.48
N ILE A 274 33.84 -13.78 33.95
CA ILE A 274 32.90 -13.51 32.85
C ILE A 274 33.65 -13.11 31.57
N VAL A 275 33.43 -13.83 30.46
CA VAL A 275 34.03 -13.55 29.14
C VAL A 275 32.96 -13.04 28.18
N ILE A 276 33.22 -11.93 27.46
CA ILE A 276 32.32 -11.35 26.45
C ILE A 276 32.93 -11.52 25.06
N GLN A 277 32.16 -12.05 24.10
CA GLN A 277 32.47 -12.13 22.66
C GLN A 277 31.18 -11.97 21.85
N THR A 278 31.26 -11.54 20.58
CA THR A 278 30.08 -11.40 19.70
C THR A 278 30.34 -11.90 18.28
N ILE A 279 29.57 -12.92 17.85
CA ILE A 279 29.25 -13.24 16.45
C ILE A 279 27.76 -13.66 16.44
N GLY A 280 27.01 -13.33 15.38
CA GLY A 280 25.54 -13.43 15.35
C GLY A 280 24.96 -14.85 15.37
N SER A 281 23.67 -14.97 15.73
CA SER A 281 22.98 -16.25 15.91
C SER A 281 21.47 -16.22 15.62
N LYS A 282 20.87 -17.42 15.49
CA LYS A 282 19.42 -17.70 15.52
C LYS A 282 19.16 -18.83 16.54
N SER A 283 17.90 -18.94 16.98
CA SER A 283 17.38 -19.91 17.97
C SER A 283 15.90 -20.23 17.66
N PRO A 284 15.22 -21.18 18.33
CA PRO A 284 15.66 -22.33 19.16
C PRO A 284 15.02 -23.68 18.70
N ALA A 285 15.20 -24.76 19.48
CA ALA A 285 14.46 -26.02 19.38
C ALA A 285 14.34 -26.71 20.77
N LEU A 286 13.48 -27.73 20.93
CA LEU A 286 13.36 -28.55 22.14
C LEU A 286 13.10 -30.05 21.84
N ASP A 287 13.78 -30.89 22.64
CA ASP A 287 13.54 -32.30 23.01
C ASP A 287 13.02 -33.35 22.00
N ALA A 288 13.90 -34.32 21.70
CA ALA A 288 13.52 -35.73 21.52
C ALA A 288 14.63 -36.68 22.03
N VAL A 289 14.24 -37.82 22.59
CA VAL A 289 15.15 -38.84 23.16
C VAL A 289 15.74 -39.74 22.06
N GLU A 290 17.05 -39.95 22.06
CA GLU A 290 17.71 -40.90 21.15
C GLU A 290 17.24 -42.36 21.37
N PRO A 291 17.13 -43.14 20.29
CA PRO A 291 18.19 -44.14 20.11
C PRO A 291 18.77 -44.21 18.69
N GLU A 292 20.09 -44.40 18.62
CA GLU A 292 20.85 -44.97 17.50
C GLU A 292 20.47 -44.49 16.07
N ARG A 293 20.71 -43.20 15.76
CA ARG A 293 20.85 -42.79 14.35
C ARG A 293 22.32 -42.87 13.92
N SER A 294 22.55 -43.50 12.77
CA SER A 294 23.84 -43.58 12.10
C SER A 294 24.38 -42.19 11.77
N THR A 295 25.72 -42.04 11.76
CA THR A 295 26.37 -40.89 11.14
C THR A 295 26.06 -40.87 9.65
N LEU A 296 25.10 -40.04 9.25
CA LEU A 296 24.74 -39.78 7.86
C LEU A 296 25.25 -38.38 7.50
N GLU A 297 26.18 -38.32 6.56
CA GLU A 297 26.67 -37.05 6.02
C GLU A 297 25.56 -36.38 5.22
N LEU A 298 25.38 -35.07 5.40
CA LEU A 298 24.49 -34.28 4.55
C LEU A 298 25.11 -34.22 3.15
N ALA A 299 24.36 -34.66 2.14
CA ALA A 299 24.83 -34.63 0.76
C ALA A 299 24.95 -33.18 0.25
N GLY A 300 25.93 -32.95 -0.63
CA GLY A 300 26.04 -31.69 -1.37
C GLY A 300 25.02 -31.61 -2.51
N ASN A 301 25.35 -30.81 -3.53
CA ASN A 301 24.64 -30.86 -4.80
C ASN A 301 24.70 -32.27 -5.41
N PHE A 302 23.54 -32.79 -5.79
CA PHE A 302 23.38 -34.11 -6.40
C PHE A 302 24.03 -34.17 -7.81
N HIS A 303 24.52 -35.34 -8.21
CA HIS A 303 25.10 -35.54 -9.54
C HIS A 303 24.47 -36.75 -10.26
N ILE A 304 23.93 -36.52 -11.46
CA ILE A 304 23.24 -37.51 -12.27
C ILE A 304 24.27 -38.37 -13.00
N THR A 305 24.31 -39.65 -12.65
CA THR A 305 25.20 -40.66 -13.25
C THR A 305 24.46 -41.72 -14.09
N ASP A 306 23.14 -41.59 -14.22
CA ASP A 306 22.25 -42.50 -14.95
C ASP A 306 21.78 -41.82 -16.25
N ASP A 307 22.35 -42.19 -17.40
CA ASP A 307 21.92 -41.65 -18.71
C ASP A 307 20.49 -42.12 -19.11
N ASP A 308 19.97 -43.20 -18.50
CA ASP A 308 18.59 -43.71 -18.66
C ASP A 308 17.60 -43.05 -17.65
N LEU A 309 18.00 -41.96 -16.99
CA LEU A 309 17.17 -41.29 -15.98
C LEU A 309 15.77 -40.94 -16.53
N GLY A 310 14.76 -41.47 -15.84
CA GLY A 310 13.34 -41.26 -16.18
C GLY A 310 12.78 -42.19 -17.26
N VAL A 311 13.56 -43.10 -17.82
CA VAL A 311 13.04 -44.18 -18.70
C VAL A 311 12.20 -45.16 -17.87
N GLY A 312 11.03 -45.57 -18.39
CA GLY A 312 10.12 -46.51 -17.73
C GLY A 312 8.69 -46.49 -18.27
N GLY A 313 7.87 -47.44 -17.82
CA GLY A 313 6.43 -47.48 -18.17
C GLY A 313 5.59 -46.45 -17.39
N PRO A 314 4.40 -46.04 -17.87
CA PRO A 314 3.60 -44.98 -17.21
C PRO A 314 3.33 -45.19 -15.72
N LYS A 315 3.03 -46.42 -15.29
CA LYS A 315 2.83 -46.73 -13.85
C LYS A 315 4.12 -46.74 -13.03
N GLN A 316 5.27 -46.99 -13.65
CA GLN A 316 6.59 -46.89 -13.00
C GLN A 316 6.99 -45.43 -12.82
N LYS A 317 6.69 -44.56 -13.81
CA LYS A 317 6.84 -43.11 -13.71
C LYS A 317 5.93 -42.51 -12.63
N PHE A 318 4.66 -42.92 -12.60
CA PHE A 318 3.72 -42.56 -11.52
C PHE A 318 4.25 -42.96 -10.13
N ALA A 319 4.70 -44.20 -9.95
CA ALA A 319 5.22 -44.68 -8.67
C ALA A 319 6.43 -43.85 -8.19
N ARG A 320 7.41 -43.59 -9.08
CA ARG A 320 8.56 -42.72 -8.78
C ARG A 320 8.16 -41.30 -8.36
N ASN A 321 7.22 -40.67 -9.06
CA ASN A 321 6.73 -39.33 -8.68
C ASN A 321 6.11 -39.33 -7.28
N ILE A 322 5.26 -40.32 -6.96
CA ILE A 322 4.62 -40.46 -5.64
C ILE A 322 5.66 -40.73 -4.55
N GLU A 323 6.69 -41.53 -4.83
CA GLU A 323 7.78 -41.82 -3.90
C GLU A 323 8.65 -40.57 -3.63
N ALA A 324 8.98 -39.80 -4.67
CA ALA A 324 9.69 -38.53 -4.53
C ALA A 324 8.87 -37.47 -3.75
N ILE A 325 7.56 -37.35 -4.00
CA ILE A 325 6.68 -36.42 -3.24
C ILE A 325 6.59 -36.84 -1.77
N ARG A 326 6.46 -38.14 -1.47
CA ARG A 326 6.47 -38.65 -0.10
C ARG A 326 7.81 -38.40 0.60
N THR A 327 8.92 -38.56 -0.10
CA THR A 327 10.25 -38.22 0.43
C THR A 327 10.40 -36.72 0.69
N LEU A 328 9.92 -35.84 -0.21
CA LEU A 328 9.90 -34.40 0.02
C LEU A 328 9.11 -34.04 1.28
N PHE A 329 7.85 -34.48 1.38
CA PHE A 329 7.00 -34.12 2.53
C PHE A 329 7.55 -34.66 3.86
N LYS A 330 8.16 -35.85 3.85
CA LYS A 330 8.90 -36.38 5.01
C LYS A 330 10.09 -35.49 5.40
N LEU A 331 10.87 -34.99 4.44
CA LEU A 331 12.01 -34.11 4.70
C LEU A 331 11.58 -32.73 5.22
N GLU A 332 10.46 -32.22 4.71
CA GLU A 332 9.83 -31.00 5.18
C GLU A 332 9.28 -31.16 6.62
N GLU A 333 8.66 -32.30 6.94
CA GLU A 333 8.19 -32.64 8.30
C GLU A 333 9.35 -32.90 9.29
N GLU A 334 10.42 -33.59 8.86
CA GLU A 334 11.64 -33.80 9.65
C GLU A 334 12.57 -32.55 9.67
N HIS A 335 12.16 -31.43 9.05
CA HIS A 335 12.88 -30.15 8.98
C HIS A 335 14.38 -30.24 8.60
N ARG A 336 14.71 -31.11 7.62
CA ARG A 336 16.12 -31.41 7.27
C ARG A 336 16.37 -31.57 5.76
N GLY A 337 17.64 -31.53 5.38
CA GLY A 337 18.10 -31.92 4.04
C GLY A 337 18.04 -33.43 3.80
N ALA A 338 18.04 -33.81 2.51
CA ALA A 338 18.08 -35.19 2.04
C ALA A 338 19.45 -35.87 2.29
N THR A 339 19.45 -37.18 2.54
CA THR A 339 20.67 -37.99 2.36
C THR A 339 20.92 -38.29 0.89
N ALA A 340 22.09 -38.85 0.55
CA ALA A 340 22.39 -39.25 -0.83
C ALA A 340 21.37 -40.28 -1.39
N GLU A 341 20.87 -41.19 -0.55
CA GLU A 341 19.82 -42.15 -0.94
C GLU A 341 18.47 -41.47 -1.17
N GLU A 342 18.13 -40.46 -0.36
CA GLU A 342 16.90 -39.69 -0.52
C GLU A 342 16.98 -38.76 -1.75
N GLN A 343 18.14 -38.19 -2.06
CA GLN A 343 18.40 -37.51 -3.35
C GLN A 343 18.27 -38.46 -4.54
N GLN A 344 18.74 -39.71 -4.42
CA GLN A 344 18.56 -40.73 -5.46
C GLN A 344 17.08 -41.12 -5.68
N VAL A 345 16.21 -40.95 -4.67
CA VAL A 345 14.74 -41.09 -4.82
C VAL A 345 14.12 -39.83 -5.45
N LEU A 346 14.49 -38.65 -4.96
CA LEU A 346 13.97 -37.35 -5.41
C LEU A 346 14.26 -37.09 -6.89
N SER A 347 15.46 -37.43 -7.37
CA SER A 347 15.89 -37.29 -8.77
C SER A 347 15.16 -38.21 -9.75
N GLN A 348 14.44 -39.23 -9.27
CA GLN A 348 13.62 -40.11 -10.12
C GLN A 348 12.25 -39.50 -10.48
N TYR A 349 11.93 -38.30 -9.98
CA TYR A 349 10.73 -37.56 -10.36
C TYR A 349 10.80 -37.11 -11.83
N VAL A 350 9.78 -37.47 -12.61
CA VAL A 350 9.69 -37.22 -14.06
C VAL A 350 8.49 -36.37 -14.47
N GLY A 351 7.77 -35.80 -13.50
CA GLY A 351 6.60 -34.97 -13.74
C GLY A 351 5.44 -35.72 -14.38
N TRP A 352 4.43 -34.96 -14.78
CA TRP A 352 3.13 -35.50 -15.18
C TRP A 352 2.94 -35.61 -16.70
N GLY A 353 3.98 -35.31 -17.48
CA GLY A 353 4.02 -35.47 -18.94
C GLY A 353 3.67 -36.90 -19.36
N GLY A 354 2.62 -37.05 -20.16
CA GLY A 354 2.11 -38.36 -20.59
C GLY A 354 1.40 -39.19 -19.50
N LEU A 355 1.22 -38.67 -18.28
CA LEU A 355 0.52 -39.33 -17.16
C LEU A 355 -0.92 -38.83 -16.95
N ALA A 356 -1.56 -38.28 -17.99
CA ALA A 356 -2.92 -37.75 -17.96
C ALA A 356 -3.95 -38.70 -17.32
N ASP A 357 -3.78 -40.01 -17.55
CA ASP A 357 -4.60 -41.08 -16.99
C ASP A 357 -4.70 -41.07 -15.45
N ALA A 358 -3.67 -40.58 -14.75
CA ALA A 358 -3.65 -40.51 -13.28
C ALA A 358 -4.63 -39.45 -12.72
N PHE A 359 -5.15 -38.56 -13.57
CA PHE A 359 -6.08 -37.48 -13.19
C PHE A 359 -7.53 -37.75 -13.64
N ASP A 360 -7.81 -38.91 -14.26
CA ASP A 360 -9.13 -39.28 -14.79
C ASP A 360 -9.90 -40.21 -13.81
N PRO A 361 -10.92 -39.69 -13.08
CA PRO A 361 -11.74 -40.51 -12.18
C PRO A 361 -12.65 -41.51 -12.90
N GLY A 362 -12.81 -41.42 -14.23
CA GLY A 362 -13.57 -42.36 -15.04
C GLY A 362 -12.77 -43.57 -15.53
N LYS A 363 -11.49 -43.66 -15.19
CA LYS A 363 -10.55 -44.63 -15.78
C LYS A 363 -10.27 -45.80 -14.82
N ASP A 364 -11.09 -46.85 -14.90
CA ASP A 364 -11.05 -48.03 -14.02
C ASP A 364 -9.64 -48.61 -13.77
N ASN A 365 -8.78 -48.63 -14.79
CA ASN A 365 -7.42 -49.18 -14.70
C ASN A 365 -6.39 -48.22 -14.06
N TRP A 366 -6.78 -47.01 -13.67
CA TRP A 366 -5.99 -46.00 -12.94
C TRP A 366 -6.70 -45.46 -11.68
N ALA A 367 -7.87 -46.00 -11.32
CA ALA A 367 -8.68 -45.48 -10.21
C ALA A 367 -8.01 -45.54 -8.82
N LYS A 368 -6.97 -46.39 -8.64
CA LYS A 368 -6.16 -46.41 -7.42
C LYS A 368 -5.16 -45.26 -7.40
N GLU A 369 -4.43 -45.11 -8.51
CA GLU A 369 -3.44 -44.06 -8.72
C GLU A 369 -4.08 -42.67 -8.62
N TYR A 370 -5.27 -42.49 -9.19
CA TYR A 370 -6.08 -41.28 -9.01
C TYR A 370 -6.38 -40.98 -7.53
N ALA A 371 -6.84 -41.97 -6.76
CA ALA A 371 -7.19 -41.79 -5.35
C ALA A 371 -5.95 -41.55 -4.47
N GLU A 372 -4.83 -42.19 -4.79
CA GLU A 372 -3.55 -42.00 -4.11
C GLU A 372 -2.99 -40.59 -4.36
N LEU A 373 -2.96 -40.13 -5.61
CA LEU A 373 -2.51 -38.78 -5.95
C LEU A 373 -3.43 -37.70 -5.37
N LYS A 374 -4.76 -37.91 -5.44
CA LYS A 374 -5.75 -36.95 -4.94
C LYS A 374 -5.82 -36.87 -3.41
N GLY A 375 -5.36 -37.91 -2.71
CA GLY A 375 -5.24 -37.92 -1.25
C GLY A 375 -3.87 -37.47 -0.72
N LEU A 376 -2.85 -37.39 -1.57
CA LEU A 376 -1.49 -37.00 -1.19
C LEU A 376 -1.25 -35.48 -1.31
N LEU A 377 -1.80 -34.84 -2.34
CA LEU A 377 -1.61 -33.41 -2.63
C LEU A 377 -2.75 -32.54 -2.09
N SER A 378 -2.45 -31.28 -1.73
CA SER A 378 -3.48 -30.26 -1.50
C SER A 378 -4.29 -29.96 -2.79
N GLU A 379 -5.42 -29.24 -2.66
CA GLU A 379 -6.23 -28.87 -3.84
C GLU A 379 -5.45 -28.05 -4.88
N ASP A 380 -4.61 -27.12 -4.43
CA ASP A 380 -3.82 -26.25 -5.32
C ASP A 380 -2.64 -27.00 -5.96
N GLU A 381 -1.90 -27.80 -5.19
CA GLU A 381 -0.85 -28.67 -5.74
C GLU A 381 -1.42 -29.70 -6.72
N TYR A 382 -2.60 -30.27 -6.43
CA TYR A 382 -3.29 -31.18 -7.35
C TYR A 382 -3.75 -30.45 -8.62
N ALA A 383 -4.19 -29.20 -8.52
CA ALA A 383 -4.55 -28.39 -9.68
C ALA A 383 -3.34 -28.04 -10.56
N ALA A 384 -2.19 -27.72 -9.96
CA ALA A 384 -0.91 -27.49 -10.64
C ALA A 384 -0.36 -28.77 -11.29
N ALA A 385 -0.30 -29.88 -10.54
CA ALA A 385 0.09 -31.19 -11.06
C ALA A 385 -0.74 -31.56 -12.30
N ARG A 386 -2.07 -31.37 -12.25
CA ARG A 386 -2.97 -31.66 -13.38
C ARG A 386 -2.79 -30.72 -14.57
N SER A 387 -2.46 -29.44 -14.37
CA SER A 387 -2.21 -28.52 -15.50
C SER A 387 -0.86 -28.78 -16.17
N SER A 388 0.14 -29.22 -15.41
CA SER A 388 1.49 -29.53 -15.88
C SER A 388 1.57 -30.73 -16.85
N VAL A 389 0.53 -31.58 -16.92
CA VAL A 389 0.44 -32.78 -17.78
C VAL A 389 0.78 -32.54 -19.26
N LEU A 390 0.58 -31.31 -19.75
CA LEU A 390 0.87 -30.91 -21.13
C LEU A 390 2.31 -30.45 -21.38
N ASN A 391 3.04 -30.05 -20.33
CA ASN A 391 4.30 -29.31 -20.43
C ASN A 391 5.46 -29.91 -19.61
N ALA A 392 5.18 -30.75 -18.60
CA ALA A 392 6.17 -31.32 -17.69
C ALA A 392 6.98 -32.45 -18.35
N HIS A 393 7.97 -32.06 -19.16
CA HIS A 393 8.85 -32.95 -19.92
C HIS A 393 10.32 -32.67 -19.61
N TYR A 394 11.05 -33.69 -19.15
CA TYR A 394 12.44 -33.55 -18.72
C TYR A 394 13.42 -33.78 -19.88
N THR A 395 14.52 -33.01 -19.87
CA THR A 395 15.60 -33.14 -20.85
C THR A 395 16.42 -34.40 -20.57
N SER A 396 16.84 -35.10 -21.62
CA SER A 396 17.70 -36.28 -21.52
C SER A 396 19.12 -35.89 -21.09
N PRO A 397 19.77 -36.66 -20.19
CA PRO A 397 21.19 -36.52 -19.86
C PRO A 397 22.10 -36.39 -21.08
N THR A 398 21.83 -37.17 -22.15
CA THR A 398 22.60 -37.12 -23.40
C THR A 398 22.54 -35.75 -24.10
N VAL A 399 21.38 -35.09 -24.08
CA VAL A 399 21.18 -33.76 -24.68
C VAL A 399 21.83 -32.68 -23.82
N ILE A 400 21.73 -32.80 -22.49
CA ILE A 400 22.36 -31.85 -21.56
C ILE A 400 23.89 -31.92 -21.65
N ARG A 401 24.45 -33.14 -21.72
CA ARG A 401 25.88 -33.38 -21.87
C ARG A 401 26.43 -32.65 -23.12
N GLY A 402 25.77 -32.81 -24.28
CA GLY A 402 26.15 -32.11 -25.51
C GLY A 402 26.06 -30.56 -25.43
N ILE A 403 25.17 -30.01 -24.59
CA ILE A 403 25.12 -28.56 -24.35
C ILE A 403 26.33 -28.10 -23.54
N TYR A 404 26.69 -28.82 -22.47
CA TYR A 404 27.89 -28.51 -21.70
C TYR A 404 29.18 -28.76 -22.48
N ASP A 405 29.25 -29.81 -23.30
CA ASP A 405 30.40 -30.08 -24.19
C ASP A 405 30.65 -28.91 -25.16
N ALA A 406 29.61 -28.27 -25.68
CA ALA A 406 29.73 -27.07 -26.52
C ALA A 406 30.23 -25.86 -25.73
N VAL A 407 29.65 -25.60 -24.56
CA VAL A 407 30.00 -24.47 -23.70
C VAL A 407 31.42 -24.60 -23.13
N GLU A 408 31.88 -25.82 -22.81
CA GLU A 408 33.26 -26.09 -22.42
C GLU A 408 34.24 -25.79 -23.57
N ARG A 409 33.89 -26.14 -24.81
CA ARG A 409 34.69 -25.87 -26.02
C ARG A 409 34.77 -24.38 -26.37
N MET A 410 33.75 -23.60 -26.03
CA MET A 410 33.82 -22.12 -26.10
C MET A 410 34.81 -21.54 -25.07
N GLY A 411 35.21 -22.31 -24.06
CA GLY A 411 36.18 -21.89 -23.03
C GLY A 411 35.57 -21.53 -21.67
N PHE A 412 34.26 -21.73 -21.46
CA PHE A 412 33.64 -21.51 -20.15
C PHE A 412 34.15 -22.53 -19.12
N ARG A 413 34.44 -22.06 -17.90
CA ARG A 413 34.99 -22.85 -16.78
C ARG A 413 34.34 -22.52 -15.44
N SER A 414 34.02 -21.27 -15.19
CA SER A 414 33.32 -20.83 -13.99
C SER A 414 32.57 -19.52 -14.26
N GLY A 415 31.54 -19.26 -13.46
CA GLY A 415 30.71 -18.07 -13.55
C GLY A 415 29.36 -18.23 -12.86
N ASN A 416 28.46 -17.27 -13.09
CA ASN A 416 27.06 -17.31 -12.68
C ASN A 416 26.23 -18.04 -13.76
N ILE A 417 25.70 -19.22 -13.44
CA ILE A 417 24.86 -20.05 -14.33
C ILE A 417 23.38 -19.91 -13.96
N LEU A 418 22.54 -19.56 -14.93
CA LEU A 418 21.07 -19.52 -14.81
C LEU A 418 20.42 -20.75 -15.45
N GLU A 419 19.51 -21.42 -14.72
CA GLU A 419 18.51 -22.35 -15.28
C GLU A 419 17.09 -21.78 -15.04
N PRO A 420 16.43 -21.16 -16.03
CA PRO A 420 15.25 -20.31 -15.82
C PRO A 420 13.90 -21.08 -15.78
N SER A 421 13.91 -22.39 -16.02
CA SER A 421 12.77 -23.29 -15.93
C SER A 421 13.26 -24.71 -15.64
N MET A 422 13.80 -24.89 -14.43
CA MET A 422 14.66 -26.03 -14.11
C MET A 422 13.92 -27.35 -13.82
N GLY A 423 12.63 -27.32 -13.50
CA GLY A 423 11.90 -28.47 -12.98
C GLY A 423 12.54 -28.98 -11.68
N VAL A 424 13.16 -30.17 -11.73
CA VAL A 424 13.97 -30.73 -10.62
C VAL A 424 15.47 -30.56 -10.83
N GLY A 425 15.90 -29.67 -11.74
CA GLY A 425 17.29 -29.25 -11.95
C GLY A 425 18.18 -30.23 -12.70
N ASN A 426 17.69 -30.85 -13.77
CA ASN A 426 18.49 -31.83 -14.52
C ASN A 426 19.77 -31.24 -15.12
N PHE A 427 19.82 -29.93 -15.45
CA PHE A 427 21.07 -29.33 -15.91
C PHE A 427 22.09 -29.20 -14.77
N PHE A 428 21.68 -28.73 -13.59
CA PHE A 428 22.57 -28.70 -12.42
C PHE A 428 23.09 -30.08 -12.02
N GLY A 429 22.24 -31.11 -12.05
CA GLY A 429 22.66 -32.50 -11.80
C GLY A 429 23.65 -33.06 -12.83
N MET A 430 23.70 -32.50 -14.04
CA MET A 430 24.60 -32.90 -15.13
C MET A 430 25.82 -31.96 -15.29
N LEU A 431 26.02 -31.02 -14.36
CA LEU A 431 27.14 -30.06 -14.41
C LEU A 431 28.49 -30.80 -14.44
N PRO A 432 29.38 -30.54 -15.42
CA PRO A 432 30.69 -31.19 -15.49
C PRO A 432 31.59 -30.86 -14.30
N ASP A 433 32.49 -31.79 -13.95
CA ASP A 433 33.58 -31.57 -12.97
C ASP A 433 34.36 -30.28 -13.24
N THR A 434 34.55 -29.95 -14.52
CA THR A 434 35.27 -28.77 -15.02
C THR A 434 34.52 -27.44 -14.84
N MET A 435 33.30 -27.47 -14.28
CA MET A 435 32.44 -26.31 -14.05
C MET A 435 31.92 -26.20 -12.61
N GLN A 436 32.34 -27.07 -11.69
CA GLN A 436 31.81 -27.16 -10.31
C GLN A 436 32.04 -25.90 -9.45
N ASP A 437 33.03 -25.06 -9.78
CA ASP A 437 33.27 -23.77 -9.12
C ASP A 437 32.25 -22.67 -9.51
N SER A 438 31.24 -23.00 -10.33
CA SER A 438 30.20 -22.07 -10.78
C SER A 438 29.11 -21.82 -9.73
N ARG A 439 28.55 -20.61 -9.73
CA ARG A 439 27.39 -20.25 -8.89
C ARG A 439 26.10 -20.57 -9.64
N LEU A 440 25.27 -21.43 -9.06
CA LEU A 440 24.06 -21.96 -9.69
C LEU A 440 22.81 -21.20 -9.24
N TYR A 441 22.05 -20.69 -10.20
CA TYR A 441 20.84 -19.87 -10.01
C TYR A 441 19.65 -20.51 -10.73
N GLY A 442 18.74 -21.11 -9.97
CA GLY A 442 17.61 -21.87 -10.51
C GLY A 442 16.28 -21.14 -10.37
N VAL A 443 15.41 -21.27 -11.37
CA VAL A 443 14.03 -20.76 -11.31
C VAL A 443 13.06 -21.87 -11.74
N GLU A 444 12.02 -22.10 -10.94
CA GLU A 444 10.93 -23.03 -11.27
C GLU A 444 9.57 -22.49 -10.81
N LEU A 445 8.56 -22.61 -11.66
CA LEU A 445 7.20 -22.15 -11.43
C LEU A 445 6.37 -23.12 -10.59
N ASP A 446 6.57 -24.44 -10.74
CA ASP A 446 5.82 -25.45 -10.00
C ASP A 446 6.40 -25.69 -8.58
N SER A 447 5.51 -25.65 -7.59
CA SER A 447 5.84 -25.73 -6.16
C SER A 447 6.46 -27.07 -5.75
N ILE A 448 6.03 -28.19 -6.35
CA ILE A 448 6.56 -29.52 -5.99
C ILE A 448 7.97 -29.66 -6.56
N THR A 449 8.15 -29.38 -7.86
CA THR A 449 9.43 -29.53 -8.53
C THR A 449 10.50 -28.56 -8.03
N GLY A 450 10.15 -27.29 -7.82
CA GLY A 450 11.07 -26.30 -7.23
C GLY A 450 11.49 -26.62 -5.78
N ARG A 451 10.67 -27.34 -5.01
CA ARG A 451 11.04 -27.82 -3.66
C ARG A 451 11.87 -29.12 -3.71
N ILE A 452 11.59 -30.03 -4.64
CA ILE A 452 12.47 -31.18 -4.95
C ILE A 452 13.86 -30.68 -5.37
N ALA A 453 13.93 -29.67 -6.25
CA ALA A 453 15.20 -29.08 -6.71
C ALA A 453 16.05 -28.54 -5.55
N LYS A 454 15.43 -27.92 -4.53
CA LYS A 454 16.14 -27.45 -3.31
C LYS A 454 16.72 -28.58 -2.46
N MET A 455 16.10 -29.76 -2.45
CA MET A 455 16.62 -30.94 -1.76
C MET A 455 17.74 -31.65 -2.54
N LEU A 456 17.75 -31.49 -3.87
CA LEU A 456 18.80 -32.00 -4.76
C LEU A 456 20.03 -31.08 -4.84
N TYR A 457 19.83 -29.76 -4.80
CA TYR A 457 20.92 -28.76 -4.92
C TYR A 457 20.91 -27.78 -3.74
N PRO A 458 21.23 -28.24 -2.52
CA PRO A 458 21.20 -27.40 -1.31
C PRO A 458 22.22 -26.24 -1.32
N GLN A 459 23.13 -26.19 -2.29
CA GLN A 459 24.14 -25.13 -2.45
C GLN A 459 23.79 -24.12 -3.57
N ALA A 460 22.62 -24.25 -4.23
CA ALA A 460 22.17 -23.39 -5.32
C ALA A 460 21.13 -22.34 -4.89
N ASP A 461 21.15 -21.15 -5.49
CA ASP A 461 20.13 -20.09 -5.28
C ASP A 461 18.88 -20.40 -6.13
N ILE A 462 17.98 -21.22 -5.58
CA ILE A 462 16.76 -21.67 -6.25
C ILE A 462 15.55 -20.81 -5.83
N THR A 463 14.94 -20.16 -6.80
CA THR A 463 13.69 -19.38 -6.65
C THR A 463 12.50 -20.20 -7.15
N VAL A 464 11.51 -20.43 -6.28
CA VAL A 464 10.25 -21.11 -6.63
C VAL A 464 9.22 -20.03 -7.01
N ALA A 465 9.29 -19.57 -8.26
CA ALA A 465 8.42 -18.57 -8.87
C ALA A 465 8.50 -18.62 -10.41
N GLY A 466 7.58 -17.95 -11.10
CA GLY A 466 7.65 -17.80 -12.56
C GLY A 466 8.83 -16.94 -13.00
N PHE A 467 9.45 -17.26 -14.14
CA PHE A 467 10.61 -16.51 -14.66
C PHE A 467 10.29 -15.03 -14.92
N GLU A 468 9.02 -14.65 -15.14
CA GLU A 468 8.55 -13.27 -15.19
C GLU A 468 8.79 -12.45 -13.91
N THR A 469 8.90 -13.08 -12.73
CA THR A 469 9.11 -12.35 -11.47
C THR A 469 10.58 -12.10 -11.13
N THR A 470 11.53 -12.55 -11.97
CA THR A 470 12.98 -12.29 -11.78
C THR A 470 13.46 -11.15 -12.69
N ASP A 471 14.33 -10.27 -12.19
CA ASP A 471 15.16 -9.42 -13.04
C ASP A 471 16.54 -9.23 -12.38
N ARG A 472 17.58 -9.78 -13.02
CA ARG A 472 19.00 -9.54 -12.71
C ARG A 472 19.70 -9.31 -14.05
N ARG A 473 19.67 -8.07 -14.53
CA ARG A 473 20.26 -7.66 -15.82
C ARG A 473 21.78 -7.78 -15.76
N ASP A 474 22.37 -8.21 -16.88
CA ASP A 474 23.82 -8.27 -17.09
C ASP A 474 24.59 -9.00 -15.97
N PHE A 475 23.97 -10.02 -15.36
CA PHE A 475 24.46 -10.68 -14.14
C PHE A 475 24.98 -12.11 -14.36
N TYR A 476 24.47 -12.83 -15.38
CA TYR A 476 24.84 -14.23 -15.62
C TYR A 476 25.88 -14.37 -16.75
N ASP A 477 26.81 -15.30 -16.59
CA ASP A 477 27.79 -15.66 -17.63
C ASP A 477 27.20 -16.66 -18.64
N LEU A 478 26.32 -17.53 -18.14
CA LEU A 478 25.73 -18.63 -18.89
C LEU A 478 24.24 -18.79 -18.50
N ALA A 479 23.36 -18.92 -19.48
CA ALA A 479 21.99 -19.39 -19.28
C ALA A 479 21.79 -20.72 -20.04
N VAL A 480 21.44 -21.78 -19.31
CA VAL A 480 21.15 -23.13 -19.86
C VAL A 480 19.74 -23.55 -19.50
N GLY A 481 19.19 -24.54 -20.21
CA GLY A 481 17.88 -25.10 -19.87
C GLY A 481 17.10 -25.63 -21.07
N ASN A 482 15.86 -26.04 -20.79
CA ASN A 482 14.87 -26.42 -21.80
C ASN A 482 13.62 -25.57 -21.56
N VAL A 483 13.34 -24.66 -22.49
CA VAL A 483 12.32 -23.61 -22.28
C VAL A 483 10.93 -24.17 -22.60
N PRO A 484 9.86 -23.79 -21.86
CA PRO A 484 8.53 -24.36 -22.09
C PRO A 484 7.99 -24.08 -23.51
N PHE A 485 7.46 -25.12 -24.17
CA PHE A 485 6.95 -25.03 -25.54
C PHE A 485 5.47 -24.60 -25.57
N GLY A 486 5.04 -23.88 -26.62
CA GLY A 486 3.65 -23.45 -26.77
C GLY A 486 3.46 -22.16 -27.56
N GLN A 487 2.21 -21.83 -27.88
CA GLN A 487 1.81 -20.57 -28.54
C GLN A 487 1.06 -19.61 -27.62
N TYR A 488 1.12 -19.84 -26.30
CA TYR A 488 0.69 -18.87 -25.28
C TYR A 488 1.81 -17.87 -24.96
N LYS A 489 1.47 -16.81 -24.23
CA LYS A 489 2.37 -15.72 -23.84
C LYS A 489 2.42 -15.62 -22.31
N VAL A 490 3.53 -15.12 -21.77
CA VAL A 490 3.68 -14.77 -20.35
C VAL A 490 3.57 -13.25 -20.19
N ASN A 491 3.00 -12.81 -19.06
CA ASN A 491 2.70 -11.40 -18.78
C ASN A 491 3.89 -10.69 -18.11
N ASP A 492 5.01 -10.55 -18.83
CA ASP A 492 6.16 -9.78 -18.38
C ASP A 492 6.12 -8.38 -19.01
N LYS A 493 6.04 -7.33 -18.18
CA LYS A 493 5.84 -5.95 -18.61
C LYS A 493 6.95 -5.40 -19.53
N ALA A 494 8.18 -5.91 -19.42
CA ALA A 494 9.27 -5.50 -20.32
C ALA A 494 9.10 -6.08 -21.74
N TYR A 495 8.65 -7.34 -21.85
CA TYR A 495 8.61 -8.08 -23.12
C TYR A 495 7.20 -8.17 -23.75
N ASN A 496 6.14 -7.81 -23.00
CA ASN A 496 4.73 -7.82 -23.46
C ASN A 496 4.51 -7.17 -24.83
N LYS A 497 5.24 -6.07 -25.12
CA LYS A 497 5.15 -5.34 -26.40
C LYS A 497 5.67 -6.14 -27.60
N LEU A 498 6.59 -7.08 -27.38
CA LEU A 498 7.12 -8.00 -28.39
C LEU A 498 6.09 -9.07 -28.74
N GLY A 499 5.19 -9.40 -27.80
CA GLY A 499 4.08 -10.32 -28.01
C GLY A 499 4.51 -11.75 -28.35
N PHE A 500 5.71 -12.17 -27.93
CA PHE A 500 6.29 -13.47 -28.26
C PHE A 500 5.54 -14.66 -27.65
N SER A 501 5.69 -15.82 -28.28
CA SER A 501 5.39 -17.12 -27.68
C SER A 501 6.32 -17.41 -26.50
N ILE A 502 5.85 -18.20 -25.55
CA ILE A 502 6.57 -18.63 -24.33
C ILE A 502 8.07 -18.93 -24.55
N HIS A 503 8.43 -19.78 -25.51
CA HIS A 503 9.83 -20.13 -25.82
C HIS A 503 10.66 -18.94 -26.33
N ASN A 504 10.08 -18.09 -27.20
CA ASN A 504 10.75 -16.90 -27.72
C ASN A 504 10.87 -15.79 -26.67
N TYR A 505 9.95 -15.72 -25.71
CA TYR A 505 10.04 -14.85 -24.53
C TYR A 505 11.22 -15.26 -23.62
N PHE A 506 11.42 -16.57 -23.39
CA PHE A 506 12.54 -17.05 -22.58
C PHE A 506 13.90 -16.65 -23.18
N PHE A 507 14.10 -16.76 -24.50
CA PHE A 507 15.30 -16.24 -25.15
C PHE A 507 15.46 -14.72 -24.95
N ALA A 508 14.42 -13.94 -25.26
CA ALA A 508 14.48 -12.47 -25.15
C ALA A 508 14.87 -12.02 -23.72
N LYS A 509 14.30 -12.67 -22.69
CA LYS A 509 14.61 -12.36 -21.29
C LYS A 509 15.96 -12.90 -20.83
N ALA A 510 16.37 -14.08 -21.26
CA ALA A 510 17.69 -14.63 -20.93
C ALA A 510 18.82 -13.80 -21.54
N ILE A 511 18.66 -13.31 -22.78
CA ILE A 511 19.62 -12.41 -23.44
C ILE A 511 19.75 -11.10 -22.65
N ASP A 512 18.66 -10.52 -22.14
CA ASP A 512 18.73 -9.31 -21.31
C ASP A 512 19.36 -9.57 -19.92
N GLN A 513 19.29 -10.80 -19.38
CA GLN A 513 19.85 -11.18 -18.07
C GLN A 513 21.30 -11.66 -18.07
N VAL A 514 21.79 -12.34 -19.13
CA VAL A 514 23.23 -12.61 -19.26
C VAL A 514 23.99 -11.30 -19.52
N ARG A 515 25.28 -11.23 -19.14
CA ARG A 515 26.15 -10.08 -19.44
C ARG A 515 26.63 -10.08 -20.90
N PRO A 516 27.20 -8.97 -21.43
CA PRO A 516 27.92 -8.98 -22.70
C PRO A 516 29.05 -10.02 -22.71
N GLY A 517 29.18 -10.74 -23.83
CA GLY A 517 30.05 -11.91 -23.97
C GLY A 517 29.52 -13.20 -23.32
N GLY A 518 28.45 -13.11 -22.51
CA GLY A 518 27.77 -14.26 -21.92
C GLY A 518 26.92 -15.04 -22.93
N VAL A 519 26.68 -16.32 -22.63
CA VAL A 519 26.09 -17.30 -23.57
C VAL A 519 24.71 -17.75 -23.11
N VAL A 520 23.77 -17.89 -24.05
CA VAL A 520 22.45 -18.51 -23.85
C VAL A 520 22.40 -19.80 -24.69
N ALA A 521 22.22 -20.94 -24.05
CA ALA A 521 22.25 -22.27 -24.67
C ALA A 521 20.99 -23.08 -24.27
N PHE A 522 19.92 -22.95 -25.05
CA PHE A 522 18.61 -23.51 -24.71
C PHE A 522 18.13 -24.58 -25.70
N VAL A 523 17.52 -25.64 -25.16
CA VAL A 523 16.59 -26.51 -25.91
C VAL A 523 15.27 -25.76 -26.08
N THR A 524 14.76 -25.72 -27.31
CA THR A 524 13.52 -25.03 -27.68
C THR A 524 12.74 -25.82 -28.75
N SER A 525 11.48 -25.42 -28.98
CA SER A 525 10.70 -25.93 -30.10
C SER A 525 11.24 -25.40 -31.43
N ARG A 526 11.28 -26.25 -32.47
CA ARG A 526 11.69 -25.87 -33.84
C ARG A 526 11.02 -24.64 -34.43
N TYR A 527 9.87 -24.24 -33.89
CA TYR A 527 9.16 -23.02 -34.30
C TYR A 527 9.91 -21.72 -33.96
N THR A 528 10.89 -21.72 -33.05
CA THR A 528 11.84 -20.59 -32.89
C THR A 528 12.57 -20.31 -34.21
N MET A 529 13.15 -21.34 -34.82
CA MET A 529 13.92 -21.23 -36.06
C MET A 529 13.01 -21.21 -37.32
N ASP A 530 11.99 -22.06 -37.38
CA ASP A 530 11.16 -22.28 -38.59
C ASP A 530 9.91 -21.37 -38.67
N SER A 531 9.66 -20.48 -37.71
CA SER A 531 8.51 -19.56 -37.78
C SER A 531 8.58 -18.66 -39.01
N LYS A 532 7.47 -18.57 -39.75
CA LYS A 532 7.27 -17.61 -40.87
C LYS A 532 7.25 -16.15 -40.42
N ASP A 533 6.93 -15.91 -39.15
CA ASP A 533 7.17 -14.63 -38.51
C ASP A 533 8.61 -14.62 -37.98
N SER A 534 9.45 -13.74 -38.53
CA SER A 534 10.85 -13.58 -38.15
C SER A 534 11.06 -12.60 -36.99
N THR A 535 10.02 -11.95 -36.46
CA THR A 535 10.15 -10.87 -35.45
C THR A 535 10.94 -11.31 -34.21
N ALA A 536 10.74 -12.55 -33.73
CA ALA A 536 11.51 -13.11 -32.63
C ALA A 536 12.99 -13.32 -32.99
N ARG A 537 13.28 -13.85 -34.19
CA ARG A 537 14.66 -14.05 -34.65
C ARG A 537 15.38 -12.73 -34.89
N LYS A 538 14.71 -11.72 -35.46
CA LYS A 538 15.27 -10.37 -35.60
C LYS A 538 15.61 -9.76 -34.24
N HIS A 539 14.70 -9.86 -33.27
CA HIS A 539 14.94 -9.32 -31.93
C HIS A 539 16.12 -10.00 -31.21
N MET A 540 16.31 -11.31 -31.40
CA MET A 540 17.50 -12.02 -30.93
C MET A 540 18.75 -11.57 -31.71
N ALA A 541 18.69 -11.56 -33.05
CA ALA A 541 19.80 -11.19 -33.93
C ALA A 541 20.28 -9.73 -33.76
N GLU A 542 19.42 -8.82 -33.31
CA GLU A 542 19.79 -7.46 -32.90
C GLU A 542 20.74 -7.48 -31.67
N ARG A 543 20.51 -8.38 -30.71
CA ARG A 543 21.15 -8.38 -29.36
C ARG A 543 22.25 -9.42 -29.17
N ALA A 544 22.21 -10.51 -29.93
CA ALA A 544 23.11 -11.63 -29.79
C ALA A 544 23.54 -12.20 -31.15
N ASP A 545 24.76 -12.71 -31.21
CA ASP A 545 25.26 -13.51 -32.33
C ASP A 545 24.80 -14.96 -32.21
N LEU A 546 24.45 -15.60 -33.33
CA LEU A 546 24.14 -17.02 -33.39
C LEU A 546 25.46 -17.79 -33.49
N LEU A 547 25.86 -18.43 -32.39
CA LEU A 547 27.02 -19.32 -32.32
C LEU A 547 26.77 -20.64 -33.06
N GLY A 548 25.51 -21.07 -33.09
CA GLY A 548 25.02 -22.18 -33.89
C GLY A 548 23.71 -22.75 -33.35
N ALA A 549 23.12 -23.69 -34.09
CA ALA A 549 21.93 -24.41 -33.66
C ALA A 549 21.98 -25.88 -34.10
N ILE A 550 21.42 -26.80 -33.32
CA ILE A 550 21.39 -28.23 -33.60
C ILE A 550 19.93 -28.71 -33.60
N ARG A 551 19.47 -29.32 -34.69
CA ARG A 551 18.10 -29.84 -34.80
C ARG A 551 18.04 -31.32 -34.48
N LEU A 552 17.27 -31.67 -33.47
CA LEU A 552 17.15 -33.03 -32.92
C LEU A 552 16.12 -33.88 -33.68
N PRO A 553 16.28 -35.22 -33.73
CA PRO A 553 15.29 -36.12 -34.29
C PRO A 553 14.04 -36.21 -33.40
N ASN A 554 12.89 -36.52 -33.99
CA ASN A 554 11.59 -36.49 -33.31
C ASN A 554 11.52 -37.41 -32.08
N ASN A 555 12.30 -38.49 -32.05
CA ASN A 555 12.34 -39.46 -30.96
C ASN A 555 13.29 -39.07 -29.80
N ALA A 556 14.01 -37.94 -29.86
CA ALA A 556 15.02 -37.56 -28.87
C ALA A 556 14.50 -37.50 -27.42
N PHE A 557 13.20 -37.27 -27.23
CA PHE A 557 12.54 -37.21 -25.91
C PHE A 557 11.51 -38.35 -25.70
N ARG A 558 11.43 -39.32 -26.63
CA ARG A 558 10.43 -40.41 -26.60
C ARG A 558 10.59 -41.31 -25.37
N ALA A 559 11.82 -41.66 -24.98
CA ALA A 559 12.07 -42.63 -23.90
C ALA A 559 11.85 -42.04 -22.50
N ASN A 560 12.41 -40.85 -22.25
CA ASN A 560 12.37 -40.20 -20.93
C ASN A 560 11.13 -39.31 -20.74
N ALA A 561 10.68 -38.57 -21.75
CA ALA A 561 9.56 -37.63 -21.65
C ALA A 561 8.25 -38.10 -22.32
N GLY A 562 8.31 -39.13 -23.18
CA GLY A 562 7.12 -39.76 -23.79
C GLY A 562 6.54 -39.04 -25.00
N THR A 563 7.29 -38.11 -25.62
CA THR A 563 6.81 -37.26 -26.72
C THR A 563 7.64 -37.42 -27.99
N ASP A 564 6.97 -37.27 -29.14
CA ASP A 564 7.57 -37.28 -30.47
C ASP A 564 7.53 -35.86 -31.04
N VAL A 565 8.61 -35.09 -30.84
CA VAL A 565 8.68 -33.67 -31.19
C VAL A 565 10.05 -33.30 -31.74
N VAL A 566 10.08 -32.48 -32.80
CA VAL A 566 11.32 -31.88 -33.32
C VAL A 566 11.62 -30.62 -32.52
N SER A 567 12.79 -30.64 -31.88
CA SER A 567 13.31 -29.55 -31.05
C SER A 567 14.67 -29.11 -31.57
N ASP A 568 15.00 -27.83 -31.37
CA ASP A 568 16.30 -27.27 -31.70
C ASP A 568 17.04 -26.91 -30.40
N ILE A 569 18.35 -27.14 -30.36
CA ILE A 569 19.27 -26.51 -29.40
C ILE A 569 19.79 -25.25 -30.07
N ILE A 570 19.78 -24.09 -29.39
CA ILE A 570 20.28 -22.83 -29.97
C ILE A 570 21.29 -22.20 -29.00
N PHE A 571 22.46 -21.84 -29.53
CA PHE A 571 23.55 -21.17 -28.82
C PHE A 571 23.66 -19.72 -29.31
N LEU A 572 23.49 -18.76 -28.41
CA LEU A 572 23.58 -17.32 -28.67
C LEU A 572 24.60 -16.66 -27.75
N GLN A 573 25.36 -15.67 -28.23
CA GLN A 573 26.25 -14.85 -27.39
C GLN A 573 25.81 -13.38 -27.38
N LYS A 574 25.61 -12.79 -26.20
CA LYS A 574 25.14 -11.40 -26.08
C LYS A 574 26.24 -10.41 -26.48
N ARG A 575 25.87 -9.39 -27.28
CA ARG A 575 26.78 -8.31 -27.69
C ARG A 575 26.93 -7.22 -26.61
N ASP A 576 27.95 -6.38 -26.80
CA ASP A 576 28.16 -5.12 -26.06
C ASP A 576 26.97 -4.16 -26.21
N ARG A 577 26.35 -4.14 -27.39
CA ARG A 577 25.20 -3.29 -27.72
C ARG A 577 24.33 -3.92 -28.82
N PRO A 578 23.03 -3.57 -28.89
CA PRO A 578 22.20 -3.93 -30.02
C PRO A 578 22.71 -3.32 -31.34
N ILE A 579 22.62 -4.08 -32.43
CA ILE A 579 23.00 -3.65 -33.79
C ILE A 579 21.82 -3.77 -34.76
N ASP A 580 21.66 -2.80 -35.67
CA ASP A 580 20.71 -2.90 -36.79
C ASP A 580 21.35 -3.65 -37.96
N HIS A 581 21.56 -4.95 -37.74
CA HIS A 581 22.02 -5.89 -38.76
C HIS A 581 21.08 -7.11 -38.76
N GLU A 582 20.61 -7.50 -39.94
CA GLU A 582 19.72 -8.65 -40.11
C GLU A 582 20.46 -9.76 -40.88
N PRO A 583 21.12 -10.71 -40.19
CA PRO A 583 21.85 -11.80 -40.80
C PRO A 583 20.89 -12.86 -41.40
N ASP A 584 21.37 -13.65 -42.35
CA ASP A 584 20.53 -14.52 -43.18
C ASP A 584 19.69 -15.54 -42.39
N TRP A 585 20.17 -16.01 -41.23
CA TRP A 585 19.42 -16.93 -40.34
C TRP A 585 18.13 -16.33 -39.74
N VAL A 586 17.92 -15.01 -39.82
CA VAL A 586 16.62 -14.40 -39.47
C VAL A 586 15.52 -14.87 -40.44
N GLN A 587 15.87 -15.26 -41.67
CA GLN A 587 14.96 -15.64 -42.73
C GLN A 587 14.78 -17.15 -42.88
N LEU A 588 13.82 -17.57 -43.71
CA LEU A 588 13.57 -18.98 -44.05
C LEU A 588 14.06 -19.29 -45.45
N GLY A 589 14.85 -20.36 -45.59
CA GLY A 589 15.32 -20.88 -46.86
C GLY A 589 14.45 -21.99 -47.42
N LYS A 590 15.01 -22.77 -48.35
CA LYS A 590 14.48 -24.07 -48.78
C LYS A 590 15.60 -25.08 -49.02
N THR A 591 15.41 -26.30 -48.56
CA THR A 591 16.29 -27.44 -48.92
C THR A 591 16.10 -27.86 -50.38
N GLU A 592 16.98 -28.73 -50.91
CA GLU A 592 16.85 -29.31 -52.25
C GLU A 592 15.52 -30.09 -52.43
N ASP A 593 15.07 -30.81 -51.40
CA ASP A 593 13.77 -31.49 -51.35
C ASP A 593 12.56 -30.54 -51.20
N GLY A 594 12.81 -29.23 -51.03
CA GLY A 594 11.79 -28.18 -51.00
C GLY A 594 11.20 -27.89 -49.62
N PHE A 595 11.74 -28.46 -48.54
CA PHE A 595 11.32 -28.14 -47.17
C PHE A 595 11.67 -26.69 -46.83
N ALA A 596 10.69 -25.92 -46.34
CA ALA A 596 10.91 -24.55 -45.88
C ALA A 596 11.26 -24.57 -44.38
N ILE A 597 12.53 -24.32 -44.08
CA ILE A 597 13.13 -24.31 -42.74
C ILE A 597 13.97 -23.03 -42.56
N ASN A 598 14.50 -22.79 -41.37
CA ASN A 598 15.43 -21.68 -41.16
C ASN A 598 16.63 -21.72 -42.12
N GLN A 599 17.06 -20.57 -42.62
CA GLN A 599 18.18 -20.46 -43.56
C GLN A 599 19.48 -21.10 -43.00
N TYR A 600 19.74 -20.98 -41.70
CA TYR A 600 20.89 -21.64 -41.05
C TYR A 600 20.91 -23.16 -41.29
N PHE A 601 19.77 -23.85 -41.18
CA PHE A 601 19.68 -25.30 -41.43
C PHE A 601 19.63 -25.68 -42.93
N VAL A 602 19.58 -24.69 -43.84
CA VAL A 602 19.77 -24.91 -45.27
C VAL A 602 21.25 -24.81 -45.64
N ASP A 603 21.97 -23.88 -45.00
CA ASP A 603 23.42 -23.69 -45.20
C ASP A 603 24.27 -24.69 -44.40
N HIS A 604 23.76 -25.17 -43.26
CA HIS A 604 24.35 -26.19 -42.38
C HIS A 604 23.48 -27.46 -42.26
N PRO A 605 23.35 -28.26 -43.33
CA PRO A 605 22.59 -29.52 -43.29
C PRO A 605 23.19 -30.55 -42.30
N GLU A 606 24.48 -30.48 -42.00
CA GLU A 606 25.15 -31.30 -40.98
C GLU A 606 24.60 -31.10 -39.56
N MET A 607 23.93 -29.96 -39.30
CA MET A 607 23.35 -29.63 -38.01
C MET A 607 21.91 -30.18 -37.83
N VAL A 608 21.43 -30.99 -38.77
CA VAL A 608 20.13 -31.69 -38.68
C VAL A 608 20.37 -33.17 -38.42
N LEU A 609 20.13 -33.60 -37.18
CA LEU A 609 20.50 -34.94 -36.68
C LEU A 609 19.44 -36.01 -37.06
N GLY A 610 19.14 -36.11 -38.35
CA GLY A 610 18.16 -37.03 -38.91
C GLY A 610 17.68 -36.66 -40.31
N VAL A 611 16.73 -37.44 -40.84
CA VAL A 611 16.17 -37.25 -42.19
C VAL A 611 14.90 -36.40 -42.14
N LEU A 612 14.95 -35.24 -42.78
CA LEU A 612 13.77 -34.38 -42.99
C LEU A 612 12.70 -35.13 -43.80
N SER A 613 11.48 -35.20 -43.26
CA SER A 613 10.36 -35.95 -43.84
C SER A 613 9.01 -35.35 -43.40
N THR A 614 7.89 -35.91 -43.86
CA THR A 614 6.54 -35.45 -43.45
C THR A 614 5.75 -36.55 -42.77
N GLU A 615 5.13 -36.23 -41.64
CA GLU A 615 4.15 -37.08 -40.96
C GLU A 615 2.74 -36.52 -41.13
N SER A 616 1.78 -37.40 -41.47
CA SER A 616 0.37 -37.03 -41.60
C SER A 616 -0.28 -36.93 -40.21
N THR A 617 -0.49 -35.71 -39.74
CA THR A 617 -1.25 -35.45 -38.50
C THR A 617 -2.67 -35.99 -38.57
N GLN A 618 -3.29 -36.20 -37.40
CA GLN A 618 -4.71 -36.60 -37.27
C GLN A 618 -5.72 -35.63 -37.91
N TYR A 619 -5.28 -34.44 -38.33
CA TYR A 619 -6.09 -33.42 -39.01
C TYR A 619 -5.82 -33.34 -40.53
N GLY A 620 -5.09 -34.30 -41.10
CA GLY A 620 -4.81 -34.35 -42.53
C GLY A 620 -3.85 -33.28 -43.04
N ARG A 621 -3.03 -32.71 -42.15
CA ARG A 621 -1.88 -31.87 -42.52
C ARG A 621 -0.61 -32.71 -42.46
N GLU A 622 0.18 -32.64 -43.51
CA GLU A 622 1.59 -33.02 -43.48
C GLU A 622 2.35 -31.99 -42.64
N GLU A 623 2.90 -32.40 -41.51
CA GLU A 623 3.86 -31.61 -40.75
C GLU A 623 5.27 -32.15 -40.98
N LEU A 624 6.23 -31.25 -41.15
CA LEU A 624 7.65 -31.57 -41.21
C LEU A 624 8.07 -32.28 -39.92
N THR A 625 8.83 -33.35 -40.05
CA THR A 625 9.42 -34.14 -38.96
C THR A 625 10.88 -34.45 -39.29
N VAL A 626 11.65 -34.91 -38.30
CA VAL A 626 13.05 -35.35 -38.46
C VAL A 626 13.13 -36.78 -37.97
N ALA A 627 13.24 -37.73 -38.89
CA ALA A 627 13.35 -39.15 -38.55
C ALA A 627 14.79 -39.49 -38.12
N PRO A 628 15.01 -40.28 -37.05
CA PRO A 628 16.37 -40.67 -36.63
C PRO A 628 17.07 -41.52 -37.70
N LEU A 629 18.39 -41.39 -37.80
CA LEU A 629 19.23 -42.26 -38.63
C LEU A 629 19.26 -43.68 -38.06
N GLU A 630 18.89 -44.68 -38.87
CA GLU A 630 18.92 -46.09 -38.45
C GLU A 630 20.37 -46.55 -38.18
N GLY A 631 20.65 -46.90 -36.93
CA GLY A 631 21.94 -47.47 -36.51
C GLY A 631 22.95 -46.48 -35.90
N THR A 632 22.63 -45.18 -35.84
CA THR A 632 23.51 -44.15 -35.25
C THR A 632 23.02 -43.72 -33.86
N SER A 633 23.94 -43.49 -32.90
CA SER A 633 23.59 -42.94 -31.59
C SER A 633 23.26 -41.44 -31.67
N LEU A 634 22.35 -40.95 -30.83
CA LEU A 634 22.15 -39.50 -30.66
C LEU A 634 23.37 -38.85 -29.98
N ALA A 635 24.08 -39.57 -29.11
CA ALA A 635 25.28 -39.07 -28.45
C ALA A 635 26.41 -38.80 -29.46
N ASP A 636 26.65 -39.73 -30.39
CA ASP A 636 27.68 -39.59 -31.42
C ASP A 636 27.37 -38.41 -32.36
N GLN A 637 26.10 -38.26 -32.76
CA GLN A 637 25.63 -37.15 -33.61
C GLN A 637 25.75 -35.79 -32.92
N LEU A 638 25.45 -35.71 -31.61
CA LEU A 638 25.69 -34.49 -30.83
C LEU A 638 27.19 -34.19 -30.71
N ALA A 639 28.02 -35.19 -30.42
CA ALA A 639 29.47 -35.03 -30.32
C ALA A 639 30.15 -34.67 -31.66
N GLU A 640 29.51 -34.90 -32.80
CA GLU A 640 29.91 -34.39 -34.11
C GLU A 640 29.42 -32.94 -34.32
N ALA A 641 28.11 -32.68 -34.20
CA ALA A 641 27.54 -31.34 -34.44
C ALA A 641 28.06 -30.25 -33.47
N VAL A 642 28.36 -30.59 -32.22
CA VAL A 642 28.99 -29.69 -31.23
C VAL A 642 30.35 -29.16 -31.70
N GLN A 643 31.01 -29.82 -32.66
CA GLN A 643 32.28 -29.35 -33.24
C GLN A 643 32.11 -28.22 -34.26
N HIS A 644 30.87 -27.98 -34.71
CA HIS A 644 30.49 -26.94 -35.69
C HIS A 644 29.84 -25.70 -35.04
N ILE A 645 29.75 -25.65 -33.70
CA ILE A 645 29.35 -24.45 -32.98
C ILE A 645 30.56 -23.52 -32.87
N GLU A 646 30.45 -22.30 -33.43
CA GLU A 646 31.51 -21.30 -33.40
C GLU A 646 31.35 -20.37 -32.19
N GLY A 647 32.44 -19.92 -31.57
CA GLY A 647 32.39 -18.93 -30.49
C GLY A 647 33.54 -19.02 -29.50
N GLN A 648 33.75 -17.96 -28.72
CA GLN A 648 34.68 -17.93 -27.61
C GLN A 648 34.04 -17.18 -26.43
N TYR A 649 34.03 -17.82 -25.26
CA TYR A 649 33.63 -17.19 -24.01
C TYR A 649 34.79 -16.36 -23.46
N THR A 650 34.53 -15.08 -23.20
CA THR A 650 35.49 -14.18 -22.54
C THR A 650 35.12 -14.07 -21.07
N GLU A 651 36.00 -14.57 -20.21
CA GLU A 651 35.95 -14.38 -18.75
C GLU A 651 36.03 -12.88 -18.41
N VAL A 652 35.45 -12.45 -17.28
CA VAL A 652 35.57 -11.07 -16.84
C VAL A 652 36.97 -10.85 -16.27
N GLU A 653 37.79 -10.05 -16.94
CA GLU A 653 38.95 -9.44 -16.27
C GLU A 653 38.42 -8.55 -15.14
N VAL A 654 38.50 -9.04 -13.91
CA VAL A 654 38.31 -8.22 -12.71
C VAL A 654 39.54 -7.32 -12.62
N GLU A 655 39.49 -6.17 -13.29
CA GLU A 655 40.50 -5.13 -13.19
C GLU A 655 40.66 -4.76 -11.71
N THR A 656 41.78 -5.21 -11.12
CA THR A 656 42.28 -4.65 -9.86
C THR A 656 42.48 -3.16 -10.09
N PRO A 657 41.83 -2.25 -9.33
CA PRO A 657 41.86 -0.82 -9.62
C PRO A 657 43.30 -0.31 -9.75
N ASP A 658 43.67 0.15 -10.95
CA ASP A 658 45.04 0.54 -11.25
C ASP A 658 45.39 1.86 -10.54
N ILE A 659 46.67 2.05 -10.22
CA ILE A 659 47.08 2.91 -9.09
C ILE A 659 47.19 4.39 -9.53
N ALA A 660 46.03 5.04 -9.73
CA ALA A 660 45.93 6.49 -9.96
C ALA A 660 44.54 7.08 -9.63
N ASP A 661 44.29 7.46 -8.38
CA ASP A 661 43.64 8.75 -8.02
C ASP A 661 43.58 8.94 -6.50
N ALA A 662 44.38 9.87 -5.97
CA ALA A 662 44.51 10.15 -4.52
C ALA A 662 43.89 11.50 -4.11
N GLU A 663 43.00 12.07 -4.92
CA GLU A 663 42.39 13.39 -4.66
C GLU A 663 40.87 13.34 -4.43
N ASN A 664 40.15 12.35 -4.98
CA ASN A 664 38.69 12.19 -4.78
C ASN A 664 38.29 11.74 -3.35
N GLU A 665 39.24 11.26 -2.52
CA GLU A 665 38.98 10.85 -1.13
C GLU A 665 38.56 12.01 -0.19
N LYS A 666 38.62 13.27 -0.64
CA LYS A 666 38.49 14.45 0.25
C LYS A 666 37.05 14.93 0.51
N HIS A 667 36.08 14.58 -0.34
CA HIS A 667 34.71 15.16 -0.27
C HIS A 667 33.63 14.19 0.21
N ILE A 668 33.96 12.89 0.34
CA ILE A 668 33.09 11.84 0.86
C ILE A 668 33.82 11.15 2.00
N LEU A 669 33.38 11.39 3.23
CA LEU A 669 33.89 10.72 4.41
C LEU A 669 33.10 9.42 4.66
N PRO A 670 33.73 8.34 5.14
CA PRO A 670 33.02 7.22 5.77
C PRO A 670 32.14 7.77 6.89
N ALA A 671 30.89 7.28 7.02
CA ALA A 671 29.98 7.85 8.00
C ALA A 671 30.43 7.59 9.44
N ASP A 672 30.62 8.68 10.18
CA ASP A 672 30.84 8.66 11.63
C ASP A 672 29.63 8.00 12.32
N PRO A 673 29.81 6.91 13.09
CA PRO A 673 28.75 6.25 13.83
C PRO A 673 27.95 7.19 14.74
N GLU A 674 28.62 8.17 15.38
CA GLU A 674 28.03 9.12 16.33
C GLU A 674 27.14 10.17 15.65
N VAL A 675 27.38 10.45 14.37
CA VAL A 675 26.54 11.35 13.56
C VAL A 675 25.30 10.59 13.12
N LYS A 676 24.13 10.92 13.68
CA LYS A 676 22.83 10.31 13.33
C LYS A 676 22.58 10.32 11.81
N ASN A 677 22.05 9.22 11.27
CA ASN A 677 21.70 9.11 9.85
C ASN A 677 20.60 10.09 9.45
N PHE A 678 20.68 10.66 8.24
CA PHE A 678 19.83 11.75 7.73
C PHE A 678 19.92 13.05 8.55
N SER A 679 21.14 13.42 8.99
CA SER A 679 21.41 14.68 9.70
C SER A 679 22.72 15.31 9.24
N TYR A 680 22.84 16.63 9.43
CA TYR A 680 24.06 17.39 9.15
C TYR A 680 25.11 17.22 10.26
N THR A 681 26.38 17.42 9.95
CA THR A 681 27.46 17.57 10.94
C THR A 681 28.48 18.61 10.46
N VAL A 682 29.47 18.92 11.30
CA VAL A 682 30.59 19.79 10.94
C VAL A 682 31.90 19.04 11.21
N VAL A 683 32.78 19.00 10.22
CA VAL A 683 34.12 18.37 10.27
C VAL A 683 35.10 19.35 9.62
N ASP A 684 36.20 19.67 10.30
CA ASP A 684 37.22 20.63 9.84
C ASP A 684 36.66 21.96 9.29
N ASP A 685 35.74 22.57 10.07
CA ASP A 685 34.95 23.77 9.72
C ASP A 685 34.04 23.64 8.47
N GLU A 686 33.93 22.47 7.84
CA GLU A 686 33.04 22.19 6.71
C GLU A 686 31.78 21.42 7.10
N VAL A 687 30.67 21.68 6.39
CA VAL A 687 29.38 21.03 6.65
C VAL A 687 29.26 19.75 5.83
N PHE A 688 28.86 18.66 6.48
CA PHE A 688 28.58 17.37 5.85
C PHE A 688 27.14 16.92 6.14
N TYR A 689 26.57 16.05 5.31
CA TYR A 689 25.29 15.38 5.54
C TYR A 689 25.47 13.87 5.46
N ARG A 690 24.99 13.12 6.47
CA ARG A 690 25.05 11.66 6.49
C ARG A 690 23.87 11.04 5.76
N GLU A 691 24.15 10.23 4.72
CA GLU A 691 23.18 9.29 4.13
C GLU A 691 23.75 7.86 4.22
N ASN A 692 23.18 7.08 5.15
CA ASN A 692 23.55 5.71 5.49
C ASN A 692 25.00 5.54 5.95
N SER A 693 25.89 5.05 5.07
CA SER A 693 27.29 4.72 5.36
C SER A 693 28.28 5.76 4.87
N VAL A 694 27.82 6.86 4.26
CA VAL A 694 28.65 7.97 3.79
C VAL A 694 28.20 9.31 4.37
N MET A 695 29.16 10.22 4.52
CA MET A 695 28.95 11.64 4.79
C MET A 695 29.49 12.44 3.62
N THR A 696 28.59 13.11 2.90
CA THR A 696 28.94 13.94 1.74
C THR A 696 29.06 15.40 2.17
N GLN A 697 30.10 16.11 1.73
CA GLN A 697 30.22 17.54 2.00
C GLN A 697 29.07 18.31 1.32
N VAL A 698 28.55 19.34 1.99
CA VAL A 698 27.45 20.18 1.50
C VAL A 698 27.97 21.60 1.33
N GLU A 699 28.21 22.01 0.09
CA GLU A 699 28.62 23.39 -0.21
C GLU A 699 27.49 24.38 0.13
N LEU A 700 27.83 25.35 0.98
CA LEU A 700 26.93 26.38 1.45
C LEU A 700 27.66 27.72 1.48
N SER A 701 27.01 28.79 1.01
CA SER A 701 27.55 30.15 1.16
C SER A 701 27.69 30.53 2.64
N ASP A 702 28.63 31.40 3.01
CA ASP A 702 28.98 31.73 4.41
C ASP A 702 27.76 31.98 5.33
N THR A 703 26.72 32.62 4.81
CA THR A 703 25.48 32.94 5.55
C THR A 703 24.54 31.74 5.69
N ALA A 704 24.55 30.80 4.74
CA ALA A 704 23.82 29.54 4.84
C ALA A 704 24.60 28.52 5.69
N LYS A 705 25.92 28.40 5.47
CA LYS A 705 26.85 27.60 6.26
C LYS A 705 26.75 27.98 7.74
N GLY A 706 26.89 29.27 8.04
CA GLY A 706 26.76 29.80 9.39
C GLY A 706 25.39 29.61 10.05
N ARG A 707 24.31 29.37 9.29
CA ARG A 707 23.00 28.95 9.83
C ARG A 707 22.98 27.45 10.14
N VAL A 708 23.41 26.61 9.21
CA VAL A 708 23.45 25.16 9.39
C VAL A 708 24.39 24.76 10.52
N THR A 709 25.59 25.34 10.60
CA THR A 709 26.54 25.15 11.73
C THR A 709 25.90 25.51 13.08
N GLY A 710 25.22 26.66 13.19
CA GLY A 710 24.57 27.07 14.43
C GLY A 710 23.38 26.18 14.82
N MET A 711 22.69 25.58 13.85
CA MET A 711 21.63 24.60 14.11
C MET A 711 22.20 23.20 14.47
N VAL A 712 23.37 22.83 13.93
CA VAL A 712 24.12 21.64 14.39
C VAL A 712 24.59 21.82 15.84
N GLU A 713 25.16 22.98 16.19
CA GLU A 713 25.59 23.33 17.56
C GLU A 713 24.42 23.25 18.55
N LEU A 714 23.28 23.89 18.22
CA LEU A 714 22.07 23.81 19.04
C LEU A 714 21.57 22.36 19.19
N ARG A 715 21.58 21.57 18.12
CA ARG A 715 21.17 20.15 18.17
C ARG A 715 22.12 19.33 19.04
N GLN A 716 23.42 19.58 19.00
CA GLN A 716 24.41 18.90 19.85
C GLN A 716 24.14 19.20 21.33
N ILE A 717 23.96 20.48 21.70
CA ILE A 717 23.67 20.87 23.09
C ILE A 717 22.31 20.33 23.56
N VAL A 718 21.28 20.31 22.70
CA VAL A 718 19.97 19.71 23.02
C VAL A 718 20.08 18.20 23.24
N ASN A 719 20.80 17.48 22.37
CA ASN A 719 21.01 16.04 22.53
C ASN A 719 21.82 15.72 23.82
N GLU A 720 22.85 16.50 24.11
CA GLU A 720 23.65 16.39 25.35
C GLU A 720 22.76 16.61 26.60
N LEU A 721 21.95 17.67 26.58
CA LEU A 721 21.00 17.99 27.65
C LEU A 721 19.88 16.95 27.79
N ILE A 722 19.47 16.30 26.70
CA ILE A 722 18.54 15.17 26.71
C ILE A 722 19.19 13.95 27.39
N GLN A 723 20.43 13.62 27.03
CA GLN A 723 21.12 12.44 27.56
C GLN A 723 21.41 12.57 29.06
N GLN A 724 21.90 13.74 29.51
CA GLN A 724 22.10 14.03 30.94
C GLN A 724 20.82 13.83 31.77
N GLN A 725 19.65 14.21 31.23
CA GLN A 725 18.37 14.05 31.93
C GLN A 725 17.83 12.61 31.91
N LEU A 726 18.15 11.83 30.86
CA LEU A 726 17.88 10.40 30.78
C LEU A 726 18.71 9.59 31.78
N GLU A 727 20.00 9.91 31.90
CA GLU A 727 20.96 9.21 32.77
C GLU A 727 20.95 9.69 34.24
N ASP A 728 19.94 10.47 34.63
CA ASP A 728 19.74 11.05 35.97
C ASP A 728 20.95 11.84 36.53
N TYR A 729 21.62 12.62 35.67
CA TYR A 729 22.78 13.43 36.07
C TYR A 729 22.44 14.46 37.16
N PRO A 730 23.44 14.95 37.92
CA PRO A 730 23.27 16.05 38.86
C PRO A 730 22.64 17.30 38.23
N ASP A 731 21.77 17.98 39.00
CA ASP A 731 21.11 19.21 38.55
C ASP A 731 22.09 20.38 38.29
N GLU A 732 23.33 20.32 38.80
CA GLU A 732 24.38 21.31 38.51
C GLU A 732 24.89 21.18 37.06
N ASP A 733 25.18 19.95 36.59
CA ASP A 733 25.68 19.67 35.23
C ASP A 733 24.59 19.96 34.17
N ILE A 734 23.35 19.56 34.46
CA ILE A 734 22.17 19.86 33.64
C ILE A 734 21.99 21.37 33.51
N LYS A 735 22.18 22.13 34.60
CA LYS A 735 22.04 23.59 34.59
C LYS A 735 23.17 24.28 33.82
N GLU A 736 24.41 23.81 33.87
CA GLU A 736 25.49 24.32 33.01
C GLU A 736 25.14 24.13 31.53
N THR A 737 24.63 22.96 31.16
CA THR A 737 24.23 22.65 29.78
C THR A 737 23.00 23.46 29.33
N GLN A 738 22.08 23.78 30.24
CA GLN A 738 20.99 24.74 30.00
C GLN A 738 21.48 26.18 29.80
N GLU A 739 22.47 26.63 30.56
CA GLU A 739 23.06 27.97 30.39
C GLU A 739 23.82 28.07 29.05
N ARG A 740 24.53 27.02 28.66
CA ARG A 740 25.12 26.87 27.30
C ARG A 740 24.03 26.92 26.22
N LEU A 741 22.94 26.18 26.37
CA LEU A 741 21.82 26.16 25.40
C LEU A 741 21.16 27.54 25.26
N ASN A 742 20.95 28.27 26.36
CA ASN A 742 20.43 29.63 26.32
C ASN A 742 21.37 30.56 25.54
N ALA A 743 22.67 30.54 25.84
CA ALA A 743 23.65 31.41 25.20
C ALA A 743 23.78 31.14 23.69
N ALA A 744 23.85 29.87 23.29
CA ALA A 744 23.89 29.48 21.88
C ALA A 744 22.60 29.90 21.14
N TYR A 745 21.43 29.69 21.75
CA TYR A 745 20.14 30.06 21.15
C TYR A 745 20.02 31.58 20.99
N ASP A 746 20.29 32.36 22.03
CA ASP A 746 20.14 33.83 21.95
C ASP A 746 21.13 34.44 20.94
N ALA A 747 22.33 33.87 20.81
CA ALA A 747 23.31 34.25 19.78
C ALA A 747 22.84 33.86 18.36
N PHE A 748 22.24 32.68 18.19
CA PHE A 748 21.66 32.23 16.91
C PHE A 748 20.51 33.14 16.50
N THR A 749 19.51 33.31 17.37
CA THR A 749 18.28 34.06 17.07
C THR A 749 18.58 35.52 16.76
N ALA A 750 19.48 36.17 17.51
CA ALA A 750 19.89 37.55 17.26
C ALA A 750 20.62 37.76 15.91
N LYS A 751 21.26 36.72 15.36
CA LYS A 751 22.02 36.78 14.11
C LYS A 751 21.22 36.31 12.89
N TYR A 752 20.31 35.35 13.07
CA TYR A 752 19.68 34.63 11.96
C TYR A 752 18.15 34.61 11.94
N GLY A 753 17.48 34.96 13.04
CA GLY A 753 16.04 34.80 13.21
C GLY A 753 15.64 33.49 13.91
N LEU A 754 14.33 33.24 14.04
CA LEU A 754 13.77 32.10 14.76
C LEU A 754 14.12 30.77 14.06
N LEU A 755 14.22 29.67 14.80
CA LEU A 755 14.46 28.33 14.26
C LEU A 755 13.32 27.91 13.32
N ASN A 756 12.08 28.29 13.66
CA ASN A 756 10.90 28.13 12.81
C ASN A 756 10.83 29.11 11.61
N ASP A 757 11.75 30.07 11.45
CA ASP A 757 11.76 30.94 10.27
C ASP A 757 11.93 30.13 8.99
N ARG A 758 11.09 30.40 7.97
CA ARG A 758 11.13 29.77 6.64
C ARG A 758 12.51 29.76 5.97
N LYS A 759 13.42 30.68 6.35
CA LYS A 759 14.82 30.73 5.88
C LYS A 759 15.72 29.70 6.57
N ASN A 760 15.54 29.47 7.87
CA ASN A 760 16.26 28.44 8.63
C ASN A 760 15.71 27.06 8.29
N GLY A 761 14.38 26.91 8.29
CA GLY A 761 13.71 25.69 7.86
C GLY A 761 14.15 25.21 6.48
N ARG A 762 14.13 26.06 5.45
CA ARG A 762 14.55 25.65 4.09
C ARG A 762 16.01 25.15 3.99
N LEU A 763 16.89 25.51 4.92
CA LEU A 763 18.28 25.02 4.96
C LEU A 763 18.42 23.75 5.79
N PHE A 764 17.71 23.65 6.92
CA PHE A 764 17.87 22.53 7.87
C PHE A 764 16.79 21.44 7.73
N GLU A 765 15.79 21.60 6.85
CA GLU A 765 14.63 20.71 6.74
C GLU A 765 14.99 19.24 6.46
N GLN A 766 16.19 18.94 5.93
CA GLN A 766 16.64 17.57 5.68
C GLN A 766 17.18 16.85 6.93
N ASP A 767 17.36 17.56 8.05
CA ASP A 767 17.88 16.99 9.30
C ASP A 767 16.82 16.26 10.11
N SER A 768 17.14 15.04 10.56
CA SER A 768 16.26 14.20 11.38
C SER A 768 15.90 14.79 12.76
N SER A 769 16.55 15.87 13.20
CA SER A 769 16.24 16.59 14.43
C SER A 769 15.73 18.03 14.19
N TYR A 770 15.40 18.43 12.96
CA TYR A 770 14.90 19.79 12.68
C TYR A 770 13.66 20.14 13.52
N TYR A 771 12.67 19.25 13.59
CA TYR A 771 11.43 19.51 14.35
C TYR A 771 11.65 19.54 15.87
N LEU A 772 12.71 18.92 16.39
CA LEU A 772 13.12 19.04 17.80
C LEU A 772 13.71 20.43 18.10
N LEU A 773 14.44 21.02 17.15
CA LEU A 773 14.86 22.41 17.24
C LEU A 773 13.66 23.36 17.15
N CYS A 774 12.66 23.06 16.29
CA CYS A 774 11.41 23.83 16.26
C CYS A 774 10.68 23.85 17.60
N SER A 775 10.66 22.74 18.36
CA SER A 775 9.98 22.67 19.66
C SER A 775 10.68 23.47 20.78
N LEU A 776 11.85 24.06 20.53
CA LEU A 776 12.50 25.01 21.45
C LEU A 776 11.74 26.35 21.55
N GLU A 777 10.86 26.65 20.59
CA GLU A 777 10.17 27.92 20.43
C GLU A 777 8.65 27.74 20.61
N ASN A 778 8.11 28.22 21.74
CA ASN A 778 6.65 28.34 21.85
C ASN A 778 6.22 29.57 21.06
N LEU A 779 5.51 29.36 19.95
CA LEU A 779 4.95 30.44 19.13
C LEU A 779 3.53 30.82 19.57
N ASP A 780 3.08 32.00 19.17
CA ASP A 780 1.66 32.39 19.18
C ASP A 780 0.97 32.13 17.83
N GLU A 781 -0.33 32.43 17.76
CA GLU A 781 -1.15 32.28 16.55
C GLU A 781 -0.70 33.17 15.37
N GLN A 782 0.18 34.14 15.64
CA GLN A 782 0.78 35.05 14.67
C GLN A 782 2.23 34.65 14.31
N GLY A 783 2.68 33.49 14.79
CA GLY A 783 4.02 32.95 14.53
C GLY A 783 5.15 33.73 15.21
N GLN A 784 4.86 34.55 16.22
CA GLN A 784 5.88 35.25 17.01
C GLN A 784 6.28 34.41 18.23
N LEU A 785 7.51 34.60 18.72
CA LEU A 785 8.02 33.87 19.88
C LEU A 785 7.34 34.34 21.18
N LYS A 786 6.42 33.52 21.68
CA LYS A 786 5.70 33.71 22.95
C LYS A 786 6.58 33.38 24.16
N SER A 787 7.38 32.31 24.07
CA SER A 787 8.42 31.97 25.05
C SER A 787 9.40 30.91 24.54
N LYS A 788 10.57 30.79 25.16
CA LYS A 788 11.41 29.58 25.02
C LYS A 788 10.74 28.37 25.67
N ALA A 789 11.08 27.15 25.24
CA ALA A 789 10.64 25.90 25.85
C ALA A 789 11.12 25.73 27.31
N ALA A 790 10.42 24.89 28.09
CA ALA A 790 10.77 24.63 29.49
C ALA A 790 12.20 24.06 29.66
N MET A 791 12.69 23.29 28.66
CA MET A 791 14.01 22.65 28.62
C MET A 791 15.18 23.63 28.83
N PHE A 792 15.02 24.91 28.52
CA PHE A 792 16.02 25.96 28.78
C PHE A 792 16.19 26.32 30.27
N THR A 793 15.32 25.84 31.17
CA THR A 793 15.26 26.30 32.57
C THR A 793 14.91 25.23 33.61
N LYS A 794 14.46 24.05 33.17
CA LYS A 794 14.02 22.94 34.01
C LYS A 794 14.32 21.60 33.37
N ARG A 795 14.48 20.57 34.20
CA ARG A 795 14.51 19.17 33.76
C ARG A 795 13.14 18.78 33.16
N THR A 796 13.12 18.51 31.85
CA THR A 796 11.94 18.13 31.03
C THR A 796 11.86 16.65 30.70
N ILE A 797 12.83 15.83 31.14
CA ILE A 797 12.82 14.36 31.01
C ILE A 797 13.08 13.77 32.40
N ARG A 798 12.40 12.67 32.73
CA ARG A 798 12.70 11.88 33.93
C ARG A 798 13.24 10.51 33.53
N PRO A 799 14.22 9.97 34.27
CA PRO A 799 14.68 8.60 34.08
C PRO A 799 13.54 7.61 34.39
N GLU A 800 13.56 6.48 33.70
CA GLU A 800 12.69 5.35 34.02
C GLU A 800 13.09 4.74 35.38
N ARG A 801 12.10 4.36 36.18
CA ARG A 801 12.30 3.69 37.48
C ARG A 801 11.34 2.53 37.59
N THR A 802 11.79 1.36 37.15
CA THR A 802 11.04 0.12 37.22
C THR A 802 10.67 -0.21 38.67
N VAL A 803 9.42 -0.59 38.90
CA VAL A 803 8.96 -1.03 40.23
C VAL A 803 9.47 -2.45 40.46
N THR A 804 10.39 -2.63 41.41
CA THR A 804 11.01 -3.92 41.71
C THR A 804 10.39 -4.66 42.90
N SER A 805 9.49 -4.01 43.65
CA SER A 805 8.76 -4.60 44.77
C SER A 805 7.53 -3.77 45.15
N VAL A 806 6.46 -4.42 45.62
CA VAL A 806 5.23 -3.79 46.13
C VAL A 806 4.72 -4.51 47.38
N ASP A 807 3.93 -3.84 48.23
CA ASP A 807 3.45 -4.41 49.50
C ASP A 807 2.13 -5.20 49.35
N THR A 808 1.29 -4.87 48.36
CA THR A 808 -0.07 -5.43 48.22
C THR A 808 -0.39 -5.98 46.82
N PRO A 809 -1.24 -7.02 46.70
CA PRO A 809 -1.67 -7.52 45.38
C PRO A 809 -2.37 -6.48 44.51
N SER A 810 -3.00 -5.45 45.10
CA SER A 810 -3.62 -4.34 44.36
C SER A 810 -2.58 -3.44 43.69
N GLU A 811 -1.44 -3.19 44.34
CA GLU A 811 -0.31 -2.48 43.74
C GLU A 811 0.37 -3.35 42.68
N ALA A 812 0.55 -4.66 42.96
CA ALA A 812 1.07 -5.61 41.98
C ALA A 812 0.19 -5.66 40.72
N LEU A 813 -1.13 -5.59 40.88
CA LEU A 813 -2.09 -5.55 39.78
C LEU A 813 -1.97 -4.26 38.96
N ALA A 814 -1.86 -3.11 39.63
CA ALA A 814 -1.68 -1.82 38.95
C ALA A 814 -0.38 -1.80 38.11
N VAL A 815 0.72 -2.31 38.65
CA VAL A 815 1.99 -2.46 37.92
C VAL A 815 1.86 -3.51 36.79
N SER A 816 1.25 -4.66 37.03
CA SER A 816 1.02 -5.69 36.00
C SER A 816 0.22 -5.17 34.80
N ILE A 817 -0.85 -4.39 35.03
CA ILE A 817 -1.63 -3.79 33.95
C ILE A 817 -0.88 -2.60 33.31
N GLY A 818 -0.03 -1.90 34.08
CA GLY A 818 0.83 -0.79 33.63
C GLY A 818 2.10 -1.19 32.87
N GLU A 819 2.57 -2.44 33.00
CA GLU A 819 3.82 -2.95 32.42
C GLU A 819 3.62 -4.14 31.46
N HIS A 820 2.67 -5.05 31.74
CA HIS A 820 2.37 -6.22 30.90
C HIS A 820 1.02 -6.12 30.19
N GLY A 821 0.19 -5.12 30.49
CA GLY A 821 -1.12 -4.89 29.87
C GLY A 821 -2.20 -5.94 30.18
N LYS A 822 -1.94 -6.84 31.13
CA LYS A 822 -2.79 -7.99 31.51
C LYS A 822 -2.66 -8.31 33.00
N VAL A 823 -3.51 -9.20 33.51
CA VAL A 823 -3.35 -9.80 34.85
C VAL A 823 -2.28 -10.89 34.74
N ASP A 824 -1.05 -10.59 35.13
CA ASP A 824 0.11 -11.48 35.03
C ASP A 824 0.46 -12.04 36.40
N LEU A 825 -0.18 -13.16 36.77
CA LEU A 825 0.00 -13.76 38.10
C LEU A 825 1.46 -14.15 38.43
N PRO A 826 2.28 -14.68 37.48
CA PRO A 826 3.72 -14.84 37.68
C PRO A 826 4.42 -13.53 38.07
N TYR A 827 4.31 -12.47 37.26
CA TYR A 827 4.98 -11.19 37.50
C TYR A 827 4.49 -10.51 38.79
N MET A 828 3.18 -10.54 39.05
CA MET A 828 2.61 -10.04 40.30
C MET A 828 3.14 -10.78 41.53
N ALA A 829 3.41 -12.09 41.43
CA ALA A 829 3.96 -12.88 42.51
C ALA A 829 5.46 -12.59 42.76
N GLU A 830 6.22 -12.23 41.73
CA GLU A 830 7.60 -11.75 41.86
C GLU A 830 7.65 -10.38 42.56
N LEU A 831 6.82 -9.41 42.15
CA LEU A 831 6.74 -8.08 42.78
C LEU A 831 6.39 -8.13 44.27
N LEU A 832 5.62 -9.14 44.70
CA LEU A 832 5.25 -9.38 46.10
C LEU A 832 6.29 -10.18 46.90
N GLY A 833 7.36 -10.67 46.26
CA GLY A 833 8.33 -11.56 46.89
C GLY A 833 7.77 -12.95 47.24
N THR A 834 6.65 -13.36 46.63
CA THR A 834 6.00 -14.67 46.85
C THR A 834 5.76 -15.47 45.54
N PRO A 835 6.79 -15.78 44.72
CA PRO A 835 6.62 -16.54 43.48
C PRO A 835 5.83 -17.84 43.66
N GLY A 836 4.83 -18.07 42.81
CA GLY A 836 3.97 -19.25 42.83
C GLY A 836 2.80 -19.22 43.84
N GLU A 837 2.70 -18.23 44.74
CA GLU A 837 1.57 -18.12 45.69
C GLU A 837 0.31 -17.46 45.08
N TYR A 838 -0.02 -17.79 43.82
CA TYR A 838 -1.11 -17.14 43.06
C TYR A 838 -2.47 -17.18 43.77
N GLY A 839 -2.75 -18.24 44.53
CA GLY A 839 -3.99 -18.37 45.30
C GLY A 839 -4.20 -17.28 46.36
N ARG A 840 -3.11 -16.65 46.85
CA ARG A 840 -3.19 -15.46 47.71
C ARG A 840 -3.67 -14.25 46.89
N ILE A 841 -3.03 -14.02 45.75
CA ILE A 841 -3.30 -12.91 44.82
C ILE A 841 -4.76 -12.94 44.35
N THR A 842 -5.24 -14.08 43.86
CA THR A 842 -6.62 -14.23 43.36
C THR A 842 -7.68 -14.19 44.47
N THR A 843 -7.33 -14.54 45.71
CA THR A 843 -8.22 -14.39 46.87
C THR A 843 -8.32 -12.93 47.32
N GLU A 844 -7.19 -12.21 47.44
CA GLU A 844 -7.18 -10.80 47.86
C GLU A 844 -7.79 -9.88 46.79
N LEU A 845 -7.71 -10.24 45.50
CA LEU A 845 -8.28 -9.50 44.37
C LEU A 845 -9.66 -10.03 43.91
N SER A 846 -10.32 -10.87 44.70
CA SER A 846 -11.62 -11.45 44.35
C SER A 846 -12.69 -10.38 44.08
N GLY A 847 -13.22 -10.34 42.86
CA GLY A 847 -14.17 -9.32 42.39
C GLY A 847 -13.53 -8.07 41.77
N VAL A 848 -12.20 -7.92 41.88
CA VAL A 848 -11.39 -6.97 41.09
C VAL A 848 -10.88 -7.65 39.81
N ILE A 849 -10.54 -8.95 39.90
CA ILE A 849 -10.26 -9.84 38.77
C ILE A 849 -11.22 -11.04 38.75
N PHE A 850 -11.40 -11.63 37.57
CA PHE A 850 -12.23 -12.81 37.32
C PHE A 850 -11.52 -13.75 36.34
N LYS A 851 -11.64 -15.07 36.54
CA LYS A 851 -11.20 -16.08 35.56
C LYS A 851 -12.30 -16.32 34.52
N ASP A 852 -11.97 -16.26 33.23
CA ASP A 852 -12.90 -16.54 32.14
C ASP A 852 -13.24 -18.05 32.07
N PRO A 853 -14.52 -18.47 32.13
CA PRO A 853 -14.93 -19.86 31.98
C PRO A 853 -14.60 -20.50 30.62
N ALA A 854 -14.18 -19.72 29.61
CA ALA A 854 -13.71 -20.22 28.32
C ALA A 854 -12.20 -20.56 28.28
N ALA A 855 -11.42 -20.12 29.28
CA ALA A 855 -10.00 -20.47 29.39
C ALA A 855 -9.82 -21.91 29.93
N ASP A 856 -8.59 -22.43 29.89
CA ASP A 856 -8.31 -23.77 30.39
C ASP A 856 -8.59 -23.85 31.92
N PRO A 857 -9.51 -24.73 32.37
CA PRO A 857 -9.85 -24.84 33.78
C PRO A 857 -8.75 -25.56 34.60
N THR A 858 -7.81 -26.25 33.95
CA THR A 858 -6.69 -26.96 34.59
C THR A 858 -5.44 -26.10 34.76
N ASP A 859 -5.31 -25.03 33.97
CA ASP A 859 -4.26 -24.02 34.10
C ASP A 859 -4.65 -22.97 35.17
N PRO A 860 -3.85 -22.74 36.23
CA PRO A 860 -4.14 -21.72 37.24
C PRO A 860 -3.85 -20.28 36.78
N GLU A 861 -3.01 -20.08 35.77
CA GLU A 861 -2.56 -18.79 35.24
C GLU A 861 -3.43 -18.30 34.07
N ALA A 862 -4.03 -19.20 33.30
CA ALA A 862 -4.87 -18.85 32.15
C ALA A 862 -6.16 -18.10 32.52
N GLY A 863 -6.53 -17.11 31.70
CA GLY A 863 -7.89 -16.56 31.63
C GLY A 863 -8.25 -15.48 32.66
N TRP A 864 -7.32 -14.98 33.47
CA TRP A 864 -7.62 -13.89 34.41
C TRP A 864 -7.76 -12.54 33.70
N GLN A 865 -8.92 -11.91 33.88
CA GLN A 865 -9.30 -10.61 33.33
C GLN A 865 -9.65 -9.63 34.46
N MET A 866 -9.45 -8.34 34.22
CA MET A 866 -9.94 -7.27 35.09
C MET A 866 -11.48 -7.19 35.09
N ALA A 867 -12.07 -6.68 36.17
CA ALA A 867 -13.52 -6.58 36.33
C ALA A 867 -14.22 -5.71 35.26
N ASP A 868 -13.55 -4.68 34.74
CA ASP A 868 -14.06 -3.83 33.64
C ASP A 868 -14.15 -4.61 32.32
N GLU A 869 -13.18 -5.46 32.03
CA GLU A 869 -13.16 -6.34 30.85
C GLU A 869 -14.13 -7.51 30.99
N TYR A 870 -14.09 -8.22 32.12
CA TYR A 870 -14.94 -9.38 32.32
C TYR A 870 -16.42 -9.00 32.40
N LEU A 871 -16.77 -7.88 33.04
CA LEU A 871 -18.16 -7.41 33.20
C LEU A 871 -18.62 -6.43 32.11
N SER A 872 -17.95 -6.42 30.95
CA SER A 872 -18.37 -5.73 29.73
C SER A 872 -18.43 -6.68 28.52
N GLY A 873 -18.85 -6.17 27.36
CA GLY A 873 -19.21 -6.99 26.19
C GLY A 873 -20.58 -7.64 26.37
N ASP A 874 -20.83 -8.79 25.73
CA ASP A 874 -22.09 -9.54 25.90
C ASP A 874 -22.14 -10.22 27.28
N VAL A 875 -22.62 -9.46 28.27
CA VAL A 875 -22.79 -9.95 29.65
C VAL A 875 -23.95 -10.95 29.78
N ARG A 876 -24.87 -11.04 28.79
CA ARG A 876 -25.91 -12.09 28.77
C ARG A 876 -25.32 -13.44 28.34
N ALA A 877 -24.40 -13.46 27.37
CA ALA A 877 -23.66 -14.66 26.99
C ALA A 877 -22.68 -15.09 28.08
N LYS A 878 -21.85 -14.18 28.57
CA LYS A 878 -20.93 -14.46 29.69
C LYS A 878 -21.67 -15.02 30.92
N LEU A 879 -22.85 -14.48 31.26
CA LEU A 879 -23.64 -15.00 32.38
C LEU A 879 -24.09 -16.46 32.16
N ARG A 880 -24.55 -16.83 30.95
CA ARG A 880 -24.92 -18.22 30.63
C ARG A 880 -23.72 -19.17 30.72
N MET A 881 -22.54 -18.73 30.27
CA MET A 881 -21.30 -19.51 30.34
C MET A 881 -20.84 -19.69 31.80
N ALA A 882 -20.82 -18.62 32.58
CA ALA A 882 -20.49 -18.66 34.01
C ALA A 882 -21.47 -19.54 34.81
N GLN A 883 -22.78 -19.50 34.49
CA GLN A 883 -23.79 -20.37 35.11
C GLN A 883 -23.51 -21.85 34.80
N PHE A 884 -23.25 -22.19 33.54
CA PHE A 884 -22.94 -23.57 33.14
C PHE A 884 -21.63 -24.09 33.76
N ALA A 885 -20.60 -23.25 33.84
CA ALA A 885 -19.34 -23.60 34.51
C ALA A 885 -19.52 -23.76 36.03
N ALA A 886 -20.36 -22.93 36.67
CA ALA A 886 -20.65 -23.03 38.10
C ALA A 886 -21.44 -24.32 38.49
N GLU A 887 -22.06 -25.03 37.55
CA GLU A 887 -22.67 -26.35 37.82
C GLU A 887 -21.61 -27.44 38.10
N THR A 888 -20.39 -27.30 37.59
CA THR A 888 -19.31 -28.29 37.74
C THR A 888 -18.11 -27.79 38.54
N ASN A 889 -17.85 -26.48 38.54
CA ASN A 889 -16.76 -25.85 39.27
C ASN A 889 -17.26 -24.63 40.09
N PRO A 890 -17.35 -24.74 41.43
CA PRO A 890 -17.88 -23.68 42.28
C PRO A 890 -17.11 -22.35 42.28
N GLU A 891 -15.88 -22.26 41.77
CA GLU A 891 -15.13 -20.99 41.77
C GLU A 891 -15.83 -19.89 40.96
N PHE A 892 -16.51 -20.27 39.86
CA PHE A 892 -17.26 -19.35 39.01
C PHE A 892 -18.55 -18.80 39.64
N ALA A 893 -18.89 -19.16 40.88
CA ALA A 893 -20.03 -18.58 41.59
C ALA A 893 -19.91 -17.06 41.74
N VAL A 894 -18.69 -16.53 41.93
CA VAL A 894 -18.44 -15.07 41.98
C VAL A 894 -18.69 -14.40 40.62
N ASN A 895 -18.31 -15.06 39.52
CA ASN A 895 -18.60 -14.60 38.16
C ASN A 895 -20.11 -14.51 37.92
N VAL A 896 -20.88 -15.51 38.35
CA VAL A 896 -22.35 -15.52 38.21
C VAL A 896 -22.98 -14.38 39.00
N GLU A 897 -22.55 -14.12 40.24
CA GLU A 897 -23.07 -13.01 41.05
C GLU A 897 -22.75 -11.64 40.41
N ALA A 898 -21.49 -11.44 39.98
CA ALA A 898 -21.05 -10.20 39.37
C ALA A 898 -21.73 -9.92 38.02
N LEU A 899 -21.80 -10.92 37.14
CA LEU A 899 -22.48 -10.80 35.84
C LEU A 899 -23.99 -10.63 36.01
N THR A 900 -24.61 -11.19 37.05
CA THR A 900 -26.04 -10.94 37.35
C THR A 900 -26.28 -9.46 37.73
N LYS A 901 -25.34 -8.83 38.44
CA LYS A 901 -25.41 -7.39 38.77
C LYS A 901 -25.09 -6.49 37.57
N ALA A 902 -24.26 -6.94 36.63
CA ALA A 902 -23.83 -6.18 35.45
C ALA A 902 -24.84 -6.19 34.28
N GLN A 903 -25.99 -6.87 34.40
CA GLN A 903 -26.99 -6.94 33.34
C GLN A 903 -27.62 -5.56 33.03
N PRO A 904 -27.73 -5.16 31.75
CA PRO A 904 -28.49 -3.97 31.36
C PRO A 904 -29.95 -4.07 31.79
N ARG A 905 -30.54 -2.94 32.26
CA ARG A 905 -31.98 -2.84 32.55
C ARG A 905 -32.77 -3.23 31.30
N GLU A 906 -33.71 -4.16 31.44
CA GLU A 906 -34.56 -4.56 30.32
C GLU A 906 -35.42 -3.39 29.80
N LEU A 907 -35.47 -3.25 28.48
CA LEU A 907 -36.24 -2.24 27.76
C LEU A 907 -37.69 -2.70 27.60
N GLU A 908 -38.65 -1.82 27.88
CA GLU A 908 -40.07 -2.08 27.71
C GLU A 908 -40.52 -1.91 26.24
N ALA A 909 -41.71 -2.43 25.90
CA ALA A 909 -42.27 -2.32 24.54
C ALA A 909 -42.47 -0.87 24.04
N SER A 910 -42.58 0.10 24.96
CA SER A 910 -42.63 1.55 24.67
C SER A 910 -41.27 2.17 24.37
N GLU A 911 -40.18 1.47 24.65
CA GLU A 911 -38.79 1.93 24.45
C GLU A 911 -38.16 1.33 23.19
N ILE A 912 -38.89 0.48 22.45
CA ILE A 912 -38.41 -0.29 21.30
C ILE A 912 -39.12 0.15 20.02
N ASP A 913 -38.38 0.73 19.08
CA ASP A 913 -38.87 1.09 17.74
C ASP A 913 -38.70 -0.10 16.76
N VAL A 914 -39.81 -0.76 16.40
CA VAL A 914 -39.81 -1.89 15.48
C VAL A 914 -40.23 -1.44 14.08
N ARG A 915 -39.25 -1.34 13.18
CA ARG A 915 -39.47 -0.90 11.79
C ARG A 915 -39.74 -2.09 10.86
N LEU A 916 -40.62 -1.90 9.87
CA LEU A 916 -40.72 -2.82 8.73
C LEU A 916 -39.35 -2.93 8.05
N GLY A 917 -38.89 -4.18 7.87
CA GLY A 917 -37.58 -4.49 7.31
C GLY A 917 -36.50 -4.82 8.33
N ALA A 918 -36.77 -4.66 9.64
CA ALA A 918 -35.84 -5.07 10.70
C ALA A 918 -35.53 -6.57 10.61
N THR A 919 -34.25 -6.88 10.39
CA THR A 919 -33.73 -8.21 10.01
C THR A 919 -33.79 -9.27 11.11
N TRP A 920 -34.03 -8.87 12.36
CA TRP A 920 -34.19 -9.76 13.51
C TRP A 920 -35.63 -10.30 13.67
N LEU A 921 -36.59 -9.75 12.93
CA LEU A 921 -37.98 -10.21 12.97
C LEU A 921 -38.12 -11.54 12.23
N ASP A 922 -38.76 -12.51 12.87
CA ASP A 922 -39.10 -13.77 12.21
C ASP A 922 -40.01 -13.53 10.98
N PRO A 923 -39.72 -14.11 9.80
CA PRO A 923 -40.55 -13.94 8.61
C PRO A 923 -42.03 -14.32 8.79
N ASP A 924 -42.38 -15.23 9.70
CA ASP A 924 -43.77 -15.57 10.00
C ASP A 924 -44.52 -14.43 10.72
N ILE A 925 -43.81 -13.53 11.42
CA ILE A 925 -44.40 -12.30 11.98
C ILE A 925 -44.81 -11.35 10.84
N ILE A 926 -43.94 -11.18 9.83
CA ILE A 926 -44.24 -10.35 8.65
C ILE A 926 -45.30 -11.02 7.77
N GLN A 927 -45.29 -12.35 7.64
CA GLN A 927 -46.36 -13.12 6.98
C GLN A 927 -47.70 -12.93 7.68
N LYS A 928 -47.74 -12.98 9.02
CA LYS A 928 -48.95 -12.77 9.82
C LYS A 928 -49.48 -11.34 9.65
N PHE A 929 -48.62 -10.33 9.72
CA PHE A 929 -48.98 -8.93 9.41
C PHE A 929 -49.60 -8.80 8.01
N MET A 930 -48.89 -9.26 6.99
CA MET A 930 -49.35 -9.21 5.59
C MET A 930 -50.70 -9.93 5.41
N THR A 931 -50.88 -11.07 6.07
CA THR A 931 -52.11 -11.89 5.99
C THR A 931 -53.31 -11.20 6.66
N GLU A 932 -53.10 -10.58 7.82
CA GLU A 932 -54.15 -9.90 8.59
C GLU A 932 -54.49 -8.53 7.99
N THR A 933 -53.50 -7.70 7.67
CA THR A 933 -53.69 -6.34 7.15
C THR A 933 -54.22 -6.32 5.72
N PHE A 934 -53.74 -7.20 4.82
CA PHE A 934 -54.28 -7.31 3.45
C PHE A 934 -55.41 -8.33 3.32
N GLN A 935 -55.90 -8.89 4.45
CA GLN A 935 -57.05 -9.80 4.54
C GLN A 935 -56.99 -11.00 3.57
N ILE A 936 -55.80 -11.59 3.39
CA ILE A 936 -55.54 -12.58 2.33
C ILE A 936 -56.53 -13.76 2.43
N PRO A 937 -57.32 -14.05 1.37
CA PRO A 937 -58.25 -15.18 1.35
C PRO A 937 -57.54 -16.50 1.61
N TYR A 938 -58.16 -17.40 2.37
CA TYR A 938 -57.55 -18.66 2.84
C TYR A 938 -56.88 -19.47 1.70
N TYR A 939 -57.53 -19.56 0.54
CA TYR A 939 -57.02 -20.29 -0.63
C TYR A 939 -55.79 -19.66 -1.31
N LEU A 940 -55.45 -18.40 -1.02
CA LEU A 940 -54.24 -17.73 -1.54
C LEU A 940 -53.07 -17.70 -0.55
N ARG A 941 -53.29 -18.03 0.74
CA ARG A 941 -52.24 -17.95 1.77
C ARG A 941 -51.05 -18.88 1.53
N HIS A 942 -51.25 -19.97 0.79
CA HIS A 942 -50.17 -20.87 0.38
C HIS A 942 -49.37 -20.35 -0.83
N ALA A 943 -49.93 -19.42 -1.61
CA ALA A 943 -49.33 -18.87 -2.82
C ALA A 943 -48.61 -17.53 -2.58
N VAL A 944 -49.04 -16.74 -1.58
CA VAL A 944 -48.43 -15.44 -1.23
C VAL A 944 -47.64 -15.58 0.08
N LYS A 945 -46.30 -15.63 -0.04
CA LYS A 945 -45.38 -15.91 1.07
C LYS A 945 -44.33 -14.82 1.24
N VAL A 946 -44.02 -14.45 2.48
CA VAL A 946 -42.84 -13.63 2.83
C VAL A 946 -41.63 -14.56 2.96
N ARG A 947 -40.48 -14.08 2.50
CA ARG A 947 -39.15 -14.68 2.65
C ARG A 947 -38.16 -13.62 3.10
N TYR A 948 -37.13 -14.05 3.81
CA TYR A 948 -35.96 -13.26 4.17
C TYR A 948 -34.72 -14.12 3.95
N SER A 949 -33.71 -13.57 3.28
CA SER A 949 -32.44 -14.27 3.06
C SER A 949 -31.35 -13.61 3.91
N PRO A 950 -30.84 -14.27 4.97
CA PRO A 950 -29.89 -13.64 5.90
C PRO A 950 -28.59 -13.20 5.20
N TYR A 951 -28.11 -13.99 4.23
CA TYR A 951 -26.89 -13.74 3.47
C TYR A 951 -26.93 -12.48 2.59
N THR A 952 -28.12 -12.05 2.15
CA THR A 952 -28.26 -10.81 1.35
C THR A 952 -28.86 -9.65 2.14
N ALA A 953 -29.37 -9.93 3.34
CA ALA A 953 -30.24 -9.05 4.12
C ALA A 953 -31.47 -8.52 3.34
N GLU A 954 -31.92 -9.24 2.30
CA GLU A 954 -33.08 -8.83 1.49
C GLU A 954 -34.35 -9.64 1.83
N TRP A 955 -35.47 -8.93 1.78
CA TRP A 955 -36.81 -9.45 1.97
C TRP A 955 -37.51 -9.67 0.62
N ARG A 956 -38.39 -10.67 0.54
CA ARG A 956 -39.15 -10.96 -0.69
C ARG A 956 -40.58 -11.38 -0.41
N VAL A 957 -41.51 -10.98 -1.28
CA VAL A 957 -42.90 -11.46 -1.28
C VAL A 957 -43.14 -12.29 -2.54
N GLU A 958 -43.35 -13.59 -2.37
CA GLU A 958 -43.74 -14.52 -3.43
C GLU A 958 -45.21 -14.31 -3.81
N GLY A 959 -45.60 -14.66 -5.04
CA GLY A 959 -47.02 -14.68 -5.45
C GLY A 959 -47.75 -13.32 -5.55
N LYS A 960 -47.05 -12.18 -5.57
CA LYS A 960 -47.61 -10.79 -5.55
C LYS A 960 -48.74 -10.49 -6.53
N THR A 961 -48.91 -11.27 -7.60
CA THR A 961 -49.94 -11.10 -8.64
C THR A 961 -51.16 -12.02 -8.47
N ALA A 962 -51.16 -12.93 -7.49
CA ALA A 962 -52.15 -14.00 -7.34
C ALA A 962 -53.57 -13.51 -6.97
N THR A 963 -53.71 -12.31 -6.39
CA THR A 963 -55.02 -11.67 -6.13
C THR A 963 -55.66 -11.05 -7.37
N GLY A 964 -54.93 -10.93 -8.48
CA GLY A 964 -55.40 -10.24 -9.70
C GLY A 964 -55.56 -8.73 -9.52
N ARG A 965 -56.26 -8.08 -10.45
CA ARG A 965 -56.52 -6.61 -10.43
C ARG A 965 -57.83 -6.22 -9.73
N GLY A 966 -58.65 -7.18 -9.30
CA GLY A 966 -59.98 -6.94 -8.72
C GLY A 966 -60.00 -6.84 -7.18
N ASP A 967 -58.88 -7.10 -6.52
CA ASP A 967 -58.74 -6.99 -5.06
C ASP A 967 -58.48 -5.53 -4.64
N ILE A 968 -59.56 -4.85 -4.26
CA ILE A 968 -59.57 -3.45 -3.79
C ILE A 968 -58.62 -3.23 -2.61
N ILE A 969 -58.43 -4.23 -1.73
CA ILE A 969 -57.59 -4.06 -0.54
C ILE A 969 -56.12 -3.91 -0.94
N SER A 970 -55.63 -4.74 -1.87
CA SER A 970 -54.26 -4.62 -2.38
C SER A 970 -54.08 -3.63 -3.54
N SER A 971 -55.14 -3.23 -4.26
CA SER A 971 -55.04 -2.30 -5.41
C SER A 971 -55.42 -0.84 -5.11
N GLU A 972 -56.20 -0.57 -4.05
CA GLU A 972 -56.71 0.77 -3.73
C GLU A 972 -56.59 1.14 -2.22
N THR A 973 -56.76 0.20 -1.29
CA THR A 973 -56.67 0.50 0.15
C THR A 973 -55.22 0.65 0.59
N TYR A 974 -54.40 -0.39 0.42
CA TYR A 974 -52.97 -0.41 0.75
C TYR A 974 -52.07 -0.35 -0.50
N GLY A 975 -52.65 -0.13 -1.67
CA GLY A 975 -51.91 -0.07 -2.93
C GLY A 975 -52.48 0.95 -3.91
N THR A 976 -51.98 0.87 -5.15
CA THR A 976 -52.37 1.69 -6.29
C THR A 976 -52.52 0.80 -7.54
N SER A 977 -53.19 1.30 -8.57
CA SER A 977 -53.31 0.62 -9.87
C SER A 977 -51.96 0.41 -10.59
N ARG A 978 -50.90 1.12 -10.19
CA ARG A 978 -49.53 1.01 -10.72
C ARG A 978 -48.58 0.17 -9.84
N ALA A 979 -48.89 0.00 -8.55
CA ALA A 979 -48.17 -0.83 -7.60
C ALA A 979 -49.09 -1.30 -6.47
N ASN A 980 -49.33 -2.61 -6.37
CA ASN A 980 -50.18 -3.19 -5.34
C ASN A 980 -49.47 -3.33 -3.98
N ALA A 981 -50.26 -3.55 -2.93
CA ALA A 981 -49.79 -3.61 -1.54
C ALA A 981 -48.63 -4.61 -1.32
N TYR A 982 -48.64 -5.76 -2.00
CA TYR A 982 -47.55 -6.76 -1.93
C TYR A 982 -46.23 -6.24 -2.50
N LYS A 983 -46.27 -5.44 -3.58
CA LYS A 983 -45.06 -4.77 -4.09
C LYS A 983 -44.61 -3.67 -3.12
N ILE A 984 -45.53 -2.84 -2.63
CA ILE A 984 -45.20 -1.75 -1.71
C ILE A 984 -44.59 -2.30 -0.41
N LEU A 985 -45.14 -3.40 0.13
CA LEU A 985 -44.60 -4.07 1.31
C LEU A 985 -43.16 -4.58 1.08
N GLU A 986 -42.87 -5.25 -0.05
CA GLU A 986 -41.51 -5.73 -0.31
C GLU A 986 -40.49 -4.59 -0.41
N GLU A 987 -40.79 -3.51 -1.14
CA GLU A 987 -39.89 -2.35 -1.22
C GLU A 987 -39.68 -1.74 0.18
N THR A 988 -40.74 -1.67 1.01
CA THR A 988 -40.67 -1.19 2.40
C THR A 988 -39.81 -2.07 3.29
N LEU A 989 -39.95 -3.39 3.20
CA LEU A 989 -39.13 -4.35 3.96
C LEU A 989 -37.65 -4.27 3.56
N ASN A 990 -37.35 -3.89 2.32
CA ASN A 990 -35.98 -3.63 1.86
C ASN A 990 -35.53 -2.17 2.05
N LEU A 991 -36.24 -1.38 2.86
CA LEU A 991 -35.95 0.04 3.16
C LEU A 991 -35.89 0.96 1.91
N LYS A 992 -36.59 0.60 0.83
CA LYS A 992 -36.63 1.32 -0.46
C LYS A 992 -37.92 2.14 -0.60
N ASP A 993 -37.80 3.39 -1.05
CA ASP A 993 -38.96 4.20 -1.48
C ASP A 993 -39.62 3.59 -2.72
N VAL A 994 -40.95 3.46 -2.72
CA VAL A 994 -41.66 2.98 -3.93
C VAL A 994 -41.64 4.05 -5.01
N ARG A 995 -40.96 3.77 -6.13
CA ARG A 995 -40.87 4.64 -7.31
C ARG A 995 -41.61 4.04 -8.51
N ILE A 996 -42.46 4.85 -9.14
CA ILE A 996 -43.23 4.48 -10.34
C ILE A 996 -42.63 5.17 -11.55
N TYR A 997 -42.36 4.40 -12.60
CA TYR A 997 -41.78 4.90 -13.85
C TYR A 997 -42.72 4.60 -15.01
N ASP A 998 -42.89 5.58 -15.87
CA ASP A 998 -43.49 5.40 -17.19
C ASP A 998 -42.38 5.19 -18.22
N THR A 999 -42.72 4.57 -19.35
CA THR A 999 -41.85 4.50 -20.53
C THR A 999 -42.40 5.47 -21.56
N ILE A 1000 -41.57 6.40 -22.01
CA ILE A 1000 -41.83 7.27 -23.15
C ILE A 1000 -40.82 6.96 -24.25
N GLU A 1001 -41.15 7.25 -25.50
CA GLU A 1001 -40.14 7.26 -26.57
C GLU A 1001 -39.37 8.59 -26.52
N ASP A 1002 -38.06 8.53 -26.71
CA ASP A 1002 -37.24 9.72 -26.93
C ASP A 1002 -37.24 10.15 -28.40
N ALA A 1003 -36.49 11.20 -28.75
CA ALA A 1003 -36.44 11.77 -30.09
C ALA A 1003 -35.89 10.80 -31.17
N GLU A 1004 -35.32 9.67 -30.75
CA GLU A 1004 -34.77 8.61 -31.62
C GLU A 1004 -35.68 7.37 -31.66
N GLY A 1005 -36.85 7.41 -30.99
CA GLY A 1005 -37.78 6.30 -30.89
C GLY A 1005 -37.37 5.21 -29.89
N LYS A 1006 -36.41 5.48 -29.00
CA LYS A 1006 -35.96 4.50 -27.99
C LYS A 1006 -36.79 4.63 -26.70
N PRO A 1007 -37.09 3.52 -26.01
CA PRO A 1007 -37.91 3.52 -24.79
C PRO A 1007 -37.13 4.06 -23.58
N LYS A 1008 -37.29 5.35 -23.28
CA LYS A 1008 -36.73 6.04 -22.12
C LYS A 1008 -37.66 5.94 -20.91
N ARG A 1009 -37.15 5.47 -19.77
CA ARG A 1009 -37.90 5.42 -18.51
C ARG A 1009 -37.84 6.75 -17.78
N VAL A 1010 -39.00 7.31 -17.43
CA VAL A 1010 -39.13 8.59 -16.71
C VAL A 1010 -39.94 8.39 -15.43
N LEU A 1011 -39.52 9.02 -14.34
CA LEU A 1011 -40.19 8.92 -13.04
C LEU A 1011 -41.57 9.62 -13.09
N ASN A 1012 -42.65 8.87 -12.93
CA ASN A 1012 -43.98 9.43 -12.78
C ASN A 1012 -44.13 9.97 -11.35
N LYS A 1013 -43.94 11.29 -11.20
CA LYS A 1013 -44.01 11.98 -9.90
C LYS A 1013 -45.35 11.78 -9.18
N ARG A 1014 -46.48 11.74 -9.91
CA ARG A 1014 -47.82 11.60 -9.32
C ARG A 1014 -48.07 10.20 -8.77
N GLU A 1015 -47.84 9.18 -9.60
CA GLU A 1015 -48.04 7.79 -9.19
C GLU A 1015 -47.02 7.36 -8.13
N THR A 1016 -45.81 7.93 -8.16
CA THR A 1016 -44.80 7.78 -7.10
C THR A 1016 -45.28 8.36 -5.77
N MET A 1017 -45.77 9.62 -5.75
CA MET A 1017 -46.33 10.24 -4.55
C MET A 1017 -47.49 9.41 -3.95
N LEU A 1018 -48.42 8.95 -4.79
CA LEU A 1018 -49.55 8.10 -4.37
C LEU A 1018 -49.06 6.76 -3.79
N ALA A 1019 -48.08 6.12 -4.42
CA ALA A 1019 -47.50 4.88 -3.90
C ALA A 1019 -46.72 5.09 -2.57
N GLN A 1020 -46.02 6.22 -2.41
CA GLN A 1020 -45.34 6.59 -1.16
C GLN A 1020 -46.35 6.91 -0.03
N GLN A 1021 -47.49 7.53 -0.33
CA GLN A 1021 -48.57 7.69 0.65
C GLN A 1021 -49.10 6.33 1.13
N LYS A 1022 -49.31 5.37 0.22
CA LYS A 1022 -49.70 4.00 0.58
C LYS A 1022 -48.60 3.26 1.36
N GLN A 1023 -47.33 3.52 1.03
CA GLN A 1023 -46.18 3.02 1.77
C GLN A 1023 -46.18 3.51 3.22
N GLN A 1024 -46.51 4.78 3.47
CA GLN A 1024 -46.64 5.29 4.84
C GLN A 1024 -47.81 4.65 5.58
N VAL A 1025 -48.99 4.51 4.95
CA VAL A 1025 -50.15 3.81 5.56
C VAL A 1025 -49.82 2.36 5.96
N ILE A 1026 -48.96 1.66 5.21
CA ILE A 1026 -48.48 0.32 5.60
C ILE A 1026 -47.53 0.38 6.81
N LYS A 1027 -46.62 1.36 6.88
CA LYS A 1027 -45.74 1.57 8.05
C LYS A 1027 -46.55 1.89 9.31
N ASP A 1028 -47.51 2.80 9.21
CA ASP A 1028 -48.38 3.21 10.32
C ASP A 1028 -49.24 2.03 10.81
N ALA A 1029 -49.77 1.22 9.88
CA ALA A 1029 -50.50 0.00 10.21
C ALA A 1029 -49.61 -1.03 10.94
N PHE A 1030 -48.35 -1.20 10.52
CA PHE A 1030 -47.41 -2.11 11.19
C PHE A 1030 -47.04 -1.63 12.61
N ALA A 1031 -46.68 -0.35 12.77
CA ALA A 1031 -46.30 0.22 14.05
C ALA A 1031 -47.41 0.10 15.11
N ASN A 1032 -48.68 0.22 14.69
CA ASN A 1032 -49.82 -0.06 15.55
C ASN A 1032 -50.02 -1.57 15.78
N TRP A 1033 -49.95 -2.38 14.72
CA TRP A 1033 -50.21 -3.82 14.80
C TRP A 1033 -49.20 -4.58 15.66
N VAL A 1034 -47.89 -4.32 15.51
CA VAL A 1034 -46.81 -5.15 16.07
C VAL A 1034 -46.96 -5.33 17.59
N TRP A 1035 -47.38 -4.29 18.30
CA TRP A 1035 -47.55 -4.31 19.76
C TRP A 1035 -48.95 -4.66 20.28
N GLN A 1036 -49.97 -4.83 19.42
CA GLN A 1036 -51.36 -5.09 19.85
C GLN A 1036 -51.57 -6.45 20.52
N ASP A 1037 -50.88 -7.50 20.05
CA ASP A 1037 -51.00 -8.85 20.59
C ASP A 1037 -50.06 -9.02 21.81
N PRO A 1038 -50.57 -9.38 23.01
CA PRO A 1038 -49.74 -9.49 24.21
C PRO A 1038 -48.65 -10.57 24.15
N GLN A 1039 -48.90 -11.70 23.46
CA GLN A 1039 -47.92 -12.79 23.36
C GLN A 1039 -46.79 -12.40 22.41
N ARG A 1040 -47.13 -11.81 21.25
CA ARG A 1040 -46.15 -11.22 20.32
C ARG A 1040 -45.34 -10.11 20.99
N ARG A 1041 -45.99 -9.24 21.78
CA ARG A 1041 -45.29 -8.17 22.54
C ARG A 1041 -44.24 -8.76 23.49
N ILE A 1042 -44.61 -9.74 24.32
CA ILE A 1042 -43.68 -10.38 25.27
C ILE A 1042 -42.52 -11.07 24.52
N ALA A 1043 -42.82 -11.80 23.45
CA ALA A 1043 -41.79 -12.47 22.64
C ALA A 1043 -40.81 -11.47 22.00
N LEU A 1044 -41.30 -10.41 21.36
CA LEU A 1044 -40.48 -9.39 20.71
C LEU A 1044 -39.67 -8.56 21.70
N VAL A 1045 -40.23 -8.19 22.86
CA VAL A 1045 -39.50 -7.50 23.93
C VAL A 1045 -38.36 -8.37 24.44
N LYS A 1046 -38.62 -9.65 24.72
CA LYS A 1046 -37.58 -10.60 25.15
C LYS A 1046 -36.49 -10.74 24.09
N GLN A 1047 -36.87 -11.02 22.83
CA GLN A 1047 -35.94 -11.22 21.73
C GLN A 1047 -35.08 -9.97 21.47
N TYR A 1048 -35.66 -8.76 21.52
CA TYR A 1048 -34.91 -7.52 21.38
C TYR A 1048 -33.91 -7.32 22.52
N ASN A 1049 -34.30 -7.64 23.76
CA ASN A 1049 -33.38 -7.54 24.90
C ASN A 1049 -32.25 -8.58 24.85
N GLU A 1050 -32.50 -9.79 24.34
CA GLU A 1050 -31.48 -10.83 24.17
C GLU A 1050 -30.52 -10.59 22.98
N LEU A 1051 -30.95 -9.84 21.95
CA LEU A 1051 -30.12 -9.52 20.77
C LEU A 1051 -29.40 -8.17 20.85
N PHE A 1052 -30.01 -7.16 21.46
CA PHE A 1052 -29.52 -5.77 21.40
C PHE A 1052 -29.28 -5.12 22.78
N ASN A 1053 -29.83 -5.67 23.86
CA ASN A 1053 -29.64 -5.17 25.23
C ASN A 1053 -28.77 -6.14 26.06
N SER A 1054 -27.72 -6.63 25.40
CA SER A 1054 -26.79 -7.64 25.91
C SER A 1054 -25.38 -7.06 26.13
N THR A 1055 -25.02 -6.01 25.39
CA THR A 1055 -23.69 -5.38 25.44
C THR A 1055 -23.62 -4.31 26.52
N ARG A 1056 -22.81 -4.52 27.56
CA ARG A 1056 -22.38 -3.44 28.47
C ARG A 1056 -21.08 -2.82 27.94
N PRO A 1057 -20.97 -1.49 27.77
CA PRO A 1057 -19.71 -0.83 27.46
C PRO A 1057 -18.63 -1.08 28.52
N ARG A 1058 -17.36 -1.11 28.12
CA ARG A 1058 -16.23 -1.13 29.04
C ARG A 1058 -15.96 0.29 29.56
N GLU A 1059 -15.79 0.40 30.87
CA GLU A 1059 -15.39 1.62 31.56
C GLU A 1059 -13.88 1.51 31.83
N TYR A 1060 -13.06 2.29 31.14
CA TYR A 1060 -11.60 2.22 31.24
C TYR A 1060 -11.07 3.21 32.28
N ASP A 1061 -10.15 2.74 33.13
CA ASP A 1061 -9.31 3.58 33.98
C ASP A 1061 -7.88 3.57 33.41
N GLY A 1062 -7.23 4.74 33.39
CA GLY A 1062 -5.81 4.92 33.07
C GLY A 1062 -5.02 5.56 34.20
N SER A 1063 -5.55 5.59 35.42
CA SER A 1063 -4.93 6.23 36.58
C SER A 1063 -3.60 5.61 36.99
N HIS A 1064 -3.41 4.31 36.72
CA HIS A 1064 -2.19 3.52 36.95
C HIS A 1064 -1.14 3.61 35.83
N ILE A 1065 -1.43 4.24 34.69
CA ILE A 1065 -0.48 4.30 33.57
C ILE A 1065 0.63 5.32 33.89
N HIS A 1066 1.89 4.85 33.83
CA HIS A 1066 3.08 5.66 34.04
C HIS A 1066 3.72 6.04 32.71
N PHE A 1067 3.55 7.31 32.31
CA PHE A 1067 3.99 7.83 31.01
C PHE A 1067 5.50 8.11 30.99
N VAL A 1068 6.30 7.11 30.58
CA VAL A 1068 7.77 7.17 30.63
C VAL A 1068 8.31 8.05 29.49
N GLY A 1069 9.25 8.93 29.77
CA GLY A 1069 9.80 9.88 28.78
C GLY A 1069 8.86 11.03 28.40
N MET A 1070 7.65 11.09 28.98
CA MET A 1070 6.74 12.22 28.81
C MET A 1070 7.26 13.46 29.58
N ASN A 1071 7.06 14.64 29.00
CA ASN A 1071 7.39 15.93 29.59
C ASN A 1071 6.67 16.15 30.94
N PRO A 1072 7.38 16.22 32.09
CA PRO A 1072 6.78 16.19 33.42
C PRO A 1072 6.09 17.50 33.84
N GLU A 1073 6.21 18.56 33.04
CA GLU A 1073 5.43 19.79 33.22
C GLU A 1073 4.02 19.68 32.58
N ILE A 1074 3.75 18.62 31.80
CA ILE A 1074 2.46 18.34 31.17
C ILE A 1074 1.72 17.25 31.96
N THR A 1075 0.62 17.62 32.61
CA THR A 1075 -0.27 16.66 33.29
C THR A 1075 -1.45 16.30 32.39
N LEU A 1076 -1.57 15.03 32.00
CA LEU A 1076 -2.72 14.52 31.25
C LEU A 1076 -3.99 14.50 32.12
N ARG A 1077 -5.10 14.98 31.54
CA ARG A 1077 -6.43 14.98 32.19
C ARG A 1077 -6.92 13.55 32.42
N GLU A 1078 -7.85 13.36 33.35
CA GLU A 1078 -8.44 12.04 33.66
C GLU A 1078 -9.03 11.35 32.42
N HIS A 1079 -9.84 12.06 31.63
CA HIS A 1079 -10.41 11.51 30.40
C HIS A 1079 -9.36 11.14 29.35
N GLN A 1080 -8.22 11.83 29.31
CA GLN A 1080 -7.13 11.51 28.39
C GLN A 1080 -6.43 10.22 28.78
N ARG A 1081 -6.17 10.02 30.08
CA ARG A 1081 -5.58 8.77 30.61
C ARG A 1081 -6.52 7.59 30.36
N ASN A 1082 -7.82 7.77 30.61
CA ASN A 1082 -8.83 6.73 30.38
C ASN A 1082 -9.02 6.44 28.88
N ALA A 1083 -8.85 7.45 28.02
CA ALA A 1083 -8.81 7.26 26.56
C ALA A 1083 -7.55 6.50 26.10
N ILE A 1084 -6.38 6.75 26.69
CA ILE A 1084 -5.17 5.99 26.39
C ILE A 1084 -5.33 4.53 26.86
N ALA A 1085 -5.88 4.29 28.05
CA ALA A 1085 -6.26 2.94 28.50
C ALA A 1085 -7.22 2.24 27.50
N HIS A 1086 -8.20 2.97 26.95
CA HIS A 1086 -9.08 2.47 25.89
C HIS A 1086 -8.34 2.16 24.59
N VAL A 1087 -7.23 2.83 24.26
CA VAL A 1087 -6.41 2.46 23.08
C VAL A 1087 -5.44 1.31 23.38
N LEU A 1088 -4.88 1.22 24.59
CA LEU A 1088 -3.97 0.14 24.97
C LEU A 1088 -4.69 -1.19 25.14
N TYR A 1089 -5.81 -1.20 25.88
CA TYR A 1089 -6.55 -2.41 26.28
C TYR A 1089 -7.82 -2.65 25.42
N GLY A 1090 -8.24 -1.67 24.62
CA GLY A 1090 -9.30 -1.81 23.61
C GLY A 1090 -8.70 -1.75 22.20
N GLY A 1091 -8.89 -2.80 21.40
CA GLY A 1091 -8.21 -2.95 20.10
C GLY A 1091 -8.53 -1.85 19.07
N ASN A 1092 -9.75 -1.86 18.53
CA ASN A 1092 -10.17 -0.89 17.51
C ASN A 1092 -10.97 0.26 18.16
N THR A 1093 -10.25 1.27 18.66
CA THR A 1093 -10.81 2.34 19.49
C THR A 1093 -11.10 3.62 18.70
N LEU A 1094 -12.22 4.29 19.03
CA LEU A 1094 -12.65 5.55 18.42
C LEU A 1094 -12.71 6.67 19.47
N LEU A 1095 -11.77 7.61 19.40
CA LEU A 1095 -11.69 8.78 20.27
C LEU A 1095 -12.68 9.87 19.81
N ALA A 1096 -13.94 9.72 20.20
CA ALA A 1096 -15.04 10.61 19.82
C ALA A 1096 -15.13 11.91 20.66
N HIS A 1097 -13.99 12.47 21.06
CA HIS A 1097 -13.89 13.68 21.87
C HIS A 1097 -14.05 14.96 21.04
N GLU A 1098 -14.49 16.04 21.68
CA GLU A 1098 -14.67 17.36 21.06
C GLU A 1098 -13.32 18.03 20.73
N VAL A 1099 -13.37 19.08 19.90
CA VAL A 1099 -12.19 19.89 19.55
C VAL A 1099 -11.65 20.58 20.81
N GLY A 1100 -10.33 20.56 21.03
CA GLY A 1100 -9.69 21.09 22.24
C GLY A 1100 -9.68 20.12 23.46
N ALA A 1101 -10.32 18.95 23.36
CA ALA A 1101 -10.32 17.97 24.46
C ALA A 1101 -8.92 17.38 24.76
N GLY A 1102 -8.01 17.39 23.78
CA GLY A 1102 -6.63 16.90 23.91
C GLY A 1102 -6.28 15.66 23.07
N LYS A 1103 -7.03 15.38 21.99
CA LYS A 1103 -6.88 14.20 21.11
C LYS A 1103 -5.44 13.94 20.62
N THR A 1104 -4.66 14.98 20.29
CA THR A 1104 -3.26 14.82 19.85
C THR A 1104 -2.43 14.08 20.90
N TYR A 1105 -2.54 14.51 22.16
CA TYR A 1105 -1.81 13.91 23.27
C TYR A 1105 -2.35 12.53 23.64
N GLU A 1106 -3.67 12.31 23.52
CA GLU A 1106 -4.26 10.97 23.69
C GLU A 1106 -3.65 9.97 22.69
N MET A 1107 -3.55 10.33 21.41
CA MET A 1107 -3.01 9.46 20.36
C MET A 1107 -1.49 9.32 20.44
N ALA A 1108 -0.75 10.42 20.71
CA ALA A 1108 0.71 10.38 20.85
C ALA A 1108 1.17 9.54 22.05
N ALA A 1109 0.59 9.74 23.24
CA ALA A 1109 0.88 8.92 24.41
C ALA A 1109 0.45 7.46 24.20
N SER A 1110 -0.68 7.20 23.54
CA SER A 1110 -1.08 5.83 23.18
C SER A 1110 -0.05 5.12 22.29
N ALA A 1111 0.61 5.82 21.37
CA ALA A 1111 1.65 5.23 20.53
C ALA A 1111 2.95 4.95 21.32
N MET A 1112 3.38 5.89 22.17
CA MET A 1112 4.59 5.73 22.98
C MET A 1112 4.43 4.62 24.01
N GLU A 1113 3.32 4.57 24.76
CA GLU A 1113 3.06 3.49 25.71
C GLU A 1113 2.84 2.15 25.00
N ALA A 1114 2.18 2.12 23.82
CA ALA A 1114 2.08 0.89 23.04
C ALA A 1114 3.44 0.38 22.55
N LYS A 1115 4.40 1.26 22.22
CA LYS A 1115 5.77 0.86 21.88
C LYS A 1115 6.56 0.40 23.11
N ARG A 1116 6.42 1.08 24.26
CA ARG A 1116 7.05 0.70 25.54
C ARG A 1116 6.58 -0.69 26.02
N LEU A 1117 5.28 -0.96 25.92
CA LEU A 1117 4.65 -2.24 26.26
C LEU A 1117 4.86 -3.35 25.20
N GLY A 1118 5.61 -3.09 24.12
CA GLY A 1118 5.83 -4.04 23.03
C GLY A 1118 4.58 -4.35 22.18
N LEU A 1119 3.46 -3.65 22.39
CA LEU A 1119 2.19 -3.80 21.67
C LEU A 1119 2.21 -3.25 20.24
N CYS A 1120 3.24 -2.47 19.89
CA CYS A 1120 3.60 -2.11 18.52
C CYS A 1120 5.10 -1.75 18.43
N GLN A 1121 5.66 -1.74 17.22
CA GLN A 1121 7.04 -1.34 16.93
C GLN A 1121 7.12 -0.02 16.15
N LYS A 1122 6.15 0.27 15.28
CA LYS A 1122 6.18 1.44 14.40
C LYS A 1122 4.76 1.98 14.12
N SER A 1123 4.41 3.07 14.80
CA SER A 1123 3.11 3.73 14.61
C SER A 1123 3.09 4.64 13.37
N LEU A 1124 1.98 4.66 12.63
CA LEU A 1124 1.72 5.60 11.54
C LEU A 1124 0.51 6.48 11.87
N PHE A 1125 0.68 7.79 11.79
CA PHE A 1125 -0.31 8.83 12.09
C PHE A 1125 -0.79 9.48 10.79
N VAL A 1126 -2.01 9.17 10.39
CA VAL A 1126 -2.69 9.72 9.21
C VAL A 1126 -3.50 10.94 9.65
N VAL A 1127 -3.11 12.13 9.20
CA VAL A 1127 -3.64 13.43 9.67
C VAL A 1127 -3.99 14.38 8.51
N PRO A 1128 -4.79 15.43 8.71
CA PRO A 1128 -5.04 16.43 7.66
C PRO A 1128 -3.74 17.04 7.12
N ASN A 1129 -3.63 17.15 5.79
CA ASN A 1129 -2.38 17.50 5.07
C ASN A 1129 -1.65 18.77 5.52
N HIS A 1130 -2.35 19.71 6.17
CA HIS A 1130 -1.81 21.00 6.62
C HIS A 1130 -1.40 20.98 8.11
N LEU A 1131 -1.66 19.88 8.83
CA LEU A 1131 -1.38 19.73 10.25
C LEU A 1131 -0.19 18.80 10.54
N THR A 1132 0.49 18.24 9.53
CA THR A 1132 1.59 17.28 9.74
C THR A 1132 2.75 17.86 10.56
N GLU A 1133 3.10 19.13 10.34
CA GLU A 1133 4.16 19.81 11.09
C GLU A 1133 3.71 20.23 12.50
N GLN A 1134 2.44 20.64 12.66
CA GLN A 1134 1.85 20.91 13.98
C GLN A 1134 1.79 19.64 14.82
N TRP A 1135 1.31 18.52 14.26
CA TRP A 1135 1.29 17.21 14.92
C TRP A 1135 2.68 16.78 15.37
N ALA A 1136 3.72 17.01 14.56
CA ALA A 1136 5.10 16.69 14.94
C ALA A 1136 5.59 17.55 16.13
N SER A 1137 5.26 18.84 16.14
CA SER A 1137 5.61 19.75 17.23
C SER A 1137 4.86 19.42 18.53
N GLU A 1138 3.54 19.14 18.46
CA GLU A 1138 2.74 18.72 19.61
C GLU A 1138 3.21 17.38 20.18
N PHE A 1139 3.60 16.42 19.33
CA PHE A 1139 4.16 15.14 19.75
C PHE A 1139 5.52 15.34 20.47
N LEU A 1140 6.45 16.12 19.90
CA LEU A 1140 7.76 16.38 20.53
C LEU A 1140 7.67 17.22 21.81
N ASN A 1141 6.70 18.12 21.91
CA ASN A 1141 6.44 18.84 23.17
C ASN A 1141 5.97 17.89 24.30
N LEU A 1142 5.26 16.81 23.96
CA LEU A 1142 4.82 15.78 24.90
C LEU A 1142 5.92 14.74 25.19
N TYR A 1143 6.66 14.30 24.18
CA TYR A 1143 7.76 13.33 24.25
C TYR A 1143 8.99 13.83 23.47
N PRO A 1144 9.89 14.62 24.12
CA PRO A 1144 11.01 15.27 23.44
C PRO A 1144 12.00 14.34 22.73
N ASN A 1145 12.04 13.07 23.14
CA ASN A 1145 13.01 12.08 22.65
C ASN A 1145 12.47 11.23 21.49
N ALA A 1146 11.23 11.45 21.05
CA ALA A 1146 10.58 10.59 20.05
C ALA A 1146 11.22 10.70 18.66
N LYS A 1147 11.58 9.55 18.09
CA LYS A 1147 12.12 9.40 16.73
C LYS A 1147 11.00 9.55 15.70
N LEU A 1148 10.68 10.79 15.32
CA LEU A 1148 9.62 11.07 14.34
C LEU A 1148 10.13 11.12 12.89
N LEU A 1149 9.31 10.62 11.95
CA LEU A 1149 9.45 10.88 10.52
C LEU A 1149 8.19 11.59 9.99
N VAL A 1150 8.34 12.82 9.50
CA VAL A 1150 7.23 13.67 9.03
C VAL A 1150 7.22 13.76 7.51
N ALA A 1151 6.07 13.49 6.88
CA ALA A 1151 5.90 13.57 5.44
C ALA A 1151 5.60 15.00 4.95
N ARG A 1152 6.28 15.45 3.89
CA ARG A 1152 6.04 16.75 3.24
C ARG A 1152 5.44 16.58 1.84
N ARG A 1153 4.85 17.65 1.30
CA ARG A 1153 4.23 17.65 -0.04
C ARG A 1153 5.19 17.14 -1.13
N LYS A 1154 6.48 17.49 -1.04
CA LYS A 1154 7.55 17.03 -1.95
C LYS A 1154 7.78 15.52 -1.90
N ASP A 1155 7.69 14.90 -0.73
CA ASP A 1155 8.00 13.48 -0.53
C ASP A 1155 7.05 12.55 -1.31
N PHE A 1156 5.86 13.03 -1.69
CA PHE A 1156 4.85 12.26 -2.43
C PHE A 1156 4.67 12.71 -3.88
N GLU A 1157 5.65 13.46 -4.41
CA GLU A 1157 5.89 13.58 -5.85
C GLU A 1157 6.40 12.23 -6.40
N THR A 1158 6.13 11.95 -7.68
CA THR A 1158 6.30 10.60 -8.27
C THR A 1158 7.71 10.05 -8.13
N ALA A 1159 8.74 10.90 -8.22
CA ALA A 1159 10.15 10.52 -8.03
C ALA A 1159 10.51 10.24 -6.55
N ASN A 1160 9.99 11.06 -5.62
CA ASN A 1160 10.41 11.06 -4.22
C ASN A 1160 9.69 10.00 -3.38
N ARG A 1161 8.46 9.62 -3.75
CA ARG A 1161 7.61 8.67 -3.01
C ARG A 1161 8.32 7.34 -2.73
N LYS A 1162 9.11 6.82 -3.67
CA LYS A 1162 9.93 5.62 -3.44
C LYS A 1162 10.93 5.84 -2.29
N LYS A 1163 11.68 6.94 -2.28
CA LYS A 1163 12.67 7.27 -1.24
C LYS A 1163 12.01 7.51 0.12
N PHE A 1164 10.82 8.13 0.17
CA PHE A 1164 10.10 8.32 1.43
C PHE A 1164 9.55 7.00 2.01
N CYS A 1165 8.90 6.16 1.20
CA CYS A 1165 8.44 4.85 1.65
C CYS A 1165 9.61 3.93 2.03
N ALA A 1166 10.76 4.04 1.37
CA ALA A 1166 11.98 3.33 1.76
C ALA A 1166 12.49 3.77 3.14
N ARG A 1167 12.55 5.09 3.40
CA ARG A 1167 12.90 5.63 4.73
C ARG A 1167 11.97 5.10 5.82
N ILE A 1168 10.65 5.07 5.59
CA ILE A 1168 9.71 4.45 6.53
C ILE A 1168 10.08 2.98 6.78
N ALA A 1169 10.29 2.19 5.72
CA ALA A 1169 10.56 0.76 5.82
C ALA A 1169 11.83 0.48 6.65
N THR A 1170 12.95 1.12 6.32
CA THR A 1170 14.27 0.84 6.91
C THR A 1170 14.56 1.58 8.22
N GLY A 1171 13.77 2.57 8.60
CA GLY A 1171 14.00 3.38 9.80
C GLY A 1171 13.33 2.83 11.06
N ASP A 1172 14.08 2.81 12.16
CA ASP A 1172 13.52 2.78 13.51
C ASP A 1172 12.99 4.18 13.87
N TYR A 1173 11.68 4.31 13.78
CA TYR A 1173 10.91 5.48 14.18
C TYR A 1173 9.89 5.06 15.23
N ASP A 1174 9.58 5.95 16.16
CA ASP A 1174 8.53 5.71 17.16
C ASP A 1174 7.15 6.01 16.55
N ALA A 1175 7.09 7.09 15.77
CA ALA A 1175 5.93 7.42 14.94
C ALA A 1175 6.32 8.06 13.60
N VAL A 1176 5.57 7.71 12.56
CA VAL A 1176 5.61 8.34 11.24
C VAL A 1176 4.34 9.17 11.07
N ILE A 1177 4.44 10.43 10.63
CA ILE A 1177 3.31 11.36 10.47
C ILE A 1177 3.10 11.65 8.99
N ILE A 1178 1.89 11.41 8.47
CA ILE A 1178 1.55 11.47 7.04
C ILE A 1178 0.20 12.15 6.79
N GLY A 1179 0.10 12.94 5.72
CA GLY A 1179 -1.13 13.56 5.25
C GLY A 1179 -2.11 12.57 4.61
N HIS A 1180 -3.42 12.77 4.79
CA HIS A 1180 -4.48 11.94 4.18
C HIS A 1180 -4.25 11.64 2.69
N SER A 1181 -3.97 12.65 1.87
CA SER A 1181 -3.79 12.44 0.42
C SER A 1181 -2.42 11.87 0.02
N GLN A 1182 -1.51 11.73 0.98
CA GLN A 1182 -0.24 11.01 0.82
C GLN A 1182 -0.44 9.53 1.17
N PHE A 1183 -1.18 9.25 2.25
CA PHE A 1183 -1.58 7.90 2.63
C PHE A 1183 -2.39 7.19 1.53
N GLU A 1184 -3.35 7.87 0.89
CA GLU A 1184 -4.08 7.33 -0.27
C GLU A 1184 -3.20 7.01 -1.51
N ARG A 1185 -1.92 7.43 -1.53
CA ARG A 1185 -0.95 7.12 -2.62
C ARG A 1185 -0.06 5.91 -2.33
N ILE A 1186 -0.23 5.27 -1.17
CA ILE A 1186 0.50 4.05 -0.77
C ILE A 1186 -0.32 2.83 -1.19
N PRO A 1187 0.19 1.96 -2.08
CA PRO A 1187 -0.55 0.78 -2.53
C PRO A 1187 -0.56 -0.33 -1.46
N LEU A 1188 -1.61 -1.14 -1.45
CA LEU A 1188 -1.58 -2.47 -0.82
C LEU A 1188 -0.90 -3.46 -1.77
N SER A 1189 -0.24 -4.48 -1.23
CA SER A 1189 0.33 -5.58 -2.02
C SER A 1189 -0.73 -6.25 -2.91
N PHE A 1190 -0.30 -6.71 -4.09
CA PHE A 1190 -1.18 -7.39 -5.04
C PHE A 1190 -1.80 -8.64 -4.39
N GLU A 1191 -0.98 -9.34 -3.61
CA GLU A 1191 -1.26 -10.57 -2.91
C GLU A 1191 -2.29 -10.35 -1.77
N ARG A 1192 -2.26 -9.20 -1.08
CA ARG A 1192 -3.31 -8.79 -0.13
C ARG A 1192 -4.60 -8.37 -0.83
N GLN A 1193 -4.52 -7.63 -1.94
CA GLN A 1193 -5.70 -7.24 -2.72
C GLN A 1193 -6.41 -8.45 -3.34
N GLU A 1194 -5.64 -9.42 -3.85
CA GLU A 1194 -6.13 -10.70 -4.36
C GLU A 1194 -6.78 -11.51 -3.24
N ARG A 1195 -6.07 -11.76 -2.12
CA ARG A 1195 -6.61 -12.51 -0.98
C ARG A 1195 -7.95 -11.95 -0.49
N ILE A 1196 -8.07 -10.63 -0.32
CA ILE A 1196 -9.34 -10.00 0.12
C ILE A 1196 -10.50 -10.27 -0.86
N ILE A 1197 -10.23 -10.35 -2.17
CA ILE A 1197 -11.25 -10.68 -3.16
C ILE A 1197 -11.54 -12.19 -3.18
N GLN A 1198 -10.54 -13.04 -2.99
CA GLN A 1198 -10.69 -14.49 -2.88
C GLN A 1198 -11.46 -14.91 -1.62
N GLU A 1199 -11.19 -14.30 -0.46
CA GLU A 1199 -11.93 -14.47 0.79
C GLU A 1199 -13.41 -14.14 0.58
N GLN A 1200 -13.72 -12.99 -0.03
CA GLN A 1200 -15.10 -12.60 -0.38
C GLN A 1200 -15.77 -13.55 -1.39
N ILE A 1201 -15.01 -14.16 -2.30
CA ILE A 1201 -15.50 -15.21 -3.21
C ILE A 1201 -15.80 -16.51 -2.44
N TYR A 1202 -14.93 -16.90 -1.50
CA TYR A 1202 -15.09 -18.08 -0.66
C TYR A 1202 -16.29 -17.96 0.29
N GLU A 1203 -16.45 -16.84 0.99
CA GLU A 1203 -17.64 -16.51 1.79
C GLU A 1203 -18.92 -16.62 0.94
N THR A 1204 -18.91 -16.02 -0.26
CA THR A 1204 -20.04 -16.08 -1.19
C THR A 1204 -20.32 -17.52 -1.64
N LEU A 1205 -19.29 -18.35 -1.86
CA LEU A 1205 -19.43 -19.77 -2.23
C LEU A 1205 -19.95 -20.63 -1.08
N ALA A 1206 -19.50 -20.41 0.14
CA ALA A 1206 -19.99 -21.09 1.34
C ALA A 1206 -21.49 -20.81 1.53
N ALA A 1207 -21.89 -19.55 1.49
CA ALA A 1207 -23.30 -19.13 1.54
C ALA A 1207 -24.14 -19.74 0.40
N ILE A 1208 -23.61 -19.75 -0.84
CA ILE A 1208 -24.27 -20.41 -1.99
C ILE A 1208 -24.48 -21.91 -1.73
N ASN A 1209 -23.53 -22.60 -1.11
CA ASN A 1209 -23.62 -24.04 -0.88
C ASN A 1209 -24.57 -24.38 0.29
N GLU A 1210 -24.56 -23.60 1.37
CA GLU A 1210 -25.54 -23.72 2.45
C GLU A 1210 -26.99 -23.49 1.94
N LEU A 1211 -27.20 -22.46 1.11
CA LEU A 1211 -28.47 -22.18 0.43
C LEU A 1211 -28.94 -23.30 -0.50
N LYS A 1212 -28.01 -24.09 -1.08
CA LYS A 1212 -28.35 -25.29 -1.88
C LYS A 1212 -28.78 -26.46 -0.98
N VAL A 1213 -28.10 -26.67 0.15
CA VAL A 1213 -28.42 -27.74 1.11
C VAL A 1213 -29.81 -27.53 1.73
N HIS A 1214 -30.16 -26.30 2.11
CA HIS A 1214 -31.45 -25.98 2.75
C HIS A 1214 -32.64 -25.81 1.77
N ALA A 1215 -32.46 -26.18 0.49
CA ALA A 1215 -33.52 -26.52 -0.46
C ALA A 1215 -34.70 -25.53 -0.62
N GLY A 1216 -34.45 -24.34 -1.20
CA GLY A 1216 -35.56 -23.52 -1.71
C GLY A 1216 -35.22 -22.21 -2.44
N GLU A 1217 -34.13 -21.52 -2.07
CA GLU A 1217 -33.95 -20.10 -2.42
C GLU A 1217 -33.24 -19.86 -3.77
N ASN A 1218 -33.81 -20.37 -4.86
CA ASN A 1218 -33.34 -20.15 -6.24
C ASN A 1218 -33.12 -18.67 -6.62
N PHE A 1219 -33.76 -17.73 -5.91
CA PHE A 1219 -33.55 -16.30 -6.07
C PHE A 1219 -32.25 -15.81 -5.40
N SER A 1220 -32.03 -16.19 -4.13
CA SER A 1220 -30.82 -15.79 -3.38
C SER A 1220 -29.56 -16.35 -4.04
N ILE A 1221 -29.60 -17.64 -4.43
CA ILE A 1221 -28.52 -18.29 -5.20
C ILE A 1221 -28.17 -17.48 -6.46
N LYS A 1222 -29.17 -17.07 -7.27
CA LYS A 1222 -28.92 -16.28 -8.50
C LYS A 1222 -28.29 -14.91 -8.23
N GLN A 1223 -28.58 -14.31 -7.07
CA GLN A 1223 -28.01 -13.02 -6.69
C GLN A 1223 -26.59 -13.16 -6.14
N MET A 1224 -26.33 -14.19 -5.34
CA MET A 1224 -24.99 -14.53 -4.86
C MET A 1224 -24.08 -14.98 -6.01
N GLU A 1225 -24.56 -15.77 -6.97
CA GLU A 1225 -23.85 -16.09 -8.22
C GLU A 1225 -23.47 -14.82 -9.02
N LYS A 1226 -24.32 -13.79 -9.02
CA LYS A 1226 -23.98 -12.48 -9.62
C LYS A 1226 -22.92 -11.74 -8.81
N THR A 1227 -22.99 -11.76 -7.48
CA THR A 1227 -21.95 -11.17 -6.61
C THR A 1227 -20.61 -11.88 -6.84
N ARG A 1228 -20.58 -13.22 -6.80
CA ARG A 1228 -19.39 -14.03 -7.10
C ARG A 1228 -18.84 -13.67 -8.47
N LYS A 1229 -19.68 -13.63 -9.52
CA LYS A 1229 -19.20 -13.24 -10.87
C LYS A 1229 -18.68 -11.81 -10.94
N THR A 1230 -19.20 -10.89 -10.13
CA THR A 1230 -18.68 -9.51 -10.06
C THR A 1230 -17.32 -9.47 -9.37
N LEU A 1231 -17.11 -10.30 -8.33
CA LEU A 1231 -15.82 -10.47 -7.67
C LEU A 1231 -14.81 -11.22 -8.54
N GLU A 1232 -15.22 -12.27 -9.27
CA GLU A 1232 -14.44 -12.97 -10.29
C GLU A 1232 -13.94 -11.99 -11.35
N THR A 1233 -14.82 -11.16 -11.92
CA THR A 1233 -14.42 -10.11 -12.89
C THR A 1233 -13.55 -9.03 -12.24
N LYS A 1234 -13.70 -8.73 -10.94
CA LYS A 1234 -12.79 -7.82 -10.22
C LYS A 1234 -11.41 -8.45 -10.01
N LEU A 1235 -11.34 -9.75 -9.74
CA LEU A 1235 -10.09 -10.52 -9.58
C LEU A 1235 -9.36 -10.70 -10.91
N GLU A 1236 -10.09 -11.07 -11.96
CA GLU A 1236 -9.63 -11.10 -13.34
C GLU A 1236 -9.12 -9.72 -13.77
N LYS A 1237 -9.88 -8.64 -13.45
CA LYS A 1237 -9.41 -7.28 -13.70
C LYS A 1237 -8.13 -6.97 -12.91
N LEU A 1238 -8.07 -7.26 -11.62
CA LEU A 1238 -6.87 -7.03 -10.79
C LEU A 1238 -5.65 -7.75 -11.36
N ARG A 1239 -5.79 -9.02 -11.77
CA ARG A 1239 -4.77 -9.83 -12.46
C ARG A 1239 -4.38 -9.30 -13.84
N SER A 1240 -5.19 -8.43 -14.45
CA SER A 1240 -4.98 -7.87 -15.80
C SER A 1240 -4.59 -6.37 -15.84
N ASP A 1241 -4.94 -5.60 -14.81
CA ASP A 1241 -4.48 -4.22 -14.65
C ASP A 1241 -2.96 -4.26 -14.45
N GLU A 1242 -2.21 -3.51 -15.25
CA GLU A 1242 -0.76 -3.45 -15.10
C GLU A 1242 -0.37 -3.08 -13.66
N ARG A 1243 0.70 -3.70 -13.13
CA ARG A 1243 1.40 -3.16 -11.95
C ARG A 1243 1.83 -1.72 -12.29
N LYS A 1244 1.10 -0.75 -11.71
CA LYS A 1244 1.36 0.69 -11.76
C LYS A 1244 2.16 1.04 -10.53
N ASP A 1245 3.30 1.68 -10.76
CA ASP A 1245 4.32 2.02 -9.78
C ASP A 1245 4.90 0.83 -9.02
N ASP A 1246 6.19 0.58 -9.26
CA ASP A 1246 7.07 -0.22 -8.42
C ASP A 1246 7.38 0.57 -7.12
N VAL A 1247 6.38 0.70 -6.25
CA VAL A 1247 6.41 1.47 -5.00
C VAL A 1247 6.16 0.53 -3.84
N ILE A 1248 6.99 0.69 -2.81
CA ILE A 1248 6.92 -0.02 -1.53
C ILE A 1248 5.48 0.02 -1.00
N THR A 1249 4.90 -1.16 -0.80
CA THR A 1249 3.49 -1.32 -0.40
C THR A 1249 3.33 -1.06 1.09
N PHE A 1250 2.10 -0.82 1.55
CA PHE A 1250 1.80 -0.55 2.96
C PHE A 1250 2.37 -1.62 3.90
N GLU A 1251 2.31 -2.90 3.51
CA GLU A 1251 2.84 -4.04 4.27
C GLU A 1251 4.37 -4.01 4.37
N GLN A 1252 5.06 -3.49 3.34
CA GLN A 1252 6.52 -3.37 3.28
C GLN A 1252 7.07 -2.17 4.07
N LEU A 1253 6.20 -1.28 4.58
CA LEU A 1253 6.60 -0.18 5.47
C LEU A 1253 7.01 -0.67 6.87
N GLY A 1254 6.63 -1.89 7.26
CA GLY A 1254 6.81 -2.39 8.61
C GLY A 1254 6.07 -1.56 9.66
N VAL A 1255 4.88 -1.04 9.30
CA VAL A 1255 3.95 -0.34 10.19
C VAL A 1255 2.96 -1.35 10.75
N ASP A 1256 2.88 -1.45 12.06
CA ASP A 1256 2.00 -2.40 12.76
C ASP A 1256 0.85 -1.72 13.53
N ARG A 1257 0.92 -0.40 13.76
CA ARG A 1257 -0.18 0.37 14.38
C ARG A 1257 -0.53 1.63 13.60
N LEU A 1258 -1.83 1.87 13.41
CA LEU A 1258 -2.36 2.99 12.62
C LEU A 1258 -3.25 3.89 13.47
N PHE A 1259 -2.90 5.17 13.52
CA PHE A 1259 -3.66 6.26 14.13
C PHE A 1259 -4.23 7.15 13.01
N VAL A 1260 -5.50 7.52 13.08
CA VAL A 1260 -6.19 8.31 12.02
C VAL A 1260 -6.99 9.45 12.66
N ASP A 1261 -6.51 10.68 12.50
CA ASP A 1261 -7.29 11.87 12.87
C ASP A 1261 -8.37 12.15 11.81
N GLU A 1262 -9.43 12.84 12.21
CA GLU A 1262 -10.67 13.02 11.43
C GLU A 1262 -11.16 11.75 10.70
N SER A 1263 -11.07 10.60 11.39
CA SER A 1263 -11.53 9.28 10.90
C SER A 1263 -13.01 9.24 10.46
N HIS A 1264 -13.79 10.28 10.77
CA HIS A 1264 -15.14 10.49 10.28
C HIS A 1264 -15.24 10.48 8.73
N PHE A 1265 -14.20 10.88 8.00
CA PHE A 1265 -14.14 10.80 6.52
C PHE A 1265 -14.20 9.37 5.96
N TYR A 1266 -13.77 8.38 6.75
CA TYR A 1266 -13.73 6.97 6.36
C TYR A 1266 -14.90 6.16 6.97
N LYS A 1267 -15.60 6.73 7.95
CA LYS A 1267 -16.73 6.13 8.67
C LYS A 1267 -17.85 5.76 7.69
N ASN A 1268 -18.26 4.49 7.70
CA ASN A 1268 -19.18 3.82 6.75
C ASN A 1268 -18.58 3.31 5.41
N ARG A 1269 -17.27 3.42 5.13
CA ARG A 1269 -16.70 2.81 3.88
C ARG A 1269 -16.71 1.27 3.87
N ALA A 1270 -16.98 0.61 4.98
CA ALA A 1270 -17.38 -0.80 5.04
C ALA A 1270 -18.59 -1.02 5.95
N LYS A 1271 -19.62 -1.74 5.44
CA LYS A 1271 -20.74 -2.33 6.21
C LYS A 1271 -21.00 -3.77 5.72
N ARG A 1272 -19.94 -4.56 5.60
CA ARG A 1272 -19.95 -5.98 5.19
C ARG A 1272 -18.80 -6.78 5.84
N CYS A 1273 -18.65 -6.62 7.15
CA CYS A 1273 -17.97 -7.55 8.05
C CYS A 1273 -18.68 -7.40 9.41
N ALA A 1274 -19.59 -8.32 9.72
CA ALA A 1274 -20.35 -8.44 10.96
C ALA A 1274 -21.00 -9.83 10.98
#